data_AF-A0AAF5CQ17-F1
#
_entry.id   AF-A0AAF5CQ17-F1
#
_cell.length_a   1.000
_cell.length_b   1.000
_cell.length_c   1.000
_cell.angle_alpha   90.00
_cell.angle_beta   90.00
_cell.angle_gamma   90.00
#
_symmetry.space_group_name_H-M   'P 1'
#
loop_
_entity.id
_entity.type
_entity.pdbx_description
1 polymer ?
#
loop_
_entity_poly.entity_id
_entity_poly.type
_entity_poly.pdbx_seq_one_letter_code
_entity_poly.pdbx_strand_id
1 'polypeptide(L)'
;MNLFLFFFNIIILFLTSITCYGKENKNNEVNLTIASNSLKEFIDTKHKPCDNFYNFSCGTWIDKKNSSFEVNTFDAFISDLIIGKYYNDSKVLKNLSKLVKICLQLDDYYKASDCLFEVDNFSAYAYTSLYVNHMEKKNQVEKHFKLVKKMIENMKDSLKHLVNKKSYLDMERGSENIPFSFLIGDNAFYDSRRNRLTVNPALFEDPYYDSRFPLSLSYGSLGFAIGHELVHALDYVNINVDSKGIMNSNMTSVKSMKEIDKKVSCFLEQHNIKHNSSLPLKFDELFVLNEDIADSGSIKLAYKAYTKHMKDKKKDKITIPGYKALTGDQLFFLSFGRFICKNQDKRNRQLILSDDERKLDIEKIQMVLGSYEPFAKAFSYASFVYGNELASESLSHYVNLTINPCDDFYNYACGKWINNINYNKKFKRNINGEDNFYDFLKDVYTGKFDSKSEAIKKINKMRNKCNKLENDLKNECKRKVDIFGFYAFASFFLRRTKNILENHVCFNSIKNTVHGLKSELVNLIEEKKDIFDKEARSRLIDKIVKMDVDVGGLYLENLKNKSSMEKCYKYFKFSSKSDSVMEMLKNIENYASFIPDKDKESKKRCIEYINYARSDEINLEYLIRSYAFYIAEKNKLYFNPTICNNLCHNIFYPQSLNYGCSGFVIAHEMLHALDRSGLNIDHEGKNNHNLISKDSKKKLEKKYQCFVSNYGNKHNKFLTLDEDTSDNGAIKISFKAFLTKCDSPTCDKFKIPKFEKLSQEQLFFINLARSICKYPNENYDNKNGNKYEGNPKDFRLWKVLSNNEQFAKAFKCKLGTKMNPQKKCEICVKENYYPIDVKVSKKSLSKYLSLSHNPCNDFYNFSCEGWIYGKHLDIIFVQDEKLDDLQDFNTFLQEGLINKKYDKKSKILKQISDMYKKCLTMEEELQQICIIKVLRFGYYAYASFYTNRLENNKKIQYSYGIVKIMFKNIVEEFKLLLEERKDLVDEYTKKNYLKKLDKLELNRKYHKYLANLSFMEKCYEYFKFSNNDSPEEMMYNMENYEFTIPDDNKKFKKICIDYIVNLQINEYDLDDLLSSVAHYHLSLNNIIINPSALKEPCFNPQFPMFLNYGCIGTIIGHEIIHAFDLLGINFDTKGKINQNMTNKESRKRYKEKSNCLSLQYTNESLKEYGSNRKKYLVLNENIADNGGIKISHRAYMKYLESIGGSEAKIPGFEEYTEEQLFFVNFARFFCTLQRKQYTGGSTHFPGDIRITKTLSNYQPFAEAYNCKVGEKMNPKSKCEVWL
;
A
#
# COMPACT_ATOMS: atom_id res chain seq x y z
N MET A 1 -57.94 -70.55 23.82
CA MET A 1 -58.52 -69.25 23.43
C MET A 1 -57.52 -68.10 23.55
N ASN A 2 -56.90 -67.86 24.71
CA ASN A 2 -55.94 -66.74 24.89
C ASN A 2 -54.71 -66.83 23.96
N LEU A 3 -54.22 -68.03 23.63
CA LEU A 3 -53.14 -68.20 22.66
C LEU A 3 -53.55 -67.79 21.24
N PHE A 4 -54.81 -68.05 20.84
CA PHE A 4 -55.33 -67.68 19.53
C PHE A 4 -55.53 -66.15 19.41
N LEU A 5 -55.99 -65.49 20.49
CA LEU A 5 -56.05 -64.02 20.56
C LEU A 5 -54.67 -63.36 20.51
N PHE A 6 -53.64 -63.99 21.07
CA PHE A 6 -52.27 -63.48 21.00
C PHE A 6 -51.72 -63.56 19.57
N PHE A 7 -51.89 -64.69 18.90
CA PHE A 7 -51.46 -64.83 17.49
C PHE A 7 -52.30 -63.99 16.52
N PHE A 8 -53.61 -63.82 16.76
CA PHE A 8 -54.45 -62.96 15.94
C PHE A 8 -54.03 -61.49 16.05
N ASN A 9 -53.66 -61.02 17.25
CA ASN A 9 -53.12 -59.67 17.43
C ASN A 9 -51.72 -59.50 16.83
N ILE A 10 -50.85 -60.52 16.88
CA ILE A 10 -49.55 -60.45 16.19
C ILE A 10 -49.73 -60.45 14.68
N ILE A 11 -50.66 -61.23 14.12
CA ILE A 11 -50.94 -61.24 12.68
C ILE A 11 -51.58 -59.91 12.26
N ILE A 12 -52.45 -59.30 13.07
CA ILE A 12 -52.94 -57.93 12.82
C ILE A 12 -51.80 -56.92 12.90
N LEU A 13 -50.90 -57.01 13.89
CA LEU A 13 -49.72 -56.13 13.97
C LEU A 13 -48.77 -56.35 12.78
N PHE A 14 -48.60 -57.59 12.31
CA PHE A 14 -47.78 -57.89 11.12
C PHE A 14 -48.46 -57.41 9.84
N LEU A 15 -49.77 -57.65 9.66
CA LEU A 15 -50.50 -57.22 8.47
C LEU A 15 -50.74 -55.70 8.43
N THR A 16 -50.91 -55.04 9.59
CA THR A 16 -50.99 -53.57 9.67
C THR A 16 -49.62 -52.91 9.53
N SER A 17 -48.53 -53.57 9.98
CA SER A 17 -47.16 -53.11 9.67
C SER A 17 -46.80 -53.28 8.19
N ILE A 18 -47.34 -54.29 7.49
CA ILE A 18 -47.07 -54.51 6.06
C ILE A 18 -47.94 -53.62 5.15
N THR A 19 -49.10 -53.14 5.60
CA THR A 19 -49.99 -52.32 4.75
C THR A 19 -49.93 -50.81 5.00
N CYS A 20 -49.12 -50.34 5.95
CA CYS A 20 -48.81 -48.90 6.11
C CYS A 20 -47.32 -48.55 6.31
N TYR A 21 -46.39 -49.51 6.17
CA TYR A 21 -45.06 -49.16 5.64
C TYR A 21 -45.22 -48.84 4.16
N GLY A 22 -45.76 -47.65 3.87
CA GLY A 22 -45.61 -47.04 2.57
C GLY A 22 -44.14 -47.14 2.22
N LYS A 23 -43.85 -47.84 1.11
CA LYS A 23 -42.53 -47.96 0.47
C LYS A 23 -41.64 -46.83 0.97
N GLU A 24 -40.54 -47.16 1.64
CA GLU A 24 -39.39 -46.27 1.62
C GLU A 24 -39.13 -45.97 0.14
N ASN A 25 -39.59 -44.81 -0.34
CA ASN A 25 -39.00 -44.19 -1.52
C ASN A 25 -37.57 -43.87 -1.08
N LYS A 26 -36.71 -44.88 -1.18
CA LYS A 26 -35.27 -44.71 -1.28
C LYS A 26 -35.06 -43.72 -2.41
N ASN A 27 -34.48 -42.56 -2.08
CA ASN A 27 -34.17 -41.43 -2.95
C ASN A 27 -35.33 -40.45 -3.21
N ASN A 28 -35.56 -39.51 -2.29
CA ASN A 28 -35.96 -38.15 -2.70
C ASN A 28 -34.69 -37.47 -3.23
N GLU A 29 -34.35 -37.74 -4.49
CA GLU A 29 -33.34 -36.97 -5.22
C GLU A 29 -33.76 -35.49 -5.26
N VAL A 30 -32.79 -34.59 -5.14
CA VAL A 30 -33.02 -33.15 -5.36
C VAL A 30 -33.65 -32.98 -6.75
N ASN A 31 -34.86 -32.41 -6.80
CA ASN A 31 -35.56 -32.19 -8.06
C ASN A 31 -35.36 -30.73 -8.51
N LEU A 32 -34.34 -30.53 -9.35
CA LEU A 32 -33.97 -29.21 -9.87
C LEU A 32 -35.07 -28.59 -10.74
N THR A 33 -35.95 -29.38 -11.35
CA THR A 33 -37.06 -28.88 -12.16
C THR A 33 -38.12 -28.20 -11.29
N ILE A 34 -38.51 -28.82 -10.18
CA ILE A 34 -39.46 -28.24 -9.23
C ILE A 34 -38.88 -26.96 -8.62
N ALA A 35 -37.61 -27.01 -8.19
CA ALA A 35 -36.91 -25.83 -7.68
C ALA A 35 -36.81 -24.70 -8.72
N SER A 36 -36.52 -25.02 -9.98
CA SER A 36 -36.44 -24.05 -11.08
C SER A 36 -37.80 -23.40 -11.37
N ASN A 37 -38.87 -24.18 -11.42
CA ASN A 37 -40.23 -23.66 -11.62
C ASN A 37 -40.65 -22.73 -10.47
N SER A 38 -40.41 -23.15 -9.23
CA SER A 38 -40.64 -22.34 -8.02
C SER A 38 -39.87 -21.00 -8.07
N LEU A 39 -38.60 -21.00 -8.50
CA LEU A 39 -37.80 -19.76 -8.62
C LEU A 39 -38.26 -18.82 -9.74
N LYS A 40 -38.72 -19.35 -10.88
CA LYS A 40 -39.19 -18.54 -12.03
C LYS A 40 -40.37 -17.65 -11.68
N GLU A 41 -41.19 -18.05 -10.72
CA GLU A 41 -42.35 -17.26 -10.33
C GLU A 41 -41.97 -15.94 -9.66
N PHE A 42 -40.74 -15.82 -9.17
CA PHE A 42 -40.28 -14.68 -8.38
C PHE A 42 -39.22 -13.84 -9.10
N ILE A 43 -38.25 -14.48 -9.76
CA ILE A 43 -37.09 -13.78 -10.33
C ILE A 43 -37.48 -12.92 -11.54
N ASP A 44 -37.16 -11.63 -11.52
CA ASP A 44 -37.23 -10.74 -12.68
C ASP A 44 -35.84 -10.34 -13.16
N THR A 45 -35.47 -10.83 -14.34
CA THR A 45 -34.16 -10.59 -14.95
C THR A 45 -34.00 -9.20 -15.57
N LYS A 46 -35.05 -8.38 -15.63
CA LYS A 46 -34.96 -6.96 -16.02
C LYS A 46 -34.16 -6.14 -15.01
N HIS A 47 -34.17 -6.55 -13.74
CA HIS A 47 -33.44 -5.91 -12.66
C HIS A 47 -32.08 -6.58 -12.45
N LYS A 48 -31.08 -5.82 -12.02
CA LYS A 48 -29.76 -6.36 -11.66
C LYS A 48 -29.70 -6.58 -10.14
N PRO A 49 -29.14 -7.72 -9.68
CA PRO A 49 -29.08 -8.05 -8.25
C PRO A 49 -28.29 -7.04 -7.41
N CYS A 50 -27.26 -6.40 -7.98
CA CYS A 50 -26.47 -5.39 -7.28
C CYS A 50 -27.12 -4.00 -7.26
N ASP A 51 -28.09 -3.73 -8.15
CA ASP A 51 -28.76 -2.43 -8.25
C ASP A 51 -30.04 -2.42 -7.42
N ASN A 52 -30.85 -3.48 -7.53
CA ASN A 52 -32.07 -3.66 -6.77
C ASN A 52 -32.34 -5.16 -6.58
N PHE A 53 -31.79 -5.73 -5.51
CA PHE A 53 -31.93 -7.15 -5.22
C PHE A 53 -33.38 -7.56 -5.00
N TYR A 54 -34.18 -6.73 -4.32
CA TYR A 54 -35.60 -6.99 -4.06
C TYR A 54 -36.39 -7.20 -5.36
N ASN A 55 -36.29 -6.25 -6.30
CA ASN A 55 -36.98 -6.39 -7.59
C ASN A 55 -36.41 -7.53 -8.43
N PHE A 56 -35.11 -7.82 -8.33
CA PHE A 56 -34.53 -8.99 -8.98
C PHE A 56 -35.08 -10.30 -8.41
N SER A 57 -35.25 -10.40 -7.09
CA SER A 57 -35.73 -11.61 -6.42
C SER A 57 -37.24 -11.73 -6.33
N CYS A 58 -38.01 -10.65 -6.46
CA CYS A 58 -39.47 -10.61 -6.26
C CYS A 58 -40.27 -10.11 -7.48
N GLY A 59 -39.63 -9.49 -8.48
CA GLY A 59 -40.31 -8.68 -9.50
C GLY A 59 -41.42 -9.41 -10.26
N THR A 60 -41.17 -10.66 -10.68
CA THR A 60 -42.17 -11.46 -11.42
C THR A 60 -43.36 -11.84 -10.54
N TRP A 61 -43.13 -12.07 -9.25
CA TRP A 61 -44.18 -12.42 -8.30
C TRP A 61 -45.06 -11.21 -7.98
N ILE A 62 -44.44 -10.03 -7.82
CA ILE A 62 -45.14 -8.76 -7.61
C ILE A 62 -46.03 -8.45 -8.83
N ASP A 63 -45.51 -8.59 -10.05
CA ASP A 63 -46.27 -8.32 -11.28
C ASP A 63 -47.48 -9.27 -11.43
N LYS A 64 -47.36 -10.52 -10.95
CA LYS A 64 -48.43 -11.54 -10.97
C LYS A 64 -49.52 -11.35 -9.91
N LYS A 65 -49.33 -10.54 -8.85
CA LYS A 65 -50.39 -10.27 -7.84
C LYS A 65 -51.69 -9.72 -8.47
N ASN A 66 -51.64 -9.25 -9.71
CA ASN A 66 -52.82 -8.89 -10.50
C ASN A 66 -53.70 -10.10 -10.93
N SER A 67 -53.30 -11.36 -10.66
CA SER A 67 -54.08 -12.57 -10.98
C SER A 67 -54.09 -13.59 -9.84
N SER A 68 -55.30 -13.90 -9.35
CA SER A 68 -55.73 -14.99 -8.41
C SER A 68 -54.65 -15.89 -7.76
N PHE A 69 -54.60 -15.87 -6.42
CA PHE A 69 -53.63 -16.54 -5.54
C PHE A 69 -53.70 -18.08 -5.49
N GLU A 70 -52.54 -18.74 -5.47
CA GLU A 70 -52.34 -19.99 -4.72
C GLU A 70 -52.09 -19.63 -3.25
N VAL A 71 -53.09 -19.88 -2.44
CA VAL A 71 -53.09 -19.64 -0.99
C VAL A 71 -52.24 -20.73 -0.33
N ASN A 72 -51.34 -20.39 0.61
CA ASN A 72 -50.58 -21.42 1.36
C ASN A 72 -51.55 -22.35 2.12
N THR A 73 -51.14 -23.56 2.54
CA THR A 73 -52.12 -24.49 3.12
C THR A 73 -52.76 -23.98 4.41
N PHE A 74 -52.09 -23.10 5.16
CA PHE A 74 -52.67 -22.47 6.34
C PHE A 74 -53.77 -21.47 5.94
N ASP A 75 -53.50 -20.52 5.06
CA ASP A 75 -54.47 -19.54 4.59
C ASP A 75 -55.58 -20.22 3.76
N ALA A 76 -55.29 -21.32 3.07
CA ALA A 76 -56.26 -22.13 2.35
C ALA A 76 -57.12 -22.90 3.35
N PHE A 77 -56.52 -23.42 4.41
CA PHE A 77 -57.23 -24.02 5.53
C PHE A 77 -58.10 -23.00 6.26
N ILE A 78 -57.61 -21.79 6.52
CA ILE A 78 -58.38 -20.70 7.12
C ILE A 78 -59.49 -20.24 6.17
N SER A 79 -59.23 -20.15 4.86
CA SER A 79 -60.28 -19.85 3.88
C SER A 79 -61.34 -20.94 3.84
N ASP A 80 -60.92 -22.21 3.77
CA ASP A 80 -61.78 -23.40 3.84
C ASP A 80 -62.59 -23.42 5.16
N LEU A 81 -61.98 -23.01 6.26
CA LEU A 81 -62.60 -22.88 7.57
C LEU A 81 -63.64 -21.74 7.56
N ILE A 82 -63.30 -20.55 7.08
CA ILE A 82 -64.18 -19.37 6.98
C ILE A 82 -65.41 -19.66 6.10
N ILE A 83 -65.22 -20.26 4.91
CA ILE A 83 -66.33 -20.67 4.04
C ILE A 83 -67.11 -21.87 4.59
N GLY A 84 -66.61 -22.49 5.66
CA GLY A 84 -67.30 -23.47 6.45
C GLY A 84 -67.20 -24.91 5.98
N LYS A 85 -66.17 -25.24 5.20
CA LYS A 85 -65.89 -26.58 4.68
C LYS A 85 -65.74 -27.61 5.79
N TYR A 86 -65.10 -27.24 6.91
CA TYR A 86 -64.86 -28.13 8.05
C TYR A 86 -65.91 -28.00 9.16
N TYR A 87 -66.91 -27.13 9.02
CA TYR A 87 -67.86 -26.87 10.12
C TYR A 87 -68.75 -28.07 10.45
N ASN A 88 -68.88 -29.06 9.57
CA ASN A 88 -69.59 -30.30 9.86
C ASN A 88 -68.72 -31.39 10.51
N ASP A 89 -67.39 -31.21 10.56
CA ASP A 89 -66.47 -32.24 11.07
C ASP A 89 -66.52 -32.36 12.61
N SER A 90 -67.05 -31.35 13.29
CA SER A 90 -67.20 -31.32 14.74
C SER A 90 -68.40 -30.49 15.15
N LYS A 91 -69.12 -30.95 16.19
CA LYS A 91 -70.21 -30.18 16.81
C LYS A 91 -69.74 -28.80 17.31
N VAL A 92 -68.48 -28.71 17.75
CA VAL A 92 -67.85 -27.44 18.18
C VAL A 92 -67.68 -26.50 16.99
N LEU A 93 -67.09 -26.98 15.88
CA LEU A 93 -66.91 -26.18 14.66
C LEU A 93 -68.24 -25.73 14.06
N LYS A 94 -69.27 -26.58 14.12
CA LYS A 94 -70.64 -26.23 13.70
C LYS A 94 -71.22 -25.10 14.53
N ASN A 95 -70.96 -25.05 15.84
CA ASN A 95 -71.40 -23.96 16.69
C ASN A 95 -70.60 -22.68 16.42
N LEU A 96 -69.28 -22.78 16.25
CA LEU A 96 -68.43 -21.65 15.87
C LEU A 96 -68.89 -21.01 14.56
N SER A 97 -69.29 -21.83 13.57
CA SER A 97 -69.86 -21.33 12.31
C SER A 97 -71.08 -20.44 12.48
N LYS A 98 -71.92 -20.74 13.49
CA LYS A 98 -73.11 -19.95 13.78
C LYS A 98 -72.70 -18.63 14.42
N LEU A 99 -71.70 -18.63 15.30
CA LEU A 99 -71.16 -17.42 15.90
C LEU A 99 -70.54 -16.49 14.83
N VAL A 100 -69.72 -17.04 13.92
CA VAL A 100 -69.16 -16.28 12.79
C VAL A 100 -70.29 -15.68 11.93
N LYS A 101 -71.32 -16.46 11.59
CA LYS A 101 -72.49 -15.95 10.84
C LYS A 101 -73.25 -14.84 11.59
N ILE A 102 -73.36 -14.93 12.91
CA ILE A 102 -73.97 -13.88 13.73
C ILE A 102 -73.10 -12.62 13.70
N CYS A 103 -71.78 -12.74 13.81
CA CYS A 103 -70.88 -11.58 13.70
C CYS A 103 -70.98 -10.90 12.32
N LEU A 104 -71.10 -11.69 11.25
CA LEU A 104 -71.25 -11.18 9.87
C LEU A 104 -72.63 -10.56 9.59
N GLN A 105 -73.62 -10.77 10.44
CA GLN A 105 -74.94 -10.12 10.37
C GLN A 105 -74.97 -8.74 11.04
N LEU A 106 -73.88 -8.33 11.68
CA LEU A 106 -73.79 -7.00 12.30
C LEU A 106 -73.57 -5.94 11.21
N ASP A 107 -74.48 -4.95 11.13
CA ASP A 107 -74.41 -3.85 10.14
C ASP A 107 -73.21 -2.91 10.35
N ASP A 108 -72.65 -2.90 11.56
CA ASP A 108 -71.51 -2.06 11.94
C ASP A 108 -70.20 -2.84 11.76
N TYR A 109 -69.37 -2.38 10.81
CA TYR A 109 -68.08 -3.00 10.48
C TYR A 109 -67.16 -3.17 11.70
N TYR A 110 -67.10 -2.18 12.60
CA TYR A 110 -66.22 -2.26 13.77
C TYR A 110 -66.73 -3.31 14.75
N LYS A 111 -68.05 -3.36 14.99
CA LYS A 111 -68.65 -4.39 15.86
C LYS A 111 -68.56 -5.79 15.26
N ALA A 112 -68.72 -5.92 13.94
CA ALA A 112 -68.52 -7.16 13.22
C ALA A 112 -67.07 -7.64 13.38
N SER A 113 -66.10 -6.74 13.21
CA SER A 113 -64.67 -7.01 13.39
C SER A 113 -64.33 -7.45 14.81
N ASP A 114 -64.79 -6.72 15.83
CA ASP A 114 -64.55 -7.06 17.23
C ASP A 114 -65.20 -8.41 17.60
N CYS A 115 -66.42 -8.66 17.12
CA CYS A 115 -67.10 -9.94 17.29
C CYS A 115 -66.31 -11.09 16.66
N LEU A 116 -65.84 -10.92 15.40
CA LEU A 116 -65.03 -11.92 14.72
C LEU A 116 -63.71 -12.17 15.46
N PHE A 117 -63.06 -11.12 15.96
CA PHE A 117 -61.83 -11.23 16.75
C PHE A 117 -62.04 -12.04 18.03
N GLU A 118 -63.13 -11.78 18.77
CA GLU A 118 -63.47 -12.55 19.97
C GLU A 118 -63.82 -14.01 19.64
N VAL A 119 -64.55 -14.25 18.55
CA VAL A 119 -64.83 -15.61 18.07
C VAL A 119 -63.56 -16.34 17.68
N ASP A 120 -62.62 -15.69 16.98
CA ASP A 120 -61.34 -16.28 16.60
C ASP A 120 -60.49 -16.64 17.83
N ASN A 121 -60.43 -15.76 18.84
CA ASN A 121 -59.75 -16.04 20.09
C ASN A 121 -60.37 -17.23 20.84
N PHE A 122 -61.71 -17.27 20.92
CA PHE A 122 -62.43 -18.39 21.53
C PHE A 122 -62.23 -19.70 20.75
N SER A 123 -62.09 -19.60 19.43
CA SER A 123 -61.97 -20.74 18.52
C SER A 123 -60.54 -21.25 18.33
N ALA A 124 -59.53 -20.50 18.77
CA ALA A 124 -58.13 -20.76 18.47
C ALA A 124 -57.69 -22.21 18.77
N TYR A 125 -58.15 -22.78 19.89
CA TYR A 125 -57.86 -24.19 20.22
C TYR A 125 -58.44 -25.19 19.23
N ALA A 126 -59.71 -24.99 18.85
CA ALA A 126 -60.40 -25.87 17.91
C ALA A 126 -59.76 -25.80 16.52
N TYR A 127 -59.43 -24.58 16.06
CA TYR A 127 -58.79 -24.35 14.77
C TYR A 127 -57.38 -24.94 14.73
N THR A 128 -56.60 -24.74 15.79
CA THR A 128 -55.26 -25.33 15.92
C THR A 128 -55.29 -26.85 15.91
N SER A 129 -56.16 -27.45 16.71
CA SER A 129 -56.29 -28.91 16.78
C SER A 129 -56.71 -29.50 15.43
N LEU A 130 -57.62 -28.84 14.71
CA LEU A 130 -58.03 -29.26 13.38
C LEU A 130 -56.90 -29.11 12.35
N TYR A 131 -56.15 -28.00 12.39
CA TYR A 131 -55.02 -27.76 11.49
C TYR A 131 -53.90 -28.78 11.70
N VAL A 132 -53.53 -29.06 12.96
CA VAL A 132 -52.53 -30.09 13.29
C VAL A 132 -52.98 -31.46 12.79
N ASN A 133 -54.23 -31.85 13.01
CA ASN A 133 -54.79 -33.09 12.45
C ASN A 133 -54.78 -33.11 10.91
N HIS A 134 -55.06 -31.98 10.25
CA HIS A 134 -54.99 -31.87 8.79
C HIS A 134 -53.56 -32.08 8.28
N MET A 135 -52.56 -31.53 8.97
CA MET A 135 -51.15 -31.69 8.64
C MET A 135 -50.64 -33.11 8.91
N GLU A 136 -51.04 -33.74 10.02
CA GLU A 136 -50.71 -35.13 10.32
C GLU A 136 -51.28 -36.10 9.27
N LYS A 137 -52.53 -35.89 8.81
CA LYS A 137 -53.12 -36.69 7.73
C LYS A 137 -52.32 -36.65 6.43
N LYS A 138 -51.54 -35.59 6.17
CA LYS A 138 -50.64 -35.51 5.00
C LYS A 138 -49.37 -36.34 5.15
N ASN A 139 -49.11 -36.97 6.31
CA ASN A 139 -48.01 -37.91 6.56
C ASN A 139 -46.58 -37.38 6.24
N GLN A 140 -46.40 -36.05 6.29
CA GLN A 140 -45.14 -35.38 5.93
C GLN A 140 -44.32 -34.89 7.15
N VAL A 141 -44.90 -34.92 8.35
CA VAL A 141 -44.42 -34.18 9.52
C VAL A 141 -43.08 -34.72 10.07
N GLU A 142 -42.94 -36.03 10.26
CA GLU A 142 -41.77 -36.62 10.94
C GLU A 142 -40.44 -36.45 10.17
N LYS A 143 -40.50 -36.50 8.82
CA LYS A 143 -39.32 -36.35 7.95
C LYS A 143 -38.80 -34.91 7.90
N HIS A 144 -39.69 -33.92 7.91
CA HIS A 144 -39.33 -32.50 7.96
C HIS A 144 -38.54 -32.18 9.24
N PHE A 145 -38.93 -32.76 10.38
CA PHE A 145 -38.25 -32.56 11.65
C PHE A 145 -36.77 -32.99 11.66
N LYS A 146 -36.39 -34.04 10.92
CA LYS A 146 -34.99 -34.51 10.91
C LYS A 146 -34.03 -33.48 10.29
N LEU A 147 -34.40 -32.88 9.15
CA LEU A 147 -33.58 -31.86 8.51
C LEU A 147 -33.58 -30.57 9.32
N VAL A 148 -34.74 -30.15 9.83
CA VAL A 148 -34.88 -28.95 10.69
C VAL A 148 -33.99 -29.08 11.93
N LYS A 149 -34.01 -30.23 12.61
CA LYS A 149 -33.09 -30.51 13.73
C LYS A 149 -31.62 -30.36 13.31
N LYS A 150 -31.24 -30.88 12.13
CA LYS A 150 -29.87 -30.72 11.62
C LYS A 150 -29.51 -29.28 11.27
N MET A 151 -30.45 -28.50 10.74
CA MET A 151 -30.26 -27.06 10.49
C MET A 151 -30.01 -26.33 11.81
N ILE A 152 -30.84 -26.59 12.82
CA ILE A 152 -30.72 -26.00 14.16
C ILE A 152 -29.38 -26.39 14.79
N GLU A 153 -28.95 -27.65 14.71
CA GLU A 153 -27.62 -28.07 15.18
C GLU A 153 -26.48 -27.31 14.51
N ASN A 154 -26.51 -27.18 13.17
CA ASN A 154 -25.47 -26.46 12.44
C ASN A 154 -25.46 -24.95 12.76
N MET A 155 -26.62 -24.37 13.04
CA MET A 155 -26.74 -22.98 13.51
C MET A 155 -26.24 -22.84 14.94
N LYS A 156 -26.67 -23.70 15.86
CA LYS A 156 -26.15 -23.75 17.24
C LYS A 156 -24.64 -23.88 17.25
N ASP A 157 -24.05 -24.73 16.42
CA ASP A 157 -22.60 -24.86 16.29
C ASP A 157 -21.93 -23.61 15.71
N SER A 158 -22.56 -22.98 14.72
CA SER A 158 -22.05 -21.76 14.10
C SER A 158 -22.06 -20.60 15.09
N LEU A 159 -23.11 -20.53 15.92
CA LEU A 159 -23.30 -19.60 17.02
C LEU A 159 -22.35 -19.90 18.16
N LYS A 160 -22.20 -21.17 18.56
CA LYS A 160 -21.17 -21.66 19.50
C LYS A 160 -19.81 -21.21 19.01
N HIS A 161 -19.42 -21.36 17.76
CA HIS A 161 -18.12 -20.84 17.30
C HIS A 161 -18.02 -19.30 17.41
N LEU A 162 -19.11 -18.57 17.28
CA LEU A 162 -19.13 -17.11 17.49
C LEU A 162 -19.04 -16.74 18.98
N VAL A 163 -19.59 -17.58 19.87
CA VAL A 163 -19.80 -17.31 21.30
C VAL A 163 -18.83 -18.08 22.23
N ASN A 164 -18.21 -19.19 21.79
CA ASN A 164 -17.54 -20.21 22.62
C ASN A 164 -16.24 -19.74 23.27
N LYS A 165 -16.46 -18.96 24.32
CA LYS A 165 -15.84 -19.14 25.61
C LYS A 165 -16.84 -19.57 26.72
N LYS A 166 -18.02 -20.16 26.42
CA LYS A 166 -18.96 -20.69 27.45
C LYS A 166 -20.08 -21.61 26.89
N SER A 167 -20.55 -22.58 27.67
CA SER A 167 -21.43 -23.71 27.29
C SER A 167 -22.85 -23.62 27.90
N TYR A 168 -23.91 -23.26 27.14
CA TYR A 168 -25.28 -23.15 27.70
C TYR A 168 -26.46 -23.49 26.75
N LEU A 169 -26.29 -24.27 25.67
CA LEU A 169 -27.32 -24.41 24.63
C LEU A 169 -28.22 -25.67 24.66
N ASP A 170 -28.26 -26.44 25.74
CA ASP A 170 -29.04 -27.70 25.79
C ASP A 170 -29.81 -27.85 27.12
N MET A 171 -31.16 -27.87 27.10
CA MET A 171 -32.08 -28.52 28.06
C MET A 171 -33.58 -28.29 27.72
N GLU A 172 -34.45 -29.25 28.06
CA GLU A 172 -35.91 -29.26 27.84
C GLU A 172 -36.69 -29.34 29.18
N ARG A 173 -37.85 -28.66 29.30
CA ARG A 173 -38.80 -28.79 30.44
C ARG A 173 -40.27 -28.55 30.06
N GLY A 174 -41.16 -29.02 30.95
CA GLY A 174 -42.62 -29.19 30.80
C GLY A 174 -43.51 -27.94 30.74
N SER A 175 -44.79 -28.20 30.41
CA SER A 175 -45.77 -27.34 29.75
C SER A 175 -46.72 -26.58 30.68
N GLU A 176 -46.90 -25.28 30.45
CA GLU A 176 -48.14 -24.53 30.77
C GLU A 176 -48.40 -23.44 29.71
N ASN A 177 -49.67 -23.36 29.29
CA ASN A 177 -50.40 -22.46 28.37
C ASN A 177 -49.60 -21.48 27.46
N ILE A 178 -49.42 -21.88 26.19
CA ILE A 178 -49.15 -20.97 25.05
C ILE A 178 -50.51 -20.57 24.44
N PRO A 179 -50.76 -19.31 24.06
CA PRO A 179 -51.97 -18.97 23.31
C PRO A 179 -51.99 -19.73 21.98
N PHE A 180 -53.06 -20.48 21.72
CA PHE A 180 -53.14 -21.40 20.57
C PHE A 180 -52.93 -20.72 19.21
N SER A 181 -53.23 -19.42 19.09
CA SER A 181 -52.98 -18.61 17.89
C SER A 181 -51.50 -18.62 17.45
N PHE A 182 -50.54 -18.75 18.37
CA PHE A 182 -49.11 -18.84 18.03
C PHE A 182 -48.70 -20.16 17.37
N LEU A 183 -49.49 -21.23 17.54
CA LEU A 183 -49.17 -22.56 17.01
C LEU A 183 -49.61 -22.74 15.53
N ILE A 184 -50.39 -21.81 14.99
CA ILE A 184 -50.96 -21.89 13.64
C ILE A 184 -50.37 -20.87 12.65
N GLY A 185 -49.41 -20.03 13.05
CA GLY A 185 -48.80 -19.04 12.16
C GLY A 185 -47.76 -19.63 11.19
N ASP A 186 -47.52 -18.96 10.07
CA ASP A 186 -46.42 -19.20 9.11
C ASP A 186 -45.07 -18.64 9.58
N ASN A 187 -44.82 -18.60 10.90
CA ASN A 187 -43.56 -18.14 11.46
C ASN A 187 -43.01 -19.13 12.50
N ALA A 188 -41.71 -19.03 12.77
CA ALA A 188 -41.14 -19.60 13.98
C ALA A 188 -41.27 -18.56 15.11
N PHE A 189 -41.12 -18.99 16.37
CA PHE A 189 -41.02 -18.06 17.49
C PHE A 189 -40.08 -18.59 18.58
N TYR A 190 -39.31 -17.69 19.17
CA TYR A 190 -38.50 -17.93 20.36
C TYR A 190 -39.21 -17.42 21.63
N ASP A 191 -39.40 -18.30 22.61
CA ASP A 191 -39.89 -17.94 23.94
C ASP A 191 -38.73 -17.89 24.94
N SER A 192 -38.32 -16.67 25.29
CA SER A 192 -37.19 -16.44 26.20
C SER A 192 -37.43 -16.96 27.61
N ARG A 193 -38.67 -16.90 28.13
CA ARG A 193 -39.03 -17.38 29.48
C ARG A 193 -38.83 -18.90 29.63
N ARG A 194 -38.74 -19.61 28.52
CA ARG A 194 -38.56 -21.06 28.48
C ARG A 194 -37.30 -21.46 27.71
N ASN A 195 -36.57 -20.49 27.18
CA ASN A 195 -35.46 -20.68 26.24
C ASN A 195 -35.80 -21.70 25.13
N ARG A 196 -37.01 -21.57 24.55
CA ARG A 196 -37.57 -22.57 23.62
C ARG A 196 -37.84 -21.95 22.26
N LEU A 197 -37.35 -22.63 21.21
CA LEU A 197 -37.70 -22.34 19.82
C LEU A 197 -38.85 -23.24 19.37
N THR A 198 -39.88 -22.65 18.78
CA THR A 198 -40.98 -23.36 18.12
C THR A 198 -40.96 -23.04 16.64
N VAL A 199 -40.95 -24.07 15.79
CA VAL A 199 -41.01 -23.93 14.33
C VAL A 199 -42.37 -24.44 13.87
N ASN A 200 -43.21 -23.55 13.36
CA ASN A 200 -44.56 -23.95 12.98
C ASN A 200 -44.57 -24.77 11.68
N PRO A 201 -45.48 -25.76 11.55
CA PRO A 201 -45.57 -26.61 10.36
C PRO A 201 -45.79 -25.88 9.04
N ALA A 202 -46.39 -24.68 9.07
CA ALA A 202 -46.60 -23.84 7.89
C ALA A 202 -45.29 -23.39 7.20
N LEU A 203 -44.15 -23.44 7.91
CA LEU A 203 -42.82 -23.21 7.32
C LEU A 203 -42.28 -24.40 6.52
N PHE A 204 -42.97 -25.56 6.52
CA PHE A 204 -42.55 -26.76 5.80
C PHE A 204 -43.13 -26.87 4.38
N GLU A 205 -43.38 -25.73 3.74
CA GLU A 205 -43.99 -25.64 2.40
C GLU A 205 -43.31 -24.55 1.53
N ASP A 206 -43.51 -24.60 0.21
CA ASP A 206 -43.01 -23.59 -0.74
C ASP A 206 -43.57 -22.20 -0.38
N PRO A 207 -42.76 -21.12 -0.33
CA PRO A 207 -41.35 -20.97 -0.70
C PRO A 207 -40.35 -21.13 0.43
N TYR A 208 -40.82 -21.53 1.60
CA TYR A 208 -40.00 -21.69 2.78
C TYR A 208 -39.18 -22.97 2.71
N TYR A 209 -39.82 -24.06 2.29
CA TYR A 209 -39.23 -25.38 2.29
C TYR A 209 -39.96 -26.37 1.36
N ASP A 210 -39.18 -27.18 0.64
CA ASP A 210 -39.66 -28.43 0.03
C ASP A 210 -38.56 -29.48 0.21
N SER A 211 -38.94 -30.70 0.59
CA SER A 211 -37.99 -31.81 0.79
C SER A 211 -37.17 -32.17 -0.45
N ARG A 212 -37.58 -31.74 -1.63
CA ARG A 212 -36.94 -31.97 -2.94
C ARG A 212 -36.05 -30.80 -3.37
N PHE A 213 -36.02 -29.69 -2.63
CA PHE A 213 -35.17 -28.55 -2.96
C PHE A 213 -33.70 -28.79 -2.60
N PRO A 214 -32.76 -28.15 -3.32
CA PRO A 214 -31.38 -28.06 -2.86
C PRO A 214 -31.31 -27.39 -1.48
N LEU A 215 -30.33 -27.81 -0.68
CA LEU A 215 -30.11 -27.24 0.65
C LEU A 215 -29.91 -25.72 0.63
N SER A 216 -29.36 -25.14 -0.44
CA SER A 216 -29.21 -23.68 -0.55
C SER A 216 -30.54 -22.95 -0.45
N LEU A 217 -31.61 -23.45 -1.07
CA LEU A 217 -32.94 -22.85 -0.98
C LEU A 217 -33.51 -23.03 0.44
N SER A 218 -33.44 -24.24 0.98
CA SER A 218 -33.95 -24.52 2.33
C SER A 218 -33.25 -23.67 3.40
N TYR A 219 -31.94 -23.48 3.32
CA TYR A 219 -31.20 -22.63 4.25
C TYR A 219 -31.46 -21.14 4.05
N GLY A 220 -31.70 -20.69 2.81
CA GLY A 220 -31.94 -19.26 2.52
C GLY A 220 -33.31 -18.77 2.98
N SER A 221 -34.33 -19.64 3.01
CA SER A 221 -35.68 -19.31 3.51
C SER A 221 -35.93 -19.84 4.92
N LEU A 222 -36.25 -21.14 5.07
CA LEU A 222 -36.51 -21.77 6.38
C LEU A 222 -35.33 -21.58 7.35
N GLY A 223 -34.10 -21.68 6.83
CA GLY A 223 -32.91 -21.44 7.65
C GLY A 223 -32.78 -19.98 8.12
N PHE A 224 -33.20 -19.00 7.32
CA PHE A 224 -33.26 -17.61 7.75
C PHE A 224 -34.30 -17.41 8.86
N ALA A 225 -35.52 -17.94 8.68
CA ALA A 225 -36.59 -17.84 9.68
C ALA A 225 -36.21 -18.46 11.03
N ILE A 226 -35.63 -19.67 11.02
CA ILE A 226 -35.10 -20.31 12.23
C ILE A 226 -33.94 -19.50 12.82
N GLY A 227 -33.05 -19.00 11.96
CA GLY A 227 -31.91 -18.21 12.37
C GLY A 227 -32.31 -16.89 13.04
N HIS A 228 -33.38 -16.26 12.58
CA HIS A 228 -33.95 -15.02 13.13
C HIS A 228 -34.35 -15.25 14.59
N GLU A 229 -35.15 -16.27 14.86
CA GLU A 229 -35.57 -16.62 16.21
C GLU A 229 -34.40 -17.07 17.12
N LEU A 230 -33.37 -17.70 16.55
CA LEU A 230 -32.16 -18.04 17.31
C LEU A 230 -31.33 -16.82 17.69
N VAL A 231 -31.35 -15.75 16.88
CA VAL A 231 -30.64 -14.50 17.20
C VAL A 231 -31.35 -13.75 18.32
N HIS A 232 -32.68 -13.83 18.42
CA HIS A 232 -33.42 -13.27 19.55
C HIS A 232 -32.94 -13.78 20.90
N ALA A 233 -32.46 -15.04 21.00
CA ALA A 233 -31.88 -15.56 22.24
C ALA A 233 -30.62 -14.80 22.72
N LEU A 234 -29.99 -14.00 21.86
CA LEU A 234 -28.79 -13.21 22.14
C LEU A 234 -28.95 -11.72 21.82
N ASP A 235 -30.18 -11.26 21.58
CA ASP A 235 -30.47 -9.85 21.33
C ASP A 235 -30.34 -9.01 22.60
N TYR A 236 -30.53 -7.69 22.48
CA TYR A 236 -30.34 -6.77 23.59
C TYR A 236 -31.23 -7.08 24.81
N VAL A 237 -32.41 -7.67 24.58
CA VAL A 237 -33.40 -7.98 25.63
C VAL A 237 -33.08 -9.30 26.30
N ASN A 238 -32.69 -10.31 25.54
CA ASN A 238 -32.54 -11.69 26.02
C ASN A 238 -31.08 -12.09 26.30
N ILE A 239 -30.07 -11.25 25.99
CA ILE A 239 -28.66 -11.59 26.24
C ILE A 239 -28.34 -11.90 27.72
N ASN A 240 -29.19 -11.43 28.63
CA ASN A 240 -29.11 -11.71 30.07
C ASN A 240 -30.10 -12.78 30.53
N VAL A 241 -30.78 -13.48 29.64
CA VAL A 241 -31.66 -14.60 30.01
C VAL A 241 -30.84 -15.88 30.01
N ASP A 242 -30.83 -16.58 31.14
CA ASP A 242 -30.08 -17.82 31.28
C ASP A 242 -30.77 -19.03 30.64
N SER A 243 -30.13 -20.20 30.71
CA SER A 243 -30.65 -21.43 30.12
C SER A 243 -31.98 -21.91 30.73
N LYS A 244 -32.39 -21.37 31.88
CA LYS A 244 -33.67 -21.66 32.53
C LYS A 244 -34.77 -20.66 32.16
N GLY A 245 -34.46 -19.67 31.32
CA GLY A 245 -35.37 -18.59 30.96
C GLY A 245 -35.49 -17.51 32.05
N ILE A 246 -34.51 -17.43 32.97
CA ILE A 246 -34.51 -16.48 34.08
C ILE A 246 -33.50 -15.37 33.78
N MET A 247 -33.87 -14.12 34.06
CA MET A 247 -32.95 -13.00 33.94
C MET A 247 -31.79 -13.14 34.93
N ASN A 248 -30.57 -13.19 34.39
CA ASN A 248 -29.31 -13.40 35.07
C ASN A 248 -28.27 -12.40 34.57
N SER A 249 -28.00 -11.38 35.37
CA SER A 249 -27.02 -10.32 35.05
C SER A 249 -25.58 -10.82 34.89
N ASN A 250 -25.26 -12.05 35.32
CA ASN A 250 -23.92 -12.63 35.15
C ASN A 250 -23.67 -13.21 33.76
N MET A 251 -24.67 -13.18 32.86
CA MET A 251 -24.50 -13.67 31.50
C MET A 251 -23.60 -12.76 30.66
N THR A 252 -23.65 -11.44 30.89
CA THR A 252 -22.81 -10.46 30.21
C THR A 252 -21.96 -9.65 31.19
N SER A 253 -20.79 -9.20 30.72
CA SER A 253 -19.97 -8.26 31.50
C SER A 253 -20.32 -6.82 31.12
N VAL A 254 -20.15 -5.88 32.05
CA VAL A 254 -20.29 -4.44 31.77
C VAL A 254 -19.42 -4.00 30.59
N LYS A 255 -18.22 -4.59 30.45
CA LYS A 255 -17.33 -4.33 29.31
C LYS A 255 -17.95 -4.82 27.99
N SER A 256 -18.55 -6.01 27.99
CA SER A 256 -19.24 -6.55 26.81
C SER A 256 -20.45 -5.71 26.43
N MET A 257 -21.25 -5.28 27.41
CA MET A 257 -22.40 -4.40 27.17
C MET A 257 -21.98 -3.07 26.54
N LYS A 258 -20.93 -2.42 27.07
CA LYS A 258 -20.37 -1.20 26.46
C LYS A 258 -19.92 -1.39 25.02
N GLU A 259 -19.36 -2.55 24.67
CA GLU A 259 -18.96 -2.85 23.29
C GLU A 259 -20.17 -3.15 22.39
N ILE A 260 -21.22 -3.76 22.94
CA ILE A 260 -22.51 -3.94 22.25
C ILE A 260 -23.14 -2.58 21.98
N ASP A 261 -23.21 -1.69 22.98
CA ASP A 261 -23.77 -0.33 22.84
C ASP A 261 -23.05 0.47 21.75
N LYS A 262 -21.71 0.37 21.67
CA LYS A 262 -20.93 0.98 20.58
C LYS A 262 -21.30 0.42 19.21
N LYS A 263 -21.49 -0.89 19.10
CA LYS A 263 -21.87 -1.54 17.83
C LYS A 263 -23.29 -1.21 17.42
N VAL A 264 -24.23 -1.15 18.38
CA VAL A 264 -25.59 -0.68 18.16
C VAL A 264 -25.59 0.76 17.69
N SER A 265 -24.82 1.64 18.35
CA SER A 265 -24.68 3.04 17.93
C SER A 265 -24.14 3.15 16.49
N CYS A 266 -23.11 2.37 16.17
CA CYS A 266 -22.57 2.29 14.81
C CYS A 266 -23.60 1.77 13.79
N PHE A 267 -24.43 0.80 14.16
CA PHE A 267 -25.49 0.26 13.30
C PHE A 267 -26.56 1.33 13.03
N LEU A 268 -27.01 2.03 14.07
CA LEU A 268 -27.99 3.13 13.98
C LEU A 268 -27.46 4.28 13.10
N GLU A 269 -26.20 4.67 13.29
CA GLU A 269 -25.53 5.68 12.44
C GLU A 269 -25.44 5.24 10.97
N GLN A 270 -25.04 3.99 10.71
CA GLN A 270 -24.89 3.46 9.36
C GLN A 270 -26.22 3.50 8.57
N HIS A 271 -27.34 3.26 9.25
CA HIS A 271 -28.68 3.26 8.66
C HIS A 271 -29.43 4.58 8.88
N ASN A 272 -28.72 5.62 9.34
CA ASN A 272 -29.24 6.98 9.51
C ASN A 272 -30.47 7.08 10.42
N ILE A 273 -30.60 6.14 11.36
CA ILE A 273 -31.64 6.13 12.38
C ILE A 273 -31.20 7.12 13.47
N LYS A 274 -31.86 8.28 13.51
CA LYS A 274 -31.55 9.33 14.48
C LYS A 274 -31.92 8.87 15.90
N HIS A 275 -30.94 8.35 16.63
CA HIS A 275 -31.08 8.05 18.05
C HIS A 275 -30.27 9.03 18.89
N ASN A 276 -30.87 9.55 19.96
CA ASN A 276 -30.17 10.42 20.89
C ASN A 276 -29.43 9.55 21.92
N SER A 277 -28.10 9.46 21.83
CA SER A 277 -27.26 8.58 22.67
C SER A 277 -27.41 8.80 24.19
N SER A 278 -28.08 9.87 24.60
CA SER A 278 -28.32 10.26 25.99
C SER A 278 -29.60 9.68 26.60
N LEU A 279 -30.52 9.15 25.79
CA LEU A 279 -31.82 8.62 26.22
C LEU A 279 -31.91 7.11 25.93
N PRO A 280 -32.55 6.31 26.80
CA PRO A 280 -32.91 4.94 26.44
C PRO A 280 -33.84 4.95 25.21
N LEU A 281 -33.64 4.02 24.28
CA LEU A 281 -34.59 3.76 23.20
C LEU A 281 -35.99 3.57 23.77
N LYS A 282 -37.02 4.16 23.14
CA LYS A 282 -38.41 3.82 23.47
C LYS A 282 -38.66 2.34 23.17
N PHE A 283 -39.64 1.73 23.84
CA PHE A 283 -39.96 0.30 23.66
C PHE A 283 -40.14 -0.08 22.18
N ASP A 284 -40.86 0.73 21.41
CA ASP A 284 -41.08 0.51 19.98
C ASP A 284 -39.79 0.61 19.14
N GLU A 285 -38.89 1.54 19.49
CA GLU A 285 -37.60 1.73 18.80
C GLU A 285 -36.64 0.58 19.11
N LEU A 286 -36.64 0.10 20.37
CA LEU A 286 -35.88 -1.07 20.78
C LEU A 286 -36.39 -2.34 20.11
N PHE A 287 -37.71 -2.47 19.97
CA PHE A 287 -38.34 -3.58 19.26
C PHE A 287 -37.87 -3.62 17.80
N VAL A 288 -38.03 -2.52 17.05
CA VAL A 288 -37.58 -2.43 15.65
C VAL A 288 -36.08 -2.72 15.51
N LEU A 289 -35.25 -2.16 16.40
CA LEU A 289 -33.82 -2.43 16.39
C LEU A 289 -33.50 -3.92 16.59
N ASN A 290 -34.20 -4.60 17.50
CA ASN A 290 -33.97 -6.03 17.73
C ASN A 290 -34.36 -6.88 16.51
N GLU A 291 -35.46 -6.54 15.83
CA GLU A 291 -35.86 -7.18 14.58
C GLU A 291 -34.79 -7.00 13.48
N ASP A 292 -34.26 -5.79 13.33
CA ASP A 292 -33.23 -5.48 12.34
C ASP A 292 -31.89 -6.20 12.65
N ILE A 293 -31.53 -6.31 13.93
CA ILE A 293 -30.39 -7.09 14.40
C ILE A 293 -30.62 -8.59 14.12
N ALA A 294 -31.82 -9.09 14.39
CA ALA A 294 -32.20 -10.47 14.14
C ALA A 294 -32.07 -10.80 12.65
N ASP A 295 -32.57 -9.95 11.76
CA ASP A 295 -32.48 -10.12 10.31
C ASP A 295 -31.03 -10.05 9.78
N SER A 296 -30.22 -9.11 10.27
CA SER A 296 -28.80 -9.02 9.88
C SER A 296 -27.97 -10.19 10.43
N GLY A 297 -28.30 -10.67 11.63
CA GLY A 297 -27.64 -11.79 12.28
C GLY A 297 -28.01 -13.13 11.66
N SER A 298 -29.30 -13.32 11.35
CA SER A 298 -29.85 -14.58 10.87
C SER A 298 -29.36 -14.94 9.47
N ILE A 299 -29.25 -13.97 8.55
CA ILE A 299 -28.69 -14.25 7.22
C ILE A 299 -27.24 -14.76 7.30
N LYS A 300 -26.45 -14.20 8.24
CA LYS A 300 -25.06 -14.59 8.48
C LYS A 300 -25.00 -15.98 9.11
N LEU A 301 -25.84 -16.23 10.10
CA LEU A 301 -25.94 -17.50 10.80
C LEU A 301 -26.39 -18.63 9.86
N ALA A 302 -27.44 -18.40 9.08
CA ALA A 302 -27.98 -19.34 8.10
C ALA A 302 -26.96 -19.65 7.00
N TYR A 303 -26.26 -18.64 6.46
CA TYR A 303 -25.23 -18.86 5.44
C TYR A 303 -24.02 -19.64 5.99
N LYS A 304 -23.59 -19.36 7.22
CA LYS A 304 -22.51 -20.10 7.88
C LYS A 304 -22.91 -21.55 8.15
N ALA A 305 -24.15 -21.78 8.59
CA ALA A 305 -24.69 -23.12 8.78
C ALA A 305 -24.82 -23.89 7.45
N TYR A 306 -25.25 -23.21 6.38
CA TYR A 306 -25.31 -23.73 5.02
C TYR A 306 -23.93 -24.16 4.52
N THR A 307 -22.95 -23.26 4.56
CA THR A 307 -21.59 -23.54 4.08
C THR A 307 -20.92 -24.66 4.88
N LYS A 308 -21.16 -24.73 6.20
CA LYS A 308 -20.74 -25.87 7.04
C LYS A 308 -21.37 -27.18 6.57
N HIS A 309 -22.68 -27.20 6.29
CA HIS A 309 -23.36 -28.39 5.79
C HIS A 309 -22.85 -28.80 4.39
N MET A 310 -22.46 -27.83 3.56
CA MET A 310 -21.97 -28.07 2.20
C MET A 310 -20.48 -28.39 2.10
N LYS A 311 -19.71 -28.35 3.21
CA LYS A 311 -18.24 -28.48 3.18
C LYS A 311 -17.75 -29.73 2.43
N ASP A 312 -18.43 -30.85 2.63
CA ASP A 312 -18.09 -32.15 2.01
C ASP A 312 -19.14 -32.61 0.98
N LYS A 313 -20.05 -31.73 0.56
CA LYS A 313 -21.12 -32.02 -0.41
C LYS A 313 -20.91 -31.23 -1.70
N LYS A 314 -21.26 -31.82 -2.86
CA LYS A 314 -21.23 -31.08 -4.13
C LYS A 314 -22.23 -29.91 -4.07
N LYS A 315 -21.79 -28.70 -4.44
CA LYS A 315 -22.68 -27.55 -4.61
C LYS A 315 -23.54 -27.74 -5.85
N ASP A 316 -24.85 -27.81 -5.66
CA ASP A 316 -25.81 -27.87 -6.77
C ASP A 316 -25.76 -26.58 -7.60
N LYS A 317 -25.98 -26.73 -8.92
CA LYS A 317 -26.16 -25.62 -9.86
C LYS A 317 -27.52 -25.76 -10.52
N ILE A 318 -28.41 -24.80 -10.31
CA ILE A 318 -29.71 -24.76 -10.98
C ILE A 318 -29.58 -23.89 -12.23
N THR A 319 -30.04 -24.41 -13.37
CA THR A 319 -30.23 -23.61 -14.58
C THR A 319 -31.69 -23.17 -14.66
N ILE A 320 -31.91 -21.87 -14.88
CA ILE A 320 -33.23 -21.30 -15.14
C ILE A 320 -33.26 -20.89 -16.62
N PRO A 321 -34.26 -21.31 -17.42
CA PRO A 321 -34.50 -20.76 -18.76
C PRO A 321 -34.44 -19.23 -18.75
N GLY A 322 -33.54 -18.64 -19.56
CA GLY A 322 -33.30 -17.19 -19.62
C GLY A 322 -32.20 -16.66 -18.68
N TYR A 323 -31.56 -17.50 -17.86
CA TYR A 323 -30.48 -17.10 -16.94
C TYR A 323 -29.33 -18.11 -16.93
N LYS A 324 -28.10 -17.63 -16.64
CA LYS A 324 -26.94 -18.53 -16.47
C LYS A 324 -27.13 -19.44 -15.26
N ALA A 325 -26.46 -20.59 -15.25
CA ALA A 325 -26.49 -21.53 -14.14
C ALA A 325 -26.14 -20.82 -12.81
N LEU A 326 -27.09 -20.79 -11.89
CA LEU A 326 -26.97 -20.16 -10.58
C LEU A 326 -26.15 -21.06 -9.67
N THR A 327 -25.21 -20.46 -8.96
CA THR A 327 -24.43 -21.15 -7.93
C THR A 327 -25.25 -21.37 -6.66
N GLY A 328 -24.89 -22.36 -5.84
CA GLY A 328 -25.51 -22.57 -4.53
C GLY A 328 -25.52 -21.32 -3.64
N ASP A 329 -24.50 -20.47 -3.72
CA ASP A 329 -24.43 -19.22 -2.96
C ASP A 329 -25.47 -18.20 -3.47
N GLN A 330 -25.64 -18.06 -4.79
CA GLN A 330 -26.67 -17.20 -5.38
C GLN A 330 -28.09 -17.71 -5.05
N LEU A 331 -28.29 -19.03 -5.10
CA LEU A 331 -29.56 -19.66 -4.75
C LEU A 331 -29.94 -19.40 -3.30
N PHE A 332 -28.98 -19.43 -2.37
CA PHE A 332 -29.22 -19.10 -0.97
C PHE A 332 -29.78 -17.67 -0.83
N PHE A 333 -29.13 -16.68 -1.42
CA PHE A 333 -29.60 -15.29 -1.32
C PHE A 333 -30.92 -15.04 -2.05
N LEU A 334 -31.13 -15.70 -3.20
CA LEU A 334 -32.40 -15.64 -3.93
C LEU A 334 -33.55 -16.21 -3.09
N SER A 335 -33.31 -17.30 -2.37
CA SER A 335 -34.31 -17.88 -1.47
C SER A 335 -34.63 -16.94 -0.30
N PHE A 336 -33.62 -16.29 0.28
CA PHE A 336 -33.83 -15.23 1.26
C PHE A 336 -34.70 -14.08 0.70
N GLY A 337 -34.41 -13.61 -0.51
CA GLY A 337 -35.23 -12.61 -1.18
C GLY A 337 -36.70 -13.04 -1.27
N ARG A 338 -36.95 -14.29 -1.71
CA ARG A 338 -38.30 -14.88 -1.79
C ARG A 338 -39.04 -14.93 -0.46
N PHE A 339 -38.34 -15.27 0.63
CA PHE A 339 -38.90 -15.27 1.98
C PHE A 339 -39.44 -13.87 2.35
N ILE A 340 -38.66 -12.83 2.10
CA ILE A 340 -39.05 -11.45 2.38
C ILE A 340 -40.25 -11.02 1.51
N CYS A 341 -40.30 -11.42 0.23
CA CYS A 341 -41.43 -11.07 -0.63
C CYS A 341 -42.78 -11.57 -0.08
N LYS A 342 -42.83 -12.80 0.50
CA LYS A 342 -44.10 -13.48 0.87
C LYS A 342 -44.62 -13.13 2.27
N ASN A 343 -43.75 -12.88 3.25
CA ASN A 343 -44.14 -12.67 4.66
C ASN A 343 -44.93 -11.36 4.90
N GLN A 344 -45.14 -10.53 3.87
CA GLN A 344 -45.93 -9.31 3.93
C GLN A 344 -47.45 -9.50 3.72
N ASP A 345 -47.93 -10.71 3.38
CA ASP A 345 -49.39 -10.97 3.24
C ASP A 345 -50.18 -10.77 4.56
N LYS A 346 -49.48 -10.52 5.66
CA LYS A 346 -50.05 -10.36 7.01
C LYS A 346 -50.72 -9.02 7.30
N ARG A 347 -50.26 -7.90 6.72
CA ARG A 347 -50.66 -6.57 7.23
C ARG A 347 -51.71 -5.83 6.43
N ASN A 348 -51.94 -6.15 5.16
CA ASN A 348 -52.91 -5.41 4.35
C ASN A 348 -53.57 -6.31 3.29
N ARG A 349 -54.61 -7.06 3.70
CA ARG A 349 -55.36 -7.97 2.80
C ARG A 349 -56.18 -7.28 1.69
N GLN A 350 -56.10 -5.95 1.50
CA GLN A 350 -56.84 -5.26 0.42
C GLN A 350 -56.13 -4.08 -0.25
N LEU A 351 -54.88 -3.76 0.07
CA LEU A 351 -54.21 -2.61 -0.53
C LEU A 351 -52.95 -3.05 -1.29
N ILE A 352 -52.89 -2.65 -2.56
CA ILE A 352 -51.66 -2.56 -3.35
C ILE A 352 -50.55 -2.06 -2.42
N LEU A 353 -49.42 -2.78 -2.33
CA LEU A 353 -48.27 -2.27 -1.58
C LEU A 353 -48.03 -0.84 -2.06
N SER A 354 -48.19 0.13 -1.17
CA SER A 354 -47.90 1.51 -1.51
C SER A 354 -46.43 1.58 -1.97
N ASP A 355 -46.10 2.50 -2.87
CA ASP A 355 -44.71 2.71 -3.30
C ASP A 355 -43.77 2.94 -2.09
N ASP A 356 -44.31 3.47 -0.99
CA ASP A 356 -43.62 3.67 0.29
C ASP A 356 -43.30 2.35 1.03
N GLU A 357 -44.21 1.37 1.06
CA GLU A 357 -43.96 0.04 1.66
C GLU A 357 -42.91 -0.74 0.85
N ARG A 358 -43.00 -0.71 -0.48
CA ARG A 358 -42.00 -1.32 -1.37
C ARG A 358 -40.62 -0.71 -1.16
N LYS A 359 -40.57 0.60 -0.93
CA LYS A 359 -39.31 1.31 -0.63
C LYS A 359 -38.72 0.86 0.69
N LEU A 360 -39.55 0.67 1.73
CA LEU A 360 -39.11 0.18 3.04
C LEU A 360 -38.48 -1.22 2.93
N ASP A 361 -39.05 -2.12 2.11
CA ASP A 361 -38.49 -3.45 1.86
C ASP A 361 -37.13 -3.41 1.16
N ILE A 362 -37.00 -2.54 0.15
CA ILE A 362 -35.73 -2.32 -0.54
C ILE A 362 -34.67 -1.85 0.47
N GLU A 363 -35.02 -0.89 1.33
CA GLU A 363 -34.15 -0.37 2.39
C GLU A 363 -33.76 -1.49 3.39
N LYS A 364 -34.71 -2.35 3.77
CA LYS A 364 -34.47 -3.47 4.68
C LYS A 364 -33.54 -4.52 4.08
N ILE A 365 -33.75 -4.92 2.82
CA ILE A 365 -32.83 -5.84 2.12
C ILE A 365 -31.45 -5.21 1.96
N GLN A 366 -31.37 -3.93 1.63
CA GLN A 366 -30.10 -3.20 1.53
C GLN A 366 -29.38 -3.16 2.89
N MET A 367 -30.10 -2.99 3.98
CA MET A 367 -29.54 -3.05 5.33
C MET A 367 -28.94 -4.43 5.64
N VAL A 368 -29.68 -5.50 5.34
CA VAL A 368 -29.26 -6.88 5.64
C VAL A 368 -28.09 -7.34 4.75
N LEU A 369 -28.14 -7.05 3.44
CA LEU A 369 -27.17 -7.59 2.46
C LEU A 369 -26.08 -6.60 2.04
N GLY A 370 -26.30 -5.29 2.13
CA GLY A 370 -25.45 -4.27 1.52
C GLY A 370 -24.00 -4.26 2.01
N SER A 371 -23.77 -4.71 3.26
CA SER A 371 -22.44 -4.85 3.85
C SER A 371 -21.96 -6.31 3.94
N TYR A 372 -22.75 -7.28 3.46
CA TYR A 372 -22.45 -8.69 3.63
C TYR A 372 -21.55 -9.23 2.52
N GLU A 373 -20.26 -9.37 2.82
CA GLU A 373 -19.23 -9.79 1.85
C GLU A 373 -19.57 -11.06 1.05
N PRO A 374 -20.12 -12.15 1.62
CA PRO A 374 -20.53 -13.32 0.84
C PRO A 374 -21.61 -13.04 -0.20
N PHE A 375 -22.57 -12.15 0.07
CA PHE A 375 -23.55 -11.69 -0.92
C PHE A 375 -22.86 -10.93 -2.04
N ALA A 376 -22.02 -9.95 -1.68
CA ALA A 376 -21.24 -9.18 -2.63
C ALA A 376 -20.39 -10.11 -3.51
N LYS A 377 -19.74 -11.13 -2.96
CA LYS A 377 -18.97 -12.14 -3.72
C LYS A 377 -19.86 -12.97 -4.65
N ALA A 378 -21.01 -13.45 -4.17
CA ALA A 378 -21.93 -14.27 -4.95
C ALA A 378 -22.44 -13.56 -6.23
N PHE A 379 -22.60 -12.24 -6.16
CA PHE A 379 -23.01 -11.40 -7.30
C PHE A 379 -21.87 -10.56 -7.91
N SER A 380 -20.65 -10.58 -7.33
CA SER A 380 -19.49 -9.78 -7.77
C SER A 380 -19.07 -10.09 -9.20
N TYR A 381 -19.24 -11.32 -9.68
CA TYR A 381 -18.89 -11.66 -11.06
C TYR A 381 -19.69 -10.82 -12.06
N ALA A 382 -20.95 -10.48 -11.77
CA ALA A 382 -21.74 -9.56 -12.58
C ALA A 382 -21.17 -8.12 -12.52
N SER A 383 -20.72 -7.67 -11.34
CA SER A 383 -20.08 -6.36 -11.16
C SER A 383 -18.72 -6.25 -11.87
N PHE A 384 -17.96 -7.35 -11.93
CA PHE A 384 -16.65 -7.43 -12.58
C PHE A 384 -16.78 -7.35 -14.11
N VAL A 385 -17.72 -8.09 -14.69
CA VAL A 385 -18.01 -8.02 -16.14
C VAL A 385 -18.46 -6.60 -16.51
N TYR A 386 -19.38 -6.03 -15.73
CA TYR A 386 -19.86 -4.66 -15.92
C TYR A 386 -18.73 -3.62 -15.80
N GLY A 387 -17.86 -3.75 -14.79
CA GLY A 387 -16.70 -2.88 -14.59
C GLY A 387 -15.71 -2.92 -15.76
N ASN A 388 -15.47 -4.10 -16.31
CA ASN A 388 -14.58 -4.27 -17.47
C ASN A 388 -15.17 -3.66 -18.75
N GLU A 389 -16.47 -3.80 -19.00
CA GLU A 389 -17.14 -3.18 -20.15
C GLU A 389 -17.09 -1.65 -20.06
N LEU A 390 -17.42 -1.09 -18.89
CA LEU A 390 -17.31 0.35 -18.65
C LEU A 390 -15.87 0.86 -18.77
N ALA A 391 -14.89 0.11 -18.27
CA ALA A 391 -13.47 0.45 -18.39
C ALA A 391 -13.00 0.40 -19.85
N SER A 392 -13.46 -0.59 -20.62
CA SER A 392 -13.17 -0.73 -22.05
C SER A 392 -13.72 0.44 -22.84
N GLU A 393 -14.99 0.81 -22.60
CA GLU A 393 -15.60 1.98 -23.21
C GLU A 393 -14.82 3.25 -22.85
N SER A 394 -14.54 3.46 -21.57
CA SER A 394 -13.78 4.62 -21.08
C SER A 394 -12.39 4.73 -21.73
N LEU A 395 -11.60 3.65 -21.75
CA LEU A 395 -10.27 3.64 -22.38
C LEU A 395 -10.33 3.82 -23.90
N SER A 396 -11.33 3.25 -24.57
CA SER A 396 -11.50 3.34 -26.03
C SER A 396 -11.61 4.78 -26.55
N HIS A 397 -12.07 5.71 -25.72
CA HIS A 397 -12.19 7.13 -26.04
C HIS A 397 -10.85 7.88 -26.02
N TYR A 398 -9.85 7.38 -25.31
CA TYR A 398 -8.58 8.08 -25.06
C TYR A 398 -7.42 7.40 -25.75
N VAL A 399 -7.30 6.08 -25.55
CA VAL A 399 -6.11 5.30 -25.87
C VAL A 399 -6.01 5.05 -27.37
N ASN A 400 -4.90 5.49 -27.95
CA ASN A 400 -4.52 5.20 -29.32
C ASN A 400 -3.43 4.12 -29.36
N LEU A 401 -3.86 2.85 -29.53
CA LEU A 401 -2.96 1.69 -29.60
C LEU A 401 -2.04 1.67 -30.83
N THR A 402 -2.22 2.57 -31.81
CA THR A 402 -1.34 2.65 -32.99
C THR A 402 -0.07 3.44 -32.76
N ILE A 403 0.03 4.19 -31.66
CA ILE A 403 1.21 4.96 -31.28
C ILE A 403 2.15 4.09 -30.45
N ASN A 404 3.45 4.22 -30.64
CA ASN A 404 4.42 3.60 -29.75
C ASN A 404 4.52 4.41 -28.44
N PRO A 405 4.19 3.83 -27.27
CA PRO A 405 4.26 4.54 -25.99
C PRO A 405 5.66 5.02 -25.61
N CYS A 406 6.71 4.44 -26.18
CA CYS A 406 8.10 4.86 -25.92
C CYS A 406 8.52 6.10 -26.71
N ASP A 407 7.80 6.43 -27.79
CA ASP A 407 8.05 7.59 -28.64
C ASP A 407 7.14 8.76 -28.26
N ASP A 408 5.85 8.50 -28.02
CA ASP A 408 4.89 9.52 -27.62
C ASP A 408 3.80 8.94 -26.70
N PHE A 409 4.12 8.89 -25.40
CA PHE A 409 3.17 8.36 -24.42
C PHE A 409 1.92 9.24 -24.26
N TYR A 410 2.03 10.56 -24.48
CA TYR A 410 0.88 11.46 -24.38
C TYR A 410 -0.12 11.16 -25.49
N ASN A 411 0.32 11.05 -26.75
CA ASN A 411 -0.57 10.66 -27.85
C ASN A 411 -1.00 9.19 -27.78
N TYR A 412 -0.20 8.30 -27.19
CA TYR A 412 -0.64 6.94 -26.92
C TYR A 412 -1.83 6.89 -25.94
N ALA A 413 -1.75 7.64 -24.84
CA ALA A 413 -2.78 7.64 -23.81
C ALA A 413 -3.96 8.57 -24.10
N CYS A 414 -3.75 9.71 -24.78
CA CYS A 414 -4.73 10.78 -25.02
C CYS A 414 -5.12 10.96 -26.50
N GLY A 415 -4.42 10.34 -27.45
CA GLY A 415 -4.48 10.72 -28.87
C GLY A 415 -5.86 10.61 -29.52
N LYS A 416 -6.67 9.60 -29.15
CA LYS A 416 -8.05 9.52 -29.67
C LYS A 416 -8.92 10.65 -29.13
N TRP A 417 -8.73 11.02 -27.88
CA TRP A 417 -9.47 12.10 -27.24
C TRP A 417 -9.09 13.46 -27.86
N ILE A 418 -7.81 13.69 -28.14
CA ILE A 418 -7.32 14.90 -28.81
C ILE A 418 -7.90 15.02 -30.23
N ASN A 419 -7.88 13.94 -31.00
CA ASN A 419 -8.25 13.95 -32.42
C ASN A 419 -9.78 13.99 -32.68
N ASN A 420 -10.62 13.64 -31.70
CA ASN A 420 -12.08 13.57 -31.86
C ASN A 420 -12.84 14.80 -31.31
N ILE A 421 -12.48 16.02 -31.75
CA ILE A 421 -13.11 17.28 -31.29
C ILE A 421 -14.65 17.28 -31.45
N ASN A 422 -15.18 16.73 -32.55
CA ASN A 422 -16.62 16.73 -32.84
C ASN A 422 -17.42 15.70 -32.03
N TYR A 423 -16.83 14.55 -31.68
CA TYR A 423 -17.49 13.52 -30.86
C TYR A 423 -17.52 13.92 -29.37
N ASN A 424 -16.44 14.56 -28.90
CA ASN A 424 -16.31 15.06 -27.53
C ASN A 424 -17.39 16.11 -27.15
N LYS A 425 -17.99 16.80 -28.12
CA LYS A 425 -19.14 17.70 -27.86
C LYS A 425 -20.36 16.95 -27.28
N LYS A 426 -20.56 15.67 -27.63
CA LYS A 426 -21.73 14.87 -27.24
C LYS A 426 -21.55 14.17 -25.88
N PHE A 427 -20.32 13.79 -25.53
CA PHE A 427 -19.98 13.02 -24.31
C PHE A 427 -19.37 13.84 -23.16
N LYS A 428 -19.31 15.17 -23.30
CA LYS A 428 -18.76 16.17 -22.36
C LYS A 428 -19.17 16.06 -20.88
N ARG A 429 -20.19 15.28 -20.53
CA ARG A 429 -20.80 15.33 -19.18
C ARG A 429 -19.93 14.82 -18.02
N ASN A 430 -18.78 14.17 -18.24
CA ASN A 430 -18.07 13.46 -17.17
C ASN A 430 -16.54 13.65 -17.10
N ILE A 431 -15.94 14.61 -17.82
CA ILE A 431 -14.48 14.59 -18.04
C ILE A 431 -13.68 15.30 -16.93
N ASN A 432 -14.12 16.46 -16.44
CA ASN A 432 -13.52 17.21 -15.32
C ASN A 432 -14.56 18.20 -14.74
N GLY A 433 -14.42 18.58 -13.46
CA GLY A 433 -15.28 19.61 -12.84
C GLY A 433 -15.22 20.97 -13.55
N GLU A 434 -14.03 21.34 -14.05
CA GLU A 434 -13.77 22.55 -14.82
C GLU A 434 -14.56 22.59 -16.14
N ASP A 435 -14.53 21.52 -16.93
CA ASP A 435 -15.25 21.42 -18.20
C ASP A 435 -16.76 21.49 -18.00
N ASN A 436 -17.24 20.77 -16.99
CA ASN A 436 -18.64 20.80 -16.57
C ASN A 436 -19.06 22.21 -16.15
N PHE A 437 -18.18 22.96 -15.51
CA PHE A 437 -18.43 24.36 -15.17
C PHE A 437 -18.41 25.28 -16.38
N TYR A 438 -17.48 25.11 -17.33
CA TYR A 438 -17.47 25.92 -18.56
C TYR A 438 -18.69 25.67 -19.44
N ASP A 439 -19.14 24.42 -19.54
CA ASP A 439 -20.39 24.11 -20.26
C ASP A 439 -21.61 24.63 -19.50
N PHE A 440 -21.60 24.58 -18.17
CA PHE A 440 -22.57 25.30 -17.35
C PHE A 440 -22.55 26.80 -17.63
N LEU A 441 -21.38 27.44 -17.74
CA LEU A 441 -21.26 28.86 -18.06
C LEU A 441 -21.81 29.17 -19.46
N LYS A 442 -21.63 28.30 -20.46
CA LYS A 442 -22.27 28.47 -21.77
C LYS A 442 -23.79 28.47 -21.66
N ASP A 443 -24.35 27.51 -20.92
CA ASP A 443 -25.77 27.47 -20.61
C ASP A 443 -26.23 28.71 -19.80
N VAL A 444 -25.40 29.21 -18.88
CA VAL A 444 -25.67 30.48 -18.18
C VAL A 444 -25.77 31.60 -19.18
N TYR A 445 -24.79 31.75 -20.09
CA TYR A 445 -24.73 32.86 -21.03
C TYR A 445 -25.85 32.86 -22.09
N THR A 446 -26.55 31.74 -22.30
CA THR A 446 -27.77 31.71 -23.13
C THR A 446 -29.02 32.19 -22.38
N GLY A 447 -28.91 32.50 -21.08
CA GLY A 447 -30.04 32.90 -20.23
C GLY A 447 -30.85 31.73 -19.66
N LYS A 448 -30.41 30.48 -19.87
CA LYS A 448 -31.11 29.26 -19.43
C LYS A 448 -31.41 29.22 -17.92
N PHE A 449 -30.64 29.93 -17.11
CA PHE A 449 -30.79 29.95 -15.65
C PHE A 449 -31.30 31.28 -15.09
N ASP A 450 -31.67 32.24 -15.95
CA ASP A 450 -32.16 33.54 -15.52
C ASP A 450 -33.43 33.43 -14.66
N SER A 451 -34.28 32.44 -14.91
CA SER A 451 -35.48 32.18 -14.12
C SER A 451 -35.21 31.53 -12.76
N LYS A 452 -34.00 30.98 -12.54
CA LYS A 452 -33.65 30.21 -11.34
C LYS A 452 -32.84 30.99 -10.31
N SER A 453 -32.20 32.08 -10.73
CA SER A 453 -31.39 32.97 -9.90
C SER A 453 -31.44 34.40 -10.40
N GLU A 454 -31.89 35.31 -9.54
CA GLU A 454 -31.99 36.74 -9.89
C GLU A 454 -30.61 37.37 -9.99
N ALA A 455 -29.65 36.92 -9.18
CA ALA A 455 -28.24 37.26 -9.31
C ALA A 455 -27.69 36.91 -10.72
N ILE A 456 -27.86 35.65 -11.16
CA ILE A 456 -27.39 35.21 -12.48
C ILE A 456 -28.05 36.01 -13.62
N LYS A 457 -29.37 36.21 -13.54
CA LYS A 457 -30.12 37.03 -14.50
C LYS A 457 -29.59 38.46 -14.59
N LYS A 458 -29.28 39.08 -13.45
CA LYS A 458 -28.69 40.42 -13.40
C LYS A 458 -27.32 40.44 -14.09
N ILE A 459 -26.48 39.44 -13.82
CA ILE A 459 -25.15 39.29 -14.44
C ILE A 459 -25.25 39.06 -15.95
N ASN A 460 -26.16 38.22 -16.42
CA ASN A 460 -26.37 37.99 -17.84
C ASN A 460 -26.88 39.25 -18.57
N LYS A 461 -27.75 40.05 -17.93
CA LYS A 461 -28.16 41.35 -18.48
C LYS A 461 -26.98 42.32 -18.61
N MET A 462 -26.08 42.37 -17.63
CA MET A 462 -24.84 43.15 -17.71
C MET A 462 -23.95 42.66 -18.86
N ARG A 463 -23.76 41.35 -18.96
CA ARG A 463 -22.98 40.71 -20.02
C ARG A 463 -23.53 41.01 -21.42
N ASN A 464 -24.85 40.96 -21.58
CA ASN A 464 -25.52 41.30 -22.85
C ASN A 464 -25.36 42.77 -23.21
N LYS A 465 -25.27 43.66 -22.22
CA LYS A 465 -25.02 45.09 -22.45
C LYS A 465 -23.63 45.35 -23.04
N CYS A 466 -22.62 44.55 -22.67
CA CYS A 466 -21.29 44.60 -23.27
C CYS A 466 -21.30 44.28 -24.79
N ASN A 467 -22.32 43.61 -25.33
CA ASN A 467 -22.40 43.34 -26.78
C ASN A 467 -22.52 44.60 -27.64
N LYS A 468 -22.86 45.75 -27.04
CA LYS A 468 -22.96 47.04 -27.75
C LYS A 468 -21.59 47.71 -28.01
N LEU A 469 -20.52 47.16 -27.47
CA LEU A 469 -19.16 47.68 -27.63
C LEU A 469 -18.46 47.03 -28.83
N GLU A 470 -17.41 47.69 -29.33
CA GLU A 470 -16.45 47.11 -30.28
C GLU A 470 -15.74 45.89 -29.68
N ASN A 471 -15.20 45.01 -30.54
CA ASN A 471 -14.77 43.66 -30.13
C ASN A 471 -13.80 43.63 -28.92
N ASP A 472 -12.81 44.51 -28.87
CA ASP A 472 -11.82 44.50 -27.78
C ASP A 472 -12.44 44.97 -26.46
N LEU A 473 -13.14 46.12 -26.48
CA LEU A 473 -13.87 46.65 -25.33
C LEU A 473 -15.00 45.73 -24.87
N LYS A 474 -15.68 45.05 -25.80
CA LYS A 474 -16.72 44.04 -25.54
C LYS A 474 -16.15 42.87 -24.75
N ASN A 475 -14.98 42.36 -25.17
CA ASN A 475 -14.34 41.24 -24.49
C ASN A 475 -13.83 41.64 -23.11
N GLU A 476 -13.26 42.84 -22.97
CA GLU A 476 -12.82 43.35 -21.67
C GLU A 476 -14.00 43.59 -20.71
N CYS A 477 -15.09 44.21 -21.19
CA CYS A 477 -16.32 44.42 -20.43
C CYS A 477 -16.90 43.08 -19.94
N LYS A 478 -17.03 42.11 -20.85
CA LYS A 478 -17.49 40.76 -20.52
C LYS A 478 -16.60 40.09 -19.48
N ARG A 479 -15.28 40.26 -19.57
CA ARG A 479 -14.32 39.74 -18.59
C ARG A 479 -14.56 40.34 -17.20
N LYS A 480 -14.70 41.67 -17.09
CA LYS A 480 -15.01 42.34 -15.80
C LYS A 480 -16.34 41.86 -15.20
N VAL A 481 -17.37 41.71 -16.03
CA VAL A 481 -18.68 41.18 -15.60
C VAL A 481 -18.59 39.73 -15.14
N ASP A 482 -17.83 38.89 -15.83
CA ASP A 482 -17.66 37.47 -15.46
C ASP A 482 -16.89 37.31 -14.15
N ILE A 483 -15.87 38.15 -13.91
CA ILE A 483 -15.14 38.19 -12.63
C ILE A 483 -16.10 38.56 -11.49
N PHE A 484 -16.87 39.63 -11.66
CA PHE A 484 -17.88 40.03 -10.68
C PHE A 484 -18.95 38.96 -10.45
N GLY A 485 -19.33 38.22 -11.49
CA GLY A 485 -20.35 37.18 -11.44
C GLY A 485 -19.86 35.80 -10.98
N PHE A 486 -18.56 35.59 -10.85
CA PHE A 486 -17.98 34.26 -10.65
C PHE A 486 -18.51 33.59 -9.37
N TYR A 487 -18.66 34.34 -8.27
CA TYR A 487 -19.23 33.81 -7.02
C TYR A 487 -20.66 33.29 -7.20
N ALA A 488 -21.52 34.01 -7.94
CA ALA A 488 -22.88 33.55 -8.26
C ALA A 488 -22.86 32.28 -9.12
N PHE A 489 -22.05 32.27 -10.18
CA PHE A 489 -21.94 31.14 -11.09
C PHE A 489 -21.44 29.89 -10.37
N ALA A 490 -20.37 30.03 -9.59
CA ALA A 490 -19.74 28.96 -8.83
C ALA A 490 -20.70 28.36 -7.80
N SER A 491 -21.32 29.20 -6.97
CA SER A 491 -22.27 28.77 -5.94
C SER A 491 -23.48 28.04 -6.54
N PHE A 492 -24.00 28.55 -7.66
CA PHE A 492 -25.14 27.93 -8.33
C PHE A 492 -24.77 26.60 -9.00
N PHE A 493 -23.58 26.52 -9.61
CA PHE A 493 -23.06 25.28 -10.18
C PHE A 493 -22.90 24.20 -9.13
N LEU A 494 -22.20 24.50 -8.02
CA LEU A 494 -21.98 23.55 -6.94
C LEU A 494 -23.30 22.96 -6.45
N ARG A 495 -24.33 23.79 -6.22
CA ARG A 495 -25.66 23.33 -5.80
C ARG A 495 -26.29 22.31 -6.74
N ARG A 496 -26.06 22.41 -8.05
CA ARG A 496 -26.57 21.44 -9.03
C ARG A 496 -25.89 20.09 -8.93
N THR A 497 -24.68 20.04 -8.40
CA THR A 497 -23.94 18.79 -8.18
C THR A 497 -24.39 18.03 -6.91
N LYS A 498 -25.33 18.58 -6.12
CA LYS A 498 -25.87 17.95 -4.89
C LYS A 498 -26.29 16.50 -5.09
N ASN A 499 -27.04 16.20 -6.15
CA ASN A 499 -27.56 14.85 -6.35
C ASN A 499 -26.45 13.84 -6.69
N ILE A 500 -25.28 14.31 -7.17
CA ILE A 500 -24.10 13.46 -7.41
C ILE A 500 -23.38 13.16 -6.09
N LEU A 501 -23.47 14.06 -5.10
CA LEU A 501 -22.78 13.98 -3.79
C LEU A 501 -23.33 12.90 -2.86
N GLU A 502 -24.56 12.42 -3.03
CA GLU A 502 -25.17 11.43 -2.11
C GLU A 502 -24.71 9.98 -2.36
N ASN A 503 -23.77 9.74 -3.29
CA ASN A 503 -23.18 8.42 -3.53
C ASN A 503 -22.08 8.06 -2.52
N HIS A 504 -22.48 7.57 -1.35
CA HIS A 504 -21.58 7.16 -0.25
C HIS A 504 -20.53 6.10 -0.62
N VAL A 505 -20.81 5.22 -1.60
CA VAL A 505 -19.94 4.07 -1.91
C VAL A 505 -18.60 4.51 -2.51
N CYS A 506 -18.61 5.48 -3.44
CA CYS A 506 -17.36 6.00 -4.02
C CYS A 506 -16.50 6.69 -2.96
N PHE A 507 -17.11 7.46 -2.06
CA PHE A 507 -16.40 8.19 -1.01
C PHE A 507 -15.73 7.26 0.01
N ASN A 508 -16.37 6.16 0.36
CA ASN A 508 -15.74 5.12 1.18
C ASN A 508 -14.53 4.49 0.48
N SER A 509 -14.64 4.25 -0.84
CA SER A 509 -13.52 3.76 -1.64
C SER A 509 -12.34 4.76 -1.68
N ILE A 510 -12.61 6.06 -1.86
CA ILE A 510 -11.59 7.11 -1.83
C ILE A 510 -10.89 7.18 -0.47
N LYS A 511 -11.63 7.13 0.65
CA LYS A 511 -11.04 7.10 2.00
C LYS A 511 -10.06 5.93 2.16
N ASN A 512 -10.41 4.76 1.63
CA ASN A 512 -9.52 3.59 1.63
C ASN A 512 -8.27 3.81 0.76
N THR A 513 -8.40 4.46 -0.40
CA THR A 513 -7.27 4.86 -1.24
C THR A 513 -6.35 5.83 -0.49
N VAL A 514 -6.89 6.87 0.16
CA VAL A 514 -6.10 7.83 0.96
C VAL A 514 -5.30 7.11 2.04
N HIS A 515 -5.90 6.15 2.75
CA HIS A 515 -5.21 5.39 3.79
C HIS A 515 -4.00 4.62 3.22
N GLY A 516 -4.16 3.97 2.06
CA GLY A 516 -3.06 3.29 1.37
C GLY A 516 -1.93 4.25 0.95
N LEU A 517 -2.29 5.43 0.42
CA LEU A 517 -1.31 6.45 0.01
C LEU A 517 -0.56 7.04 1.21
N LYS A 518 -1.23 7.27 2.34
CA LYS A 518 -0.59 7.73 3.58
C LYS A 518 0.47 6.76 4.07
N SER A 519 0.16 5.46 4.06
CA SER A 519 1.11 4.41 4.43
C SER A 519 2.36 4.46 3.57
N GLU A 520 2.21 4.59 2.24
CA GLU A 520 3.35 4.68 1.32
C GLU A 520 4.14 5.98 1.43
N LEU A 521 3.48 7.11 1.72
CA LEU A 521 4.15 8.38 1.96
C LEU A 521 4.98 8.33 3.27
N VAL A 522 4.44 7.72 4.33
CA VAL A 522 5.17 7.50 5.59
C VAL A 522 6.42 6.65 5.34
N ASN A 523 6.29 5.55 4.59
CA ASN A 523 7.43 4.72 4.20
C ASN A 523 8.49 5.53 3.44
N LEU A 524 8.06 6.39 2.51
CA LEU A 524 8.98 7.25 1.75
C LEU A 524 9.71 8.26 2.64
N ILE A 525 9.04 8.87 3.62
CA ILE A 525 9.68 9.79 4.58
C ILE A 525 10.71 9.03 5.43
N GLU A 526 10.38 7.82 5.90
CA GLU A 526 11.30 6.96 6.65
C GLU A 526 12.55 6.58 5.85
N GLU A 527 12.41 6.31 4.54
CA GLU A 527 13.53 6.01 3.63
C GLU A 527 14.51 7.19 3.49
N LYS A 528 14.05 8.45 3.61
CA LYS A 528 14.82 9.69 3.32
C LYS A 528 15.68 10.20 4.49
N LYS A 529 16.43 9.29 5.12
CA LYS A 529 17.41 9.58 6.20
C LYS A 529 18.55 10.49 5.76
N ASP A 530 18.83 10.54 4.47
CA ASP A 530 19.85 11.40 3.87
C ASP A 530 19.44 12.88 3.89
N ILE A 531 18.14 13.16 3.77
CA ILE A 531 17.57 14.52 3.75
C ILE A 531 17.07 14.92 5.14
N PHE A 532 16.20 14.12 5.73
CA PHE A 532 15.53 14.43 6.99
C PHE A 532 16.18 13.69 8.17
N ASP A 533 16.55 14.43 9.20
CA ASP A 533 16.99 13.84 10.47
C ASP A 533 15.84 13.10 11.19
N LYS A 534 16.16 12.43 12.30
CA LYS A 534 15.20 11.59 13.04
C LYS A 534 13.99 12.40 13.55
N GLU A 535 14.21 13.60 14.07
CA GLU A 535 13.16 14.44 14.63
C GLU A 535 12.29 15.06 13.54
N ALA A 536 12.90 15.48 12.44
CA ALA A 536 12.21 15.94 11.24
C ALA A 536 11.31 14.84 10.68
N ARG A 537 11.83 13.61 10.50
CA ARG A 537 11.01 12.47 10.03
C ARG A 537 9.84 12.20 10.96
N SER A 538 10.06 12.17 12.28
CA SER A 538 8.99 11.96 13.26
C SER A 538 7.88 13.00 13.15
N ARG A 539 8.23 14.28 13.01
CA ARG A 539 7.25 15.38 12.91
C ARG A 539 6.50 15.41 11.58
N LEU A 540 7.20 15.12 10.48
CA LEU A 540 6.56 15.00 9.16
C LEU A 540 5.61 13.79 9.11
N ILE A 541 5.99 12.65 9.72
CA ILE A 541 5.12 11.48 9.81
C ILE A 541 3.86 11.80 10.63
N ASP A 542 4.00 12.46 11.78
CA ASP A 542 2.86 12.88 12.59
C ASP A 542 1.90 13.78 11.79
N LYS A 543 2.43 14.72 11.00
CA LYS A 543 1.66 15.56 10.07
C LYS A 543 0.87 14.74 9.05
N ILE A 544 1.50 13.76 8.39
CA ILE A 544 0.84 12.93 7.37
C ILE A 544 -0.21 12.00 7.99
N VAL A 545 0.08 11.39 9.14
CA VAL A 545 -0.86 10.49 9.83
C VAL A 545 -2.11 11.25 10.23
N LYS A 546 -1.96 12.43 10.85
CA LYS A 546 -3.06 13.28 11.34
C LYS A 546 -3.76 14.11 10.25
N MET A 547 -3.32 14.05 9.00
CA MET A 547 -3.95 14.79 7.90
C MET A 547 -5.42 14.40 7.74
N ASP A 548 -6.36 15.32 7.92
CA ASP A 548 -7.78 14.96 7.88
C ASP A 548 -8.31 14.89 6.43
N VAL A 549 -9.43 14.20 6.23
CA VAL A 549 -10.03 13.94 4.91
C VAL A 549 -11.48 14.39 4.90
N ASP A 550 -11.78 15.42 4.10
CA ASP A 550 -13.12 15.89 3.81
C ASP A 550 -13.60 15.37 2.45
N VAL A 551 -14.56 14.45 2.46
CA VAL A 551 -15.16 13.92 1.24
C VAL A 551 -16.54 14.56 1.07
N GLY A 552 -16.57 15.76 0.50
CA GLY A 552 -17.82 16.47 0.18
C GLY A 552 -18.54 17.14 1.36
N GLY A 553 -18.08 17.01 2.61
CA GLY A 553 -18.69 17.67 3.78
C GLY A 553 -18.68 19.19 3.62
N LEU A 554 -17.52 19.76 3.29
CA LEU A 554 -17.39 21.16 2.93
C LEU A 554 -18.27 21.57 1.73
N TYR A 555 -18.43 20.69 0.74
CA TYR A 555 -19.31 20.95 -0.39
C TYR A 555 -20.74 21.09 0.10
N LEU A 556 -21.24 20.09 0.83
CA LEU A 556 -22.59 20.05 1.39
C LEU A 556 -22.89 21.26 2.29
N GLU A 557 -21.93 21.71 3.09
CA GLU A 557 -22.04 22.94 3.87
C GLU A 557 -22.21 24.18 2.97
N ASN A 558 -21.34 24.33 1.97
CA ASN A 558 -21.42 25.44 1.00
C ASN A 558 -22.68 25.38 0.10
N LEU A 559 -23.27 24.20 -0.13
CA LEU A 559 -24.52 24.06 -0.87
C LEU A 559 -25.73 24.70 -0.16
N LYS A 560 -25.67 24.86 1.16
CA LYS A 560 -26.76 25.50 1.94
C LYS A 560 -26.89 27.00 1.62
N ASN A 561 -25.99 27.56 0.82
CA ASN A 561 -25.78 29.00 0.72
C ASN A 561 -26.52 29.75 -0.41
N LYS A 562 -27.56 29.19 -1.06
CA LYS A 562 -28.34 29.94 -2.08
C LYS A 562 -28.84 31.29 -1.53
N SER A 563 -29.26 31.30 -0.27
CA SER A 563 -29.73 32.50 0.41
C SER A 563 -28.66 33.58 0.50
N SER A 564 -27.43 33.25 0.90
CA SER A 564 -26.39 34.29 1.03
C SER A 564 -25.84 34.74 -0.32
N MET A 565 -25.74 33.85 -1.31
CA MET A 565 -25.37 34.26 -2.67
C MET A 565 -26.34 35.28 -3.25
N GLU A 566 -27.64 34.99 -3.23
CA GLU A 566 -28.66 35.93 -3.71
C GLU A 566 -28.66 37.23 -2.88
N LYS A 567 -28.46 37.14 -1.56
CA LYS A 567 -28.34 38.33 -0.69
C LYS A 567 -27.18 39.24 -1.09
N CYS A 568 -26.01 38.68 -1.44
CA CYS A 568 -24.85 39.49 -1.83
C CYS A 568 -25.08 40.31 -3.12
N TYR A 569 -25.82 39.77 -4.09
CA TYR A 569 -26.15 40.49 -5.34
C TYR A 569 -27.46 41.27 -5.29
N LYS A 570 -28.25 41.14 -4.23
CA LYS A 570 -29.55 41.81 -4.07
C LYS A 570 -29.43 43.33 -4.18
N TYR A 571 -28.48 43.91 -3.44
CA TYR A 571 -28.34 45.36 -3.31
C TYR A 571 -27.64 46.04 -4.50
N PHE A 572 -26.96 45.27 -5.35
CA PHE A 572 -26.27 45.81 -6.52
C PHE A 572 -27.26 46.51 -7.47
N LYS A 573 -27.06 47.81 -7.69
CA LYS A 573 -27.91 48.63 -8.57
C LYS A 573 -27.41 48.55 -10.00
N PHE A 574 -28.26 48.00 -10.87
CA PHE A 574 -28.02 47.97 -12.31
C PHE A 574 -29.33 48.04 -13.06
N SER A 575 -29.45 48.99 -13.98
CA SER A 575 -30.52 49.09 -14.95
C SER A 575 -29.99 48.82 -16.34
N SER A 576 -30.49 47.75 -16.97
CA SER A 576 -30.11 47.39 -18.33
C SER A 576 -30.52 48.48 -19.35
N LYS A 577 -31.58 49.25 -19.06
CA LYS A 577 -32.10 50.31 -19.95
C LYS A 577 -31.34 51.64 -19.82
N SER A 578 -31.08 52.13 -18.60
CA SER A 578 -30.61 53.50 -18.36
C SER A 578 -29.11 53.65 -18.10
N ASP A 579 -28.45 52.66 -17.48
CA ASP A 579 -27.03 52.82 -17.13
C ASP A 579 -26.19 52.84 -18.42
N SER A 580 -25.09 53.59 -18.50
CA SER A 580 -24.13 53.37 -19.59
C SER A 580 -23.30 52.10 -19.30
N VAL A 581 -22.54 51.60 -20.29
CA VAL A 581 -21.55 50.54 -20.01
C VAL A 581 -20.54 51.01 -18.96
N MET A 582 -20.10 52.26 -19.05
CA MET A 582 -19.14 52.84 -18.09
C MET A 582 -19.74 52.92 -16.68
N GLU A 583 -21.01 53.32 -16.56
CA GLU A 583 -21.70 53.37 -15.26
C GLU A 583 -21.87 51.98 -14.65
N MET A 584 -22.19 50.97 -15.48
CA MET A 584 -22.23 49.58 -15.04
C MET A 584 -20.87 49.10 -14.52
N LEU A 585 -19.78 49.37 -15.22
CA LEU A 585 -18.42 48.98 -14.80
C LEU A 585 -17.99 49.74 -13.53
N LYS A 586 -18.32 51.03 -13.42
CA LYS A 586 -18.09 51.83 -12.21
C LYS A 586 -18.88 51.31 -11.01
N ASN A 587 -20.11 50.85 -11.23
CA ASN A 587 -20.92 50.23 -10.18
C ASN A 587 -20.32 48.88 -9.74
N ILE A 588 -19.80 48.07 -10.67
CA ILE A 588 -19.07 46.84 -10.35
C ILE A 588 -17.86 47.15 -9.46
N GLU A 589 -17.06 48.16 -9.80
CA GLU A 589 -15.89 48.56 -9.01
C GLU A 589 -16.29 49.09 -7.62
N ASN A 590 -17.46 49.74 -7.50
CA ASN A 590 -17.99 50.29 -6.24
C ASN A 590 -19.04 49.40 -5.56
N TYR A 591 -19.16 48.11 -5.88
CA TYR A 591 -20.30 47.30 -5.45
C TYR A 591 -20.50 47.27 -3.92
N ALA A 592 -19.40 47.30 -3.16
CA ALA A 592 -19.38 47.29 -1.70
C ALA A 592 -20.17 48.47 -1.09
N SER A 593 -20.25 49.61 -1.79
CA SER A 593 -20.99 50.79 -1.35
C SER A 593 -22.51 50.58 -1.37
N PHE A 594 -23.02 49.66 -2.20
CA PHE A 594 -24.45 49.37 -2.25
C PHE A 594 -24.92 48.46 -1.10
N ILE A 595 -24.01 47.76 -0.43
CA ILE A 595 -24.36 46.85 0.66
C ILE A 595 -24.61 47.69 1.93
N PRO A 596 -25.79 47.59 2.57
CA PRO A 596 -26.12 48.36 3.77
C PRO A 596 -25.16 48.09 4.94
N ASP A 597 -24.76 49.14 5.67
CA ASP A 597 -23.86 49.02 6.84
C ASP A 597 -24.52 48.41 8.09
N LYS A 598 -25.84 48.18 8.08
CA LYS A 598 -26.58 47.64 9.24
C LYS A 598 -26.11 46.25 9.65
N ASP A 599 -25.55 45.47 8.73
CA ASP A 599 -24.97 44.15 8.99
C ASP A 599 -23.52 44.13 8.49
N LYS A 600 -22.61 44.68 9.32
CA LYS A 600 -21.18 44.78 9.01
C LYS A 600 -20.57 43.40 8.70
N GLU A 601 -21.05 42.34 9.34
CA GLU A 601 -20.52 40.99 9.17
C GLU A 601 -20.94 40.40 7.82
N SER A 602 -22.23 40.45 7.47
CA SER A 602 -22.68 40.02 6.13
C SER A 602 -22.08 40.88 5.02
N LYS A 603 -21.90 42.19 5.25
CA LYS A 603 -21.23 43.08 4.29
C LYS A 603 -19.79 42.65 4.06
N LYS A 604 -19.00 42.47 5.14
CA LYS A 604 -17.62 41.97 5.06
C LYS A 604 -17.56 40.64 4.32
N ARG A 605 -18.44 39.70 4.67
CA ARG A 605 -18.54 38.37 4.06
C ARG A 605 -18.85 38.44 2.56
N CYS A 606 -19.86 39.21 2.14
CA CYS A 606 -20.18 39.39 0.72
C CYS A 606 -19.05 40.06 -0.05
N ILE A 607 -18.32 41.00 0.57
CA ILE A 607 -17.16 41.62 -0.05
C ILE A 607 -16.08 40.56 -0.31
N GLU A 608 -15.74 39.77 0.70
CA GLU A 608 -14.77 38.67 0.58
C GLU A 608 -15.20 37.63 -0.46
N TYR A 609 -16.48 37.28 -0.49
CA TYR A 609 -17.02 36.24 -1.39
C TYR A 609 -17.01 36.68 -2.85
N ILE A 610 -17.37 37.93 -3.15
CA ILE A 610 -17.38 38.44 -4.52
C ILE A 610 -15.96 38.76 -5.01
N ASN A 611 -15.15 39.47 -4.23
CA ASN A 611 -13.81 39.89 -4.67
C ASN A 611 -12.83 38.73 -4.83
N TYR A 612 -12.90 37.73 -3.94
CA TYR A 612 -11.98 36.60 -3.94
C TYR A 612 -12.60 35.29 -4.39
N ALA A 613 -13.87 35.30 -4.81
CA ALA A 613 -14.62 34.08 -5.11
C ALA A 613 -14.60 33.06 -3.95
N ARG A 614 -14.67 33.52 -2.70
CA ARG A 614 -14.54 32.66 -1.50
C ARG A 614 -15.88 32.28 -0.87
N SER A 615 -15.87 31.21 -0.06
CA SER A 615 -16.92 30.86 0.91
C SER A 615 -16.26 30.24 2.14
N ASP A 616 -16.52 30.78 3.33
CA ASP A 616 -15.94 30.35 4.62
C ASP A 616 -14.43 30.03 4.52
N GLU A 617 -13.66 31.02 4.02
CA GLU A 617 -12.21 31.02 3.78
C GLU A 617 -11.70 30.30 2.53
N ILE A 618 -12.53 29.56 1.80
CA ILE A 618 -12.09 28.70 0.68
C ILE A 618 -12.44 29.30 -0.67
N ASN A 619 -11.49 29.32 -1.61
CA ASN A 619 -11.76 29.73 -2.98
C ASN A 619 -12.65 28.71 -3.69
N LEU A 620 -13.84 29.13 -4.13
CA LEU A 620 -14.80 28.31 -4.87
C LEU A 620 -14.21 27.76 -6.18
N GLU A 621 -13.19 28.42 -6.73
CA GLU A 621 -12.46 27.94 -7.90
C GLU A 621 -11.84 26.55 -7.67
N TYR A 622 -11.32 26.28 -6.47
CA TYR A 622 -10.79 24.95 -6.12
C TYR A 622 -11.91 23.91 -6.10
N LEU A 623 -13.09 24.28 -5.58
CA LEU A 623 -14.24 23.38 -5.53
C LEU A 623 -14.77 23.02 -6.93
N ILE A 624 -14.45 23.82 -7.93
CA ILE A 624 -14.90 23.63 -9.32
C ILE A 624 -13.85 22.93 -10.16
N ARG A 625 -12.61 23.42 -10.10
CA ARG A 625 -11.55 23.03 -11.03
C ARG A 625 -10.77 21.80 -10.57
N SER A 626 -10.60 21.64 -9.26
CA SER A 626 -9.76 20.60 -8.72
C SER A 626 -10.57 19.35 -8.36
N TYR A 627 -10.00 18.18 -8.62
CA TYR A 627 -10.53 16.90 -8.15
C TYR A 627 -10.31 16.71 -6.65
N ALA A 628 -9.17 17.18 -6.17
CA ALA A 628 -8.80 17.22 -4.78
C ALA A 628 -7.95 18.47 -4.55
N PHE A 629 -7.89 18.95 -3.32
CA PHE A 629 -6.93 19.99 -2.93
C PHE A 629 -6.54 19.86 -1.46
N TYR A 630 -5.30 20.21 -1.13
CA TYR A 630 -4.80 20.27 0.23
C TYR A 630 -4.82 21.70 0.78
N ILE A 631 -5.32 21.89 2.01
CA ILE A 631 -5.18 23.14 2.76
C ILE A 631 -4.21 22.92 3.92
N ALA A 632 -3.08 23.63 3.90
CA ALA A 632 -2.01 23.45 4.87
C ALA A 632 -2.40 23.93 6.28
N GLU A 633 -3.08 25.08 6.38
CA GLU A 633 -3.52 25.71 7.63
C GLU A 633 -4.57 24.88 8.39
N LYS A 634 -5.16 23.88 7.72
CA LYS A 634 -6.11 22.92 8.33
C LYS A 634 -5.56 21.49 8.35
N ASN A 635 -4.38 21.27 7.77
CA ASN A 635 -3.81 19.96 7.46
C ASN A 635 -4.86 18.98 6.91
N LYS A 636 -5.71 19.44 5.97
CA LYS A 636 -6.90 18.73 5.51
C LYS A 636 -6.92 18.60 4.00
N LEU A 637 -7.24 17.40 3.51
CA LEU A 637 -7.51 17.11 2.10
C LEU A 637 -9.00 17.24 1.83
N TYR A 638 -9.35 17.94 0.76
CA TYR A 638 -10.71 18.09 0.29
C TYR A 638 -10.89 17.37 -1.04
N PHE A 639 -11.97 16.61 -1.18
CA PHE A 639 -12.28 15.89 -2.41
C PHE A 639 -13.53 16.43 -3.07
N ASN A 640 -13.40 16.70 -4.38
CA ASN A 640 -14.52 17.04 -5.23
C ASN A 640 -15.29 15.77 -5.60
N PRO A 641 -16.62 15.73 -5.43
CA PRO A 641 -17.45 14.61 -5.91
C PRO A 641 -17.22 14.26 -7.38
N THR A 642 -16.79 15.20 -8.21
CA THR A 642 -16.49 14.95 -9.63
C THR A 642 -15.35 13.95 -9.84
N ILE A 643 -14.51 13.66 -8.84
CA ILE A 643 -13.49 12.60 -8.92
C ILE A 643 -14.11 11.20 -9.08
N CYS A 644 -15.34 11.02 -8.61
CA CYS A 644 -16.15 9.80 -8.76
C CYS A 644 -16.75 9.73 -10.16
N ASN A 645 -15.93 9.38 -11.14
CA ASN A 645 -16.32 9.31 -12.54
C ASN A 645 -15.62 8.14 -13.26
N ASN A 646 -16.02 7.88 -14.51
CA ASN A 646 -15.46 6.81 -15.34
C ASN A 646 -14.02 7.07 -15.82
N LEU A 647 -13.42 8.22 -15.54
CA LEU A 647 -12.02 8.52 -15.80
C LEU A 647 -11.15 8.18 -14.58
N CYS A 648 -11.55 8.66 -13.39
CA CYS A 648 -10.64 8.80 -12.25
C CYS A 648 -10.87 7.87 -11.07
N HIS A 649 -12.11 7.69 -10.63
CA HIS A 649 -12.45 6.78 -9.54
C HIS A 649 -13.79 6.10 -9.78
N ASN A 650 -13.76 4.81 -10.07
CA ASN A 650 -14.94 3.96 -10.20
C ASN A 650 -14.73 2.66 -9.43
N ILE A 651 -15.66 2.35 -8.53
CA ILE A 651 -15.56 1.19 -7.62
C ILE A 651 -15.55 -0.17 -8.35
N PHE A 652 -16.02 -0.21 -9.60
CA PHE A 652 -16.03 -1.41 -10.43
C PHE A 652 -14.78 -1.56 -11.30
N TYR A 653 -13.90 -0.55 -11.33
CA TYR A 653 -12.68 -0.60 -12.11
C TYR A 653 -11.57 -1.38 -11.39
N PRO A 654 -10.63 -1.98 -12.13
CA PRO A 654 -9.41 -2.50 -11.53
C PRO A 654 -8.62 -1.39 -10.82
N GLN A 655 -7.89 -1.79 -9.77
CA GLN A 655 -7.12 -0.86 -8.95
C GLN A 655 -6.03 -0.11 -9.74
N SER A 656 -5.53 -0.70 -10.83
CA SER A 656 -4.62 -0.02 -11.77
C SER A 656 -5.20 1.31 -12.27
N LEU A 657 -6.47 1.33 -12.70
CA LEU A 657 -7.13 2.55 -13.17
C LEU A 657 -7.38 3.52 -12.01
N ASN A 658 -7.93 3.04 -10.89
CA ASN A 658 -8.24 3.91 -9.75
C ASN A 658 -6.99 4.57 -9.16
N TYR A 659 -5.92 3.81 -8.91
CA TYR A 659 -4.66 4.38 -8.43
C TYR A 659 -3.93 5.19 -9.51
N GLY A 660 -4.11 4.83 -10.78
CA GLY A 660 -3.55 5.55 -11.92
C GLY A 660 -4.04 6.99 -12.02
N CYS A 661 -5.34 7.26 -11.81
CA CYS A 661 -5.83 8.65 -11.72
C CYS A 661 -6.02 9.11 -10.27
N SER A 662 -7.08 8.68 -9.58
CA SER A 662 -7.41 9.22 -8.27
C SER A 662 -6.27 9.01 -7.27
N GLY A 663 -5.59 7.86 -7.30
CA GLY A 663 -4.42 7.63 -6.44
C GLY A 663 -3.30 8.64 -6.70
N PHE A 664 -3.00 8.93 -7.96
CA PHE A 664 -2.03 9.95 -8.36
C PHE A 664 -2.45 11.36 -7.93
N VAL A 665 -3.68 11.78 -8.24
CA VAL A 665 -4.21 13.10 -7.87
C VAL A 665 -4.18 13.31 -6.36
N ILE A 666 -4.63 12.33 -5.58
CA ILE A 666 -4.64 12.41 -4.11
C ILE A 666 -3.21 12.47 -3.57
N ALA A 667 -2.29 11.65 -4.09
CA ALA A 667 -0.90 11.66 -3.66
C ALA A 667 -0.19 12.97 -4.00
N HIS A 668 -0.54 13.60 -5.13
CA HIS A 668 -0.06 14.91 -5.53
C HIS A 668 -0.47 15.96 -4.48
N GLU A 669 -1.75 16.02 -4.12
CA GLU A 669 -2.23 16.96 -3.10
C GLU A 669 -1.60 16.71 -1.72
N MET A 670 -1.40 15.44 -1.35
CA MET A 670 -0.70 15.08 -0.11
C MET A 670 0.74 15.61 -0.07
N LEU A 671 1.41 15.71 -1.22
CA LEU A 671 2.81 16.17 -1.28
C LEU A 671 2.96 17.67 -1.13
N HIS A 672 1.92 18.46 -1.37
CA HIS A 672 1.90 19.88 -0.99
C HIS A 672 2.06 20.09 0.53
N ALA A 673 1.77 19.08 1.35
CA ALA A 673 2.09 19.12 2.78
C ALA A 673 3.61 19.15 3.07
N LEU A 674 4.44 18.79 2.08
CA LEU A 674 5.88 18.63 2.17
C LEU A 674 6.64 19.54 1.17
N ASP A 675 5.95 20.48 0.53
CA ASP A 675 6.57 21.49 -0.33
C ASP A 675 7.06 22.71 0.47
N ARG A 676 7.53 23.76 -0.23
CA ARG A 676 8.05 24.98 0.42
C ARG A 676 7.02 25.68 1.31
N SER A 677 5.74 25.64 0.93
CA SER A 677 4.63 26.22 1.69
C SER A 677 4.23 25.31 2.85
N GLY A 678 4.25 24.00 2.65
CA GLY A 678 3.87 23.00 3.66
C GLY A 678 4.91 22.75 4.75
N LEU A 679 6.21 22.85 4.46
CA LEU A 679 7.28 22.45 5.40
C LEU A 679 7.48 23.36 6.62
N ASN A 680 6.83 24.51 6.66
CA ASN A 680 6.79 25.35 7.85
C ASN A 680 5.44 25.22 8.56
N ILE A 681 4.57 24.29 8.20
CA ILE A 681 3.25 24.13 8.81
C ILE A 681 3.17 22.76 9.47
N ASP A 682 2.87 22.71 10.76
CA ASP A 682 2.77 21.46 11.53
C ASP A 682 1.41 20.75 11.34
N HIS A 683 1.18 19.70 12.12
CA HIS A 683 -0.04 18.89 12.01
C HIS A 683 -1.31 19.61 12.49
N GLU A 684 -1.18 20.70 13.26
CA GLU A 684 -2.28 21.55 13.73
C GLU A 684 -2.56 22.71 12.76
N GLY A 685 -1.82 22.80 11.65
CA GLY A 685 -1.93 23.91 10.70
C GLY A 685 -1.24 25.19 11.14
N LYS A 686 -0.40 25.14 12.19
CA LYS A 686 0.33 26.29 12.72
C LYS A 686 1.72 26.41 12.10
N ASN A 687 2.20 27.64 11.97
CA ASN A 687 3.54 27.89 11.46
C ASN A 687 4.60 27.43 12.50
N ASN A 688 5.39 26.43 12.13
CA ASN A 688 6.48 25.86 12.90
C ASN A 688 7.76 25.88 12.08
N HIS A 689 8.54 26.96 12.21
CA HIS A 689 9.82 27.12 11.52
C HIS A 689 10.87 26.06 11.88
N ASN A 690 10.66 25.32 12.98
CA ASN A 690 11.55 24.26 13.43
C ASN A 690 11.10 22.87 12.96
N LEU A 691 9.97 22.71 12.26
CA LEU A 691 9.40 21.42 11.85
C LEU A 691 10.44 20.47 11.25
N ILE A 692 11.33 21.02 10.43
CA ILE A 692 12.55 20.37 9.95
C ILE A 692 13.77 21.20 10.37
N SER A 693 14.89 20.52 10.68
CA SER A 693 16.12 21.20 11.08
C SER A 693 16.69 22.09 9.96
N LYS A 694 17.54 23.06 10.33
CA LYS A 694 18.27 23.91 9.37
C LYS A 694 19.09 23.08 8.37
N ASP A 695 19.68 21.96 8.82
CA ASP A 695 20.43 21.05 7.96
C ASP A 695 19.51 20.32 6.97
N SER A 696 18.36 19.83 7.43
CA SER A 696 17.35 19.23 6.56
C SER A 696 16.85 20.24 5.51
N LYS A 697 16.57 21.49 5.92
CA LYS A 697 16.21 22.60 5.00
C LYS A 697 17.27 22.82 3.94
N LYS A 698 18.54 22.90 4.34
CA LYS A 698 19.67 23.10 3.42
C LYS A 698 19.84 21.95 2.43
N LYS A 699 19.67 20.71 2.88
CA LYS A 699 19.74 19.52 2.02
C LYS A 699 18.59 19.46 1.02
N LEU A 700 17.38 19.81 1.47
CA LEU A 700 16.22 19.89 0.60
C LEU A 700 16.38 21.01 -0.44
N GLU A 701 16.82 22.20 -0.02
CA GLU A 701 17.09 23.33 -0.92
C GLU A 701 18.14 22.96 -1.97
N LYS A 702 19.19 22.22 -1.60
CA LYS A 702 20.15 21.68 -2.56
C LYS A 702 19.50 20.76 -3.60
N LYS A 703 18.64 19.83 -3.17
CA LYS A 703 17.91 18.93 -4.09
C LYS A 703 16.94 19.72 -4.98
N TYR A 704 16.30 20.75 -4.43
CA TYR A 704 15.43 21.69 -5.13
C TYR A 704 16.19 22.45 -6.23
N GLN A 705 17.29 23.14 -5.87
CA GLN A 705 18.14 23.86 -6.83
C GLN A 705 18.64 22.97 -7.95
N CYS A 706 18.87 21.71 -7.64
CA CYS A 706 19.28 20.76 -8.65
C CYS A 706 18.18 20.39 -9.63
N PHE A 707 16.97 20.16 -9.14
CA PHE A 707 15.82 19.94 -10.00
C PHE A 707 15.61 21.17 -10.89
N VAL A 708 15.71 22.40 -10.36
CA VAL A 708 15.70 23.64 -11.17
C VAL A 708 16.79 23.59 -12.24
N SER A 709 18.03 23.21 -11.89
CA SER A 709 19.15 23.20 -12.84
C SER A 709 19.02 22.15 -13.97
N ASN A 710 18.22 21.10 -13.75
CA ASN A 710 18.02 20.02 -14.72
C ASN A 710 16.73 20.22 -15.54
N TYR A 711 15.69 20.80 -14.94
CA TYR A 711 14.37 20.88 -15.55
C TYR A 711 13.74 22.29 -15.60
N GLY A 712 14.43 23.32 -15.09
CA GLY A 712 13.97 24.70 -15.07
C GLY A 712 14.19 25.38 -16.42
N ASN A 713 13.10 25.76 -17.09
CA ASN A 713 13.11 26.55 -18.32
C ASN A 713 13.52 28.01 -18.06
N LYS A 714 14.05 28.68 -19.09
CA LYS A 714 14.30 30.13 -19.16
C LYS A 714 13.06 31.02 -18.95
N HIS A 715 11.87 30.45 -18.80
CA HIS A 715 10.62 31.22 -18.91
C HIS A 715 9.79 31.43 -17.64
N ASN A 716 9.99 30.71 -16.51
CA ASN A 716 9.56 31.19 -15.18
C ASN A 716 10.01 30.22 -14.07
N LYS A 717 10.99 30.63 -13.26
CA LYS A 717 11.73 29.74 -12.33
C LYS A 717 10.95 29.19 -11.13
N PHE A 718 9.84 29.79 -10.71
CA PHE A 718 9.33 29.59 -9.34
C PHE A 718 7.92 28.99 -9.21
N LEU A 719 7.06 29.05 -10.24
CA LEU A 719 5.65 28.63 -10.15
C LEU A 719 5.39 27.16 -10.57
N THR A 720 6.32 26.49 -11.26
CA THR A 720 6.11 25.14 -11.81
C THR A 720 6.80 24.02 -11.03
N LEU A 721 7.71 24.35 -10.12
CA LEU A 721 8.59 23.35 -9.51
C LEU A 721 7.94 22.53 -8.38
N ASP A 722 7.17 23.16 -7.50
CA ASP A 722 6.48 22.42 -6.43
C ASP A 722 5.49 21.41 -7.07
N GLU A 723 4.78 21.81 -8.11
CA GLU A 723 3.93 20.94 -8.95
C GLU A 723 4.69 19.76 -9.55
N ASP A 724 5.82 20.02 -10.21
CA ASP A 724 6.62 18.96 -10.83
C ASP A 724 7.19 17.98 -9.78
N THR A 725 7.51 18.49 -8.59
CA THR A 725 8.02 17.69 -7.47
C THR A 725 6.91 16.81 -6.89
N SER A 726 5.72 17.40 -6.68
CA SER A 726 4.51 16.69 -6.25
C SER A 726 4.14 15.61 -7.26
N ASP A 727 4.17 15.89 -8.56
CA ASP A 727 3.91 14.87 -9.59
C ASP A 727 4.88 13.69 -9.48
N ASN A 728 6.19 13.94 -9.44
CA ASN A 728 7.21 12.89 -9.34
C ASN A 728 7.02 12.02 -8.09
N GLY A 729 6.78 12.64 -6.94
CA GLY A 729 6.49 11.91 -5.71
C GLY A 729 5.18 11.13 -5.81
N ALA A 730 4.14 11.74 -6.38
CA ALA A 730 2.80 11.17 -6.47
C ALA A 730 2.79 9.89 -7.31
N ILE A 731 3.47 9.87 -8.47
CA ILE A 731 3.61 8.64 -9.27
C ILE A 731 4.23 7.53 -8.45
N LYS A 732 5.28 7.83 -7.68
CA LYS A 732 5.97 6.82 -6.86
C LYS A 732 5.07 6.27 -5.76
N ILE A 733 4.36 7.15 -5.04
CA ILE A 733 3.49 6.78 -3.91
C ILE A 733 2.28 5.98 -4.42
N SER A 734 1.59 6.48 -5.44
CA SER A 734 0.39 5.84 -5.97
C SER A 734 0.70 4.52 -6.66
N PHE A 735 1.84 4.39 -7.36
CA PHE A 735 2.27 3.13 -7.96
C PHE A 735 2.62 2.07 -6.91
N LYS A 736 3.36 2.44 -5.85
CA LYS A 736 3.65 1.50 -4.74
C LYS A 736 2.37 1.06 -4.01
N ALA A 737 1.44 1.99 -3.78
CA ALA A 737 0.17 1.68 -3.13
C ALA A 737 -0.70 0.76 -4.01
N PHE A 738 -0.68 0.99 -5.33
CA PHE A 738 -1.28 0.09 -6.31
C PHE A 738 -0.70 -1.32 -6.21
N LEU A 739 0.63 -1.48 -6.25
CA LEU A 739 1.28 -2.79 -6.18
C LEU A 739 0.90 -3.55 -4.90
N THR A 740 0.93 -2.85 -3.76
CA THR A 740 0.53 -3.41 -2.45
C THR A 740 -0.92 -3.92 -2.45
N LYS A 741 -1.82 -3.27 -3.20
CA LYS A 741 -3.21 -3.74 -3.37
C LYS A 741 -3.36 -4.79 -4.46
N CYS A 742 -2.44 -4.84 -5.42
CA CYS A 742 -2.45 -5.76 -6.56
C CYS A 742 -1.83 -7.13 -6.23
N ASP A 743 -1.13 -7.30 -5.11
CA ASP A 743 -0.59 -8.58 -4.62
C ASP A 743 -1.66 -9.68 -4.35
N SER A 744 -2.95 -9.38 -4.56
CA SER A 744 -4.03 -10.36 -4.49
C SER A 744 -4.19 -11.14 -5.81
N PRO A 745 -4.49 -12.46 -5.80
CA PRO A 745 -4.84 -13.26 -6.99
C PRO A 745 -6.01 -12.71 -7.82
N THR A 746 -6.71 -11.69 -7.33
CA THR A 746 -7.79 -11.01 -8.03
C THR A 746 -7.30 -9.95 -9.02
N CYS A 747 -6.08 -9.42 -8.89
CA CYS A 747 -5.60 -8.34 -9.76
C CYS A 747 -5.46 -8.81 -11.23
N ASP A 748 -4.93 -10.01 -11.43
CA ASP A 748 -4.77 -10.64 -12.75
C ASP A 748 -6.10 -11.11 -13.38
N LYS A 749 -7.21 -11.12 -12.62
CA LYS A 749 -8.49 -11.56 -13.17
C LYS A 749 -9.07 -10.54 -14.14
N PHE A 750 -8.80 -9.23 -13.95
CA PHE A 750 -9.32 -8.12 -14.75
C PHE A 750 -8.80 -8.13 -16.19
N LYS A 751 -9.58 -8.71 -17.10
CA LYS A 751 -9.39 -8.56 -18.55
C LYS A 751 -10.36 -7.52 -19.08
N ILE A 752 -9.85 -6.34 -19.40
CA ILE A 752 -10.64 -5.28 -20.02
C ILE A 752 -10.79 -5.58 -21.52
N PRO A 753 -12.01 -5.75 -22.05
CA PRO A 753 -12.25 -5.96 -23.47
C PRO A 753 -11.52 -4.95 -24.35
N LYS A 754 -10.94 -5.37 -25.49
CA LYS A 754 -10.09 -4.57 -26.41
C LYS A 754 -8.71 -4.16 -25.87
N PHE A 755 -8.45 -4.34 -24.58
CA PHE A 755 -7.22 -3.97 -23.90
C PHE A 755 -6.61 -5.14 -23.13
N GLU A 756 -6.97 -6.37 -23.47
CA GLU A 756 -6.57 -7.61 -22.79
C GLU A 756 -5.06 -7.88 -22.87
N LYS A 757 -4.39 -7.25 -23.85
CA LYS A 757 -2.93 -7.34 -24.03
C LYS A 757 -2.15 -6.41 -23.09
N LEU A 758 -2.82 -5.45 -22.44
CA LEU A 758 -2.17 -4.50 -21.55
C LEU A 758 -2.04 -5.08 -20.14
N SER A 759 -0.87 -4.92 -19.54
CA SER A 759 -0.67 -5.29 -18.13
C SER A 759 -1.34 -4.30 -17.18
N GLN A 760 -1.52 -4.69 -15.92
CA GLN A 760 -2.09 -3.80 -14.90
C GLN A 760 -1.19 -2.58 -14.66
N GLU A 761 0.13 -2.72 -14.75
CA GLU A 761 1.09 -1.62 -14.67
C GLU A 761 0.95 -0.66 -15.86
N GLN A 762 0.77 -1.19 -17.08
CA GLN A 762 0.52 -0.36 -18.25
C GLN A 762 -0.79 0.42 -18.12
N LEU A 763 -1.86 -0.25 -17.65
CA LEU A 763 -3.16 0.39 -17.38
C LEU A 763 -3.05 1.50 -16.33
N PHE A 764 -2.23 1.32 -15.30
CA PHE A 764 -1.95 2.36 -14.30
C PHE A 764 -1.37 3.62 -14.95
N PHE A 765 -0.29 3.48 -15.72
CA PHE A 765 0.36 4.64 -16.35
C PHE A 765 -0.52 5.29 -17.42
N ILE A 766 -1.31 4.49 -18.16
CA ILE A 766 -2.28 5.01 -19.10
C ILE A 766 -3.31 5.87 -18.38
N ASN A 767 -3.87 5.38 -17.26
CA ASN A 767 -4.88 6.17 -16.55
C ASN A 767 -4.32 7.40 -15.85
N LEU A 768 -3.04 7.35 -15.46
CA LEU A 768 -2.29 8.51 -15.00
C LEU A 768 -2.18 9.58 -16.06
N ALA A 769 -1.73 9.22 -17.26
CA ALA A 769 -1.69 10.15 -18.39
C ALA A 769 -3.08 10.70 -18.73
N ARG A 770 -4.12 9.86 -18.67
CA ARG A 770 -5.52 10.24 -18.89
C ARG A 770 -6.02 11.31 -17.91
N SER A 771 -5.53 11.31 -16.67
CA SER A 771 -5.84 12.37 -15.70
C SER A 771 -5.23 13.74 -16.05
N ILE A 772 -4.24 13.77 -16.95
CA ILE A 772 -3.49 14.97 -17.35
C ILE A 772 -3.92 15.47 -18.74
N CYS A 773 -4.57 14.65 -19.58
CA CYS A 773 -4.99 15.02 -20.93
C CYS A 773 -5.76 16.37 -20.98
N LYS A 774 -5.35 17.28 -21.87
CA LYS A 774 -6.07 18.51 -22.22
C LYS A 774 -5.88 18.87 -23.71
N TYR A 775 -6.75 19.74 -24.23
CA TYR A 775 -6.68 20.19 -25.61
C TYR A 775 -5.38 20.99 -25.85
N PRO A 776 -4.70 20.81 -26.99
CA PRO A 776 -3.46 21.53 -27.30
C PRO A 776 -3.59 23.06 -27.31
N ASN A 777 -4.79 23.60 -27.56
CA ASN A 777 -5.03 25.03 -27.68
C ASN A 777 -5.47 25.72 -26.37
N GLU A 778 -5.48 25.03 -25.23
CA GLU A 778 -5.63 25.68 -23.91
C GLU A 778 -4.29 26.23 -23.41
N ASN A 779 -3.66 27.12 -24.18
CA ASN A 779 -2.67 28.02 -23.61
C ASN A 779 -3.42 29.04 -22.74
N TYR A 780 -3.36 28.88 -21.43
CA TYR A 780 -3.90 29.86 -20.49
C TYR A 780 -3.06 31.15 -20.56
N ASP A 781 -3.45 32.07 -21.45
CA ASP A 781 -3.18 33.49 -21.24
C ASP A 781 -3.89 33.87 -19.94
N ASN A 782 -3.14 34.02 -18.84
CA ASN A 782 -3.80 34.43 -17.61
C ASN A 782 -4.28 35.87 -17.76
N LYS A 783 -5.50 36.10 -17.28
CA LYS A 783 -6.34 37.29 -17.46
C LYS A 783 -5.77 38.61 -16.92
N ASN A 784 -4.50 38.65 -16.51
CA ASN A 784 -3.74 39.81 -16.04
C ASN A 784 -2.42 40.03 -16.81
N GLY A 785 -2.24 39.45 -18.01
CA GLY A 785 -1.01 39.62 -18.82
C GLY A 785 0.21 38.84 -18.32
N ASN A 786 0.16 38.30 -17.10
CA ASN A 786 1.11 37.30 -16.62
C ASN A 786 0.73 35.95 -17.20
N LYS A 787 1.40 35.49 -18.27
CA LYS A 787 1.23 34.12 -18.76
C LYS A 787 1.38 33.14 -17.60
N TYR A 788 0.33 32.39 -17.26
CA TYR A 788 0.54 31.13 -16.56
C TYR A 788 1.08 30.17 -17.62
N GLU A 789 2.37 30.30 -17.92
CA GLU A 789 3.13 29.31 -18.67
C GLU A 789 3.31 28.07 -17.77
N GLY A 790 2.20 27.36 -17.51
CA GLY A 790 2.30 25.94 -17.25
C GLY A 790 3.00 25.34 -18.46
N ASN A 791 3.99 24.46 -18.26
CA ASN A 791 4.60 23.76 -19.38
C ASN A 791 3.47 23.10 -20.22
N PRO A 792 3.61 23.02 -21.56
CA PRO A 792 2.73 22.19 -22.39
C PRO A 792 2.47 20.84 -21.69
N LYS A 793 1.21 20.39 -21.56
CA LYS A 793 0.90 19.26 -20.66
C LYS A 793 1.49 17.92 -21.13
N ASP A 794 1.77 17.78 -22.41
CA ASP A 794 2.63 16.73 -22.97
C ASP A 794 4.04 16.76 -22.34
N PHE A 795 4.60 17.97 -22.15
CA PHE A 795 5.84 18.18 -21.42
C PHE A 795 5.71 17.85 -19.93
N ARG A 796 4.58 18.17 -19.26
CA ARG A 796 4.33 17.77 -17.85
C ARG A 796 4.39 16.24 -17.69
N LEU A 797 3.73 15.49 -18.59
CA LEU A 797 3.76 14.03 -18.56
C LEU A 797 5.15 13.46 -18.89
N TRP A 798 5.77 13.96 -19.97
CA TRP A 798 7.10 13.53 -20.41
C TRP A 798 8.17 13.77 -19.33
N LYS A 799 8.17 14.95 -18.69
CA LYS A 799 9.16 15.32 -17.67
C LYS A 799 9.18 14.36 -16.48
N VAL A 800 8.01 13.87 -16.07
CA VAL A 800 7.85 13.01 -14.90
C VAL A 800 8.04 11.54 -15.25
N LEU A 801 7.58 11.08 -16.42
CA LEU A 801 7.65 9.67 -16.82
C LEU A 801 8.93 9.26 -17.55
N SER A 802 9.59 10.16 -18.28
CA SER A 802 10.82 9.82 -19.04
C SER A 802 11.97 9.32 -18.16
N ASN A 803 12.02 9.75 -16.89
CA ASN A 803 13.01 9.26 -15.92
C ASN A 803 12.48 8.14 -15.02
N ASN A 804 11.23 7.69 -15.22
CA ASN A 804 10.61 6.71 -14.36
C ASN A 804 10.97 5.29 -14.82
N GLU A 805 11.78 4.60 -14.03
CA GLU A 805 12.24 3.23 -14.33
C GLU A 805 11.08 2.22 -14.40
N GLN A 806 10.05 2.38 -13.55
CA GLN A 806 8.89 1.48 -13.54
C GLN A 806 8.05 1.65 -14.81
N PHE A 807 7.90 2.88 -15.30
CA PHE A 807 7.28 3.16 -16.60
C PHE A 807 8.06 2.50 -17.74
N ALA A 808 9.37 2.73 -17.80
CA ALA A 808 10.23 2.18 -18.86
C ALA A 808 10.19 0.64 -18.85
N LYS A 809 10.13 0.02 -17.68
CA LYS A 809 9.96 -1.43 -17.51
C LYS A 809 8.59 -1.92 -17.98
N ALA A 810 7.51 -1.24 -17.58
CA ALA A 810 6.14 -1.62 -17.94
C ALA A 810 5.89 -1.58 -19.46
N PHE A 811 6.45 -0.60 -20.16
CA PHE A 811 6.32 -0.47 -21.63
C PHE A 811 7.51 -1.03 -22.41
N LYS A 812 8.51 -1.59 -21.73
CA LYS A 812 9.74 -2.13 -22.33
C LYS A 812 10.47 -1.12 -23.23
N CYS A 813 10.51 0.14 -22.81
CA CYS A 813 11.17 1.20 -23.58
C CYS A 813 12.69 1.03 -23.56
N LYS A 814 13.31 0.93 -24.74
CA LYS A 814 14.77 0.84 -24.87
C LYS A 814 15.45 2.14 -24.44
N LEU A 815 16.65 2.03 -23.88
CA LEU A 815 17.48 3.19 -23.55
C LEU A 815 17.76 3.98 -24.84
N GLY A 816 17.61 5.31 -24.79
CA GLY A 816 17.73 6.22 -25.95
C GLY A 816 16.39 6.66 -26.56
N THR A 817 15.27 6.00 -26.25
CA THR A 817 13.93 6.45 -26.69
C THR A 817 13.50 7.73 -25.96
N LYS A 818 12.54 8.48 -26.51
CA LYS A 818 12.07 9.75 -25.91
C LYS A 818 11.56 9.57 -24.46
N MET A 819 10.92 8.44 -24.18
CA MET A 819 10.42 8.10 -22.84
C MET A 819 11.36 7.23 -21.99
N ASN A 820 12.57 6.92 -22.48
CA ASN A 820 13.65 6.32 -21.70
C ASN A 820 15.01 6.82 -22.25
N PRO A 821 15.31 8.12 -22.11
CA PRO A 821 16.46 8.74 -22.75
C PRO A 821 17.77 8.16 -22.21
N GLN A 822 18.81 8.13 -23.06
CA GLN A 822 20.13 7.64 -22.69
C GLN A 822 20.73 8.46 -21.55
N LYS A 823 20.57 9.78 -21.62
CA LYS A 823 20.84 10.68 -20.50
C LYS A 823 19.61 10.76 -19.60
N LYS A 824 19.49 9.82 -18.65
CA LYS A 824 18.55 9.98 -17.54
C LYS A 824 18.98 11.19 -16.72
N CYS A 825 18.03 12.06 -16.38
CA CYS A 825 18.30 13.10 -15.41
C CYS A 825 18.45 12.42 -14.05
N GLU A 826 19.67 12.07 -13.68
CA GLU A 826 19.96 11.74 -12.29
C GLU A 826 19.51 12.94 -11.45
N ILE A 827 18.49 12.73 -10.60
CA ILE A 827 18.08 13.71 -9.58
C ILE A 827 19.31 13.97 -8.72
N CYS A 828 19.99 15.05 -9.05
CA CYS A 828 21.18 15.50 -8.39
C CYS A 828 22.10 14.42 -7.86
N VAL A 829 22.80 13.77 -8.78
CA VAL A 829 24.24 13.57 -8.59
C VAL A 829 25.01 14.70 -9.29
N LYS A 830 24.40 15.90 -9.43
CA LYS A 830 25.13 17.16 -9.73
C LYS A 830 25.83 17.71 -8.48
N GLU A 831 26.35 16.84 -7.63
CA GLU A 831 27.54 17.19 -6.87
C GLU A 831 28.72 16.46 -7.53
N ASN A 832 29.05 16.74 -8.80
CA ASN A 832 30.47 16.69 -9.16
C ASN A 832 31.16 17.84 -8.40
N TYR A 833 31.23 17.74 -7.08
CA TYR A 833 32.13 18.54 -6.25
C TYR A 833 33.57 18.29 -6.70
N TYR A 834 33.79 17.16 -7.36
CA TYR A 834 35.01 16.66 -7.94
C TYR A 834 34.74 16.24 -9.39
N PRO A 835 34.69 17.16 -10.38
CA PRO A 835 34.63 16.76 -11.77
C PRO A 835 35.86 15.89 -12.11
N ILE A 836 35.72 15.02 -13.11
CA ILE A 836 36.84 14.24 -13.63
C ILE A 836 37.96 15.22 -13.99
N ASP A 837 39.13 15.05 -13.37
CA ASP A 837 40.32 15.85 -13.61
C ASP A 837 41.41 14.94 -14.17
N VAL A 838 41.54 14.96 -15.49
CA VAL A 838 42.53 14.16 -16.21
C VAL A 838 43.97 14.51 -15.82
N LYS A 839 44.25 15.71 -15.26
CA LYS A 839 45.59 16.07 -14.76
C LYS A 839 45.92 15.30 -13.48
N VAL A 840 44.95 15.12 -12.59
CA VAL A 840 45.10 14.29 -11.39
C VAL A 840 45.35 12.84 -11.78
N SER A 841 44.60 12.31 -12.75
CA SER A 841 44.81 10.97 -13.30
C SER A 841 46.18 10.80 -13.94
N LYS A 842 46.62 11.75 -14.78
CA LYS A 842 47.96 11.76 -15.40
C LYS A 842 49.08 11.73 -14.36
N LYS A 843 48.99 12.62 -13.35
CA LYS A 843 49.98 12.68 -12.26
C LYS A 843 50.02 11.38 -11.46
N SER A 844 48.88 10.75 -11.23
CA SER A 844 48.80 9.50 -10.50
C SER A 844 49.41 8.33 -11.31
N LEU A 845 49.05 8.21 -12.59
CA LEU A 845 49.53 7.13 -13.47
C LEU A 845 51.03 7.22 -13.80
N SER A 846 51.53 8.42 -14.10
CA SER A 846 52.94 8.66 -14.46
C SER A 846 53.95 8.27 -13.38
N LYS A 847 53.52 8.13 -12.12
CA LYS A 847 54.36 7.65 -11.01
C LYS A 847 54.59 6.14 -11.01
N TYR A 848 53.85 5.38 -11.81
CA TYR A 848 53.79 3.92 -11.73
C TYR A 848 54.20 3.26 -13.04
N LEU A 849 53.59 3.72 -14.14
CA LEU A 849 53.77 3.12 -15.46
C LEU A 849 55.20 3.26 -15.96
N SER A 850 55.71 2.17 -16.54
CA SER A 850 56.94 2.16 -17.31
C SER A 850 56.66 1.60 -18.70
N LEU A 851 56.84 2.44 -19.72
CA LEU A 851 56.57 2.09 -21.12
C LEU A 851 57.70 1.25 -21.75
N SER A 852 58.76 0.92 -21.00
CA SER A 852 59.89 0.10 -21.47
C SER A 852 59.61 -1.41 -21.47
N HIS A 853 58.50 -1.84 -20.85
CA HIS A 853 58.16 -3.25 -20.69
C HIS A 853 56.98 -3.64 -21.60
N ASN A 854 57.09 -4.81 -22.24
CA ASN A 854 55.96 -5.38 -22.98
C ASN A 854 54.92 -5.97 -21.99
N PRO A 855 53.66 -5.48 -21.99
CA PRO A 855 52.62 -5.93 -21.06
C PRO A 855 52.27 -7.42 -21.19
N CYS A 856 52.53 -8.05 -22.33
CA CYS A 856 52.28 -9.48 -22.55
C CYS A 856 53.36 -10.40 -21.96
N ASN A 857 54.53 -9.84 -21.65
CA ASN A 857 55.66 -10.56 -21.05
C ASN A 857 55.86 -10.21 -19.57
N ASP A 858 55.68 -8.95 -19.21
CA ASP A 858 55.92 -8.46 -17.85
C ASP A 858 54.99 -7.30 -17.49
N PHE A 859 53.72 -7.65 -17.22
CA PHE A 859 52.73 -6.66 -16.82
C PHE A 859 53.04 -6.04 -15.44
N TYR A 860 53.77 -6.75 -14.58
CA TYR A 860 54.17 -6.24 -13.27
C TYR A 860 55.06 -5.01 -13.43
N ASN A 861 56.19 -5.15 -14.13
CA ASN A 861 57.10 -4.02 -14.31
C ASN A 861 56.50 -2.94 -15.22
N PHE A 862 55.69 -3.31 -16.22
CA PHE A 862 54.92 -2.34 -17.00
C PHE A 862 54.05 -1.42 -16.12
N SER A 863 53.46 -1.94 -15.05
CA SER A 863 52.52 -1.21 -14.19
C SER A 863 53.11 -0.69 -12.86
N CYS A 864 54.25 -1.20 -12.42
CA CYS A 864 54.82 -0.91 -11.10
C CYS A 864 56.24 -0.33 -11.12
N GLU A 865 57.02 -0.47 -12.20
CA GLU A 865 58.45 -0.12 -12.20
C GLU A 865 58.70 1.34 -11.83
N GLY A 866 57.89 2.29 -12.32
CA GLY A 866 58.03 3.71 -11.99
C GLY A 866 57.89 3.97 -10.49
N TRP A 867 57.01 3.24 -9.81
CA TRP A 867 56.80 3.36 -8.37
C TRP A 867 57.93 2.69 -7.59
N ILE A 868 58.40 1.52 -8.05
CA ILE A 868 59.54 0.81 -7.47
C ILE A 868 60.79 1.69 -7.51
N TYR A 869 61.06 2.35 -8.64
CA TYR A 869 62.18 3.27 -8.79
C TYR A 869 62.06 4.47 -7.83
N GLY A 870 60.87 5.07 -7.74
CA GLY A 870 60.60 6.15 -6.78
C GLY A 870 60.81 5.73 -5.33
N LYS A 871 60.36 4.53 -4.95
CA LYS A 871 60.56 3.99 -3.59
C LYS A 871 62.01 3.62 -3.30
N HIS A 872 62.78 3.15 -4.28
CA HIS A 872 64.22 2.96 -4.10
C HIS A 872 64.94 4.27 -3.77
N LEU A 873 64.52 5.40 -4.36
CA LEU A 873 65.03 6.72 -3.98
C LEU A 873 64.62 7.10 -2.54
N ASP A 874 63.38 6.83 -2.13
CA ASP A 874 62.92 7.11 -0.75
C ASP A 874 63.69 6.28 0.30
N ILE A 875 63.95 4.99 0.04
CA ILE A 875 64.66 4.09 0.97
C ILE A 875 66.12 4.51 1.18
N ILE A 876 66.77 5.15 0.18
CA ILE A 876 68.10 5.72 0.37
C ILE A 876 68.09 6.81 1.46
N PHE A 877 66.93 7.42 1.76
CA PHE A 877 66.77 8.48 2.75
C PHE A 877 65.95 8.08 4.00
N VAL A 878 65.26 6.93 4.04
CA VAL A 878 64.37 6.55 5.15
C VAL A 878 64.36 5.03 5.41
N GLN A 879 64.53 4.62 6.68
CA GLN A 879 64.55 3.22 7.13
C GLN A 879 63.15 2.56 7.16
N ASP A 880 63.06 1.36 6.55
CA ASP A 880 62.12 0.24 6.76
C ASP A 880 60.64 0.58 7.13
N GLU A 881 59.80 0.91 6.14
CA GLU A 881 58.33 0.90 6.29
C GLU A 881 57.76 -0.49 5.94
N LYS A 882 57.23 -1.21 6.94
CA LYS A 882 56.19 -2.21 6.66
C LYS A 882 54.90 -1.44 6.32
N LEU A 883 54.22 -1.79 5.23
CA LEU A 883 52.82 -1.37 5.03
C LEU A 883 51.98 -2.04 6.12
N ASP A 884 51.80 -1.35 7.24
CA ASP A 884 50.79 -1.67 8.24
C ASP A 884 49.44 -1.11 7.78
N ASP A 885 48.39 -1.93 7.81
CA ASP A 885 47.04 -1.51 7.42
C ASP A 885 46.50 -0.39 8.33
N LEU A 886 47.06 -0.23 9.53
CA LEU A 886 46.73 0.84 10.48
C LEU A 886 47.67 2.05 10.41
N GLN A 887 48.63 2.10 9.48
CA GLN A 887 49.68 3.13 9.46
C GLN A 887 49.15 4.57 9.56
N ASP A 888 48.09 4.90 8.83
CA ASP A 888 47.47 6.24 8.85
C ASP A 888 46.92 6.58 10.25
N PHE A 889 46.26 5.61 10.89
CA PHE A 889 45.69 5.77 12.22
C PHE A 889 46.78 5.79 13.29
N ASN A 890 47.79 4.93 13.20
CA ASN A 890 48.93 4.89 14.12
C ASN A 890 49.71 6.21 14.08
N THR A 891 49.93 6.76 12.88
CA THR A 891 50.53 8.10 12.72
C THR A 891 49.66 9.17 13.38
N PHE A 892 48.35 9.14 13.14
CA PHE A 892 47.41 10.07 13.76
C PHE A 892 47.40 9.98 15.30
N LEU A 893 47.44 8.76 15.83
CA LEU A 893 47.49 8.47 17.26
C LEU A 893 48.77 9.01 17.87
N GLN A 894 49.93 8.79 17.25
CA GLN A 894 51.22 9.32 17.70
C GLN A 894 51.24 10.86 17.71
N GLU A 895 50.79 11.51 16.64
CA GLU A 895 50.67 12.97 16.60
C GLU A 895 49.73 13.52 17.69
N GLY A 896 48.65 12.80 17.96
CA GLY A 896 47.66 13.18 18.95
C GLY A 896 48.12 13.00 20.39
N LEU A 897 48.79 11.89 20.68
CA LEU A 897 49.17 11.47 22.03
C LEU A 897 50.52 12.06 22.45
N ILE A 898 51.55 11.88 21.61
CA ILE A 898 52.93 12.31 21.90
C ILE A 898 53.07 13.81 21.63
N ASN A 899 52.65 14.25 20.45
CA ASN A 899 52.81 15.65 20.03
C ASN A 899 51.67 16.56 20.51
N LYS A 900 50.68 16.02 21.25
CA LYS A 900 49.55 16.77 21.83
C LYS A 900 48.78 17.61 20.82
N LYS A 901 48.78 17.19 19.54
CA LYS A 901 48.28 17.98 18.40
C LYS A 901 46.78 18.29 18.51
N TYR A 902 46.02 17.47 19.23
CA TYR A 902 44.55 17.54 19.29
C TYR A 902 43.98 17.97 20.65
N ASP A 903 44.83 18.25 21.64
CA ASP A 903 44.42 18.63 23.01
C ASP A 903 43.45 19.82 23.06
N LYS A 904 43.65 20.82 22.19
CA LYS A 904 42.79 22.00 22.13
C LYS A 904 41.41 21.73 21.54
N LYS A 905 41.21 20.57 20.90
CA LYS A 905 39.97 20.21 20.18
C LYS A 905 39.06 19.27 20.95
N SER A 906 39.58 18.55 21.94
CA SER A 906 38.80 17.64 22.77
C SER A 906 39.39 17.56 24.17
N LYS A 907 38.56 17.84 25.18
CA LYS A 907 38.93 17.72 26.59
C LYS A 907 39.36 16.29 26.94
N ILE A 908 38.71 15.29 26.35
CA ILE A 908 39.02 13.87 26.56
C ILE A 908 40.38 13.52 25.95
N LEU A 909 40.69 13.98 24.74
CA LEU A 909 42.01 13.74 24.14
C LEU A 909 43.14 14.42 24.92
N LYS A 910 42.90 15.64 25.42
CA LYS A 910 43.83 16.32 26.33
C LYS A 910 44.06 15.51 27.61
N GLN A 911 42.98 15.00 28.21
CA GLN A 911 43.06 14.16 29.40
C GLN A 911 43.95 12.93 29.14
N ILE A 912 43.75 12.23 28.02
CA ILE A 912 44.56 11.06 27.65
C ILE A 912 46.04 11.42 27.39
N SER A 913 46.32 12.55 26.75
CA SER A 913 47.71 12.98 26.49
C SER A 913 48.42 13.49 27.77
N ASP A 914 47.67 14.04 28.73
CA ASP A 914 48.16 14.37 30.07
C ASP A 914 48.44 13.10 30.90
N MET A 915 47.59 12.07 30.77
CA MET A 915 47.83 10.72 31.34
C MET A 915 49.11 10.10 30.77
N TYR A 916 49.33 10.16 29.45
CA TYR A 916 50.56 9.69 28.81
C TYR A 916 51.80 10.41 29.36
N LYS A 917 51.74 11.74 29.52
CA LYS A 917 52.84 12.53 30.09
C LYS A 917 53.16 12.11 31.54
N LYS A 918 52.15 11.75 32.33
CA LYS A 918 52.36 11.21 33.69
C LYS A 918 53.09 9.87 33.67
N CYS A 919 52.79 8.97 32.73
CA CYS A 919 53.53 7.71 32.61
C CYS A 919 55.03 7.95 32.38
N LEU A 920 55.42 9.02 31.67
CA LEU A 920 56.83 9.37 31.43
C LEU A 920 57.59 9.81 32.70
N THR A 921 56.90 10.01 33.83
CA THR A 921 57.53 10.34 35.12
C THR A 921 57.81 9.11 35.98
N MET A 922 57.41 7.92 35.53
CA MET A 922 57.62 6.64 36.22
C MET A 922 58.98 6.02 35.89
N GLU A 923 59.39 5.03 36.67
CA GLU A 923 60.54 4.18 36.38
C GLU A 923 60.30 3.35 35.10
N GLU A 924 61.37 3.04 34.36
CA GLU A 924 61.32 2.50 32.99
C GLU A 924 60.43 1.25 32.83
N GLU A 925 60.47 0.33 33.80
CA GLU A 925 59.68 -0.91 33.78
C GLU A 925 58.16 -0.64 33.93
N LEU A 926 57.78 0.23 34.88
CA LEU A 926 56.38 0.62 35.09
C LEU A 926 55.88 1.60 34.03
N GLN A 927 56.77 2.44 33.50
CA GLN A 927 56.48 3.40 32.44
C GLN A 927 55.89 2.71 31.21
N GLN A 928 56.48 1.61 30.75
CA GLN A 928 55.99 0.87 29.59
C GLN A 928 54.58 0.31 29.82
N ILE A 929 54.34 -0.28 31.00
CA ILE A 929 53.04 -0.82 31.38
C ILE A 929 51.99 0.30 31.43
N CYS A 930 52.32 1.44 32.05
CA CYS A 930 51.46 2.61 32.11
C CYS A 930 51.10 3.12 30.71
N ILE A 931 52.10 3.26 29.82
CA ILE A 931 51.90 3.71 28.43
C ILE A 931 50.95 2.76 27.69
N ILE A 932 51.12 1.44 27.79
CA ILE A 932 50.24 0.46 27.15
C ILE A 932 48.80 0.59 27.66
N LYS A 933 48.60 0.74 28.97
CA LYS A 933 47.27 0.93 29.56
C LYS A 933 46.61 2.23 29.08
N VAL A 934 47.35 3.34 29.06
CA VAL A 934 46.85 4.63 28.55
C VAL A 934 46.50 4.54 27.06
N LEU A 935 47.35 3.91 26.25
CA LEU A 935 47.10 3.70 24.83
C LEU A 935 45.82 2.89 24.58
N ARG A 936 45.66 1.76 25.28
CA ARG A 936 44.47 0.91 25.17
C ARG A 936 43.22 1.65 25.62
N PHE A 937 43.26 2.32 26.77
CA PHE A 937 42.13 3.08 27.31
C PHE A 937 41.73 4.27 26.43
N GLY A 938 42.71 4.95 25.82
CA GLY A 938 42.50 6.09 24.94
C GLY A 938 42.16 5.73 23.48
N TYR A 939 42.31 4.46 23.10
CA TYR A 939 42.20 4.01 21.71
C TYR A 939 40.84 4.37 21.09
N TYR A 940 39.74 4.11 21.81
CA TYR A 940 38.40 4.48 21.36
C TYR A 940 38.23 5.99 21.16
N ALA A 941 38.74 6.84 22.07
CA ALA A 941 38.65 8.29 21.91
C ALA A 941 39.37 8.77 20.63
N TYR A 942 40.59 8.29 20.39
CA TYR A 942 41.34 8.64 19.18
C TYR A 942 40.71 8.06 17.92
N ALA A 943 40.23 6.81 17.96
CA ALA A 943 39.51 6.17 16.85
C ALA A 943 38.23 6.92 16.50
N SER A 944 37.45 7.34 17.50
CA SER A 944 36.26 8.16 17.33
C SER A 944 36.57 9.52 16.72
N PHE A 945 37.61 10.19 17.22
CA PHE A 945 38.02 11.49 16.71
C PHE A 945 38.56 11.41 15.27
N TYR A 946 39.37 10.39 14.98
CA TYR A 946 39.87 10.09 13.64
C TYR A 946 38.73 9.81 12.66
N THR A 947 37.84 8.88 13.01
CA THR A 947 36.71 8.49 12.17
C THR A 947 35.74 9.63 11.97
N ASN A 948 35.50 10.46 12.99
CA ASN A 948 34.69 11.68 12.85
C ASN A 948 35.29 12.66 11.83
N ARG A 949 36.61 12.86 11.84
CA ARG A 949 37.30 13.72 10.86
C ARG A 949 37.15 13.18 9.45
N LEU A 950 37.28 11.87 9.26
CA LEU A 950 37.09 11.22 7.96
C LEU A 950 35.62 11.29 7.50
N GLU A 951 34.68 10.96 8.37
CA GLU A 951 33.24 10.95 8.07
C GLU A 951 32.71 12.36 7.76
N ASN A 952 33.29 13.40 8.35
CA ASN A 952 32.97 14.80 8.06
C ASN A 952 33.71 15.38 6.84
N ASN A 953 34.66 14.64 6.26
CA ASN A 953 35.36 15.07 5.06
C ASN A 953 34.42 14.97 3.84
N LYS A 954 34.13 16.12 3.19
CA LYS A 954 33.26 16.17 2.00
C LYS A 954 33.76 15.29 0.85
N LYS A 955 35.08 15.16 0.65
CA LYS A 955 35.66 14.26 -0.36
C LYS A 955 35.27 12.81 -0.06
N ILE A 956 35.46 12.37 1.17
CA ILE A 956 35.11 11.01 1.63
C ILE A 956 33.59 10.76 1.51
N GLN A 957 32.76 11.71 1.96
CA GLN A 957 31.30 11.58 1.84
C GLN A 957 30.85 11.38 0.39
N TYR A 958 31.43 12.14 -0.53
CA TYR A 958 31.18 12.01 -1.97
C TYR A 958 31.72 10.69 -2.53
N SER A 959 32.93 10.30 -2.12
CA SER A 959 33.59 9.05 -2.50
C SER A 959 32.74 7.82 -2.17
N TYR A 960 32.13 7.78 -0.98
CA TYR A 960 31.16 6.74 -0.61
C TYR A 960 29.92 6.71 -1.51
N GLY A 961 29.50 7.84 -2.07
CA GLY A 961 28.42 7.89 -3.06
C GLY A 961 28.78 7.10 -4.33
N ILE A 962 29.98 7.33 -4.86
CA ILE A 962 30.52 6.60 -6.02
C ILE A 962 30.66 5.12 -5.70
N VAL A 963 31.33 4.79 -4.59
CA VAL A 963 31.57 3.40 -4.15
C VAL A 963 30.26 2.63 -3.98
N LYS A 964 29.20 3.26 -3.46
CA LYS A 964 27.88 2.63 -3.31
C LYS A 964 27.23 2.31 -4.66
N ILE A 965 27.44 3.14 -5.68
CA ILE A 965 26.94 2.87 -7.04
C ILE A 965 27.73 1.71 -7.65
N MET A 966 29.07 1.74 -7.54
CA MET A 966 29.94 0.67 -8.01
C MET A 966 29.57 -0.67 -7.37
N PHE A 967 29.40 -0.71 -6.04
CA PHE A 967 28.97 -1.91 -5.31
C PHE A 967 27.69 -2.51 -5.88
N LYS A 968 26.67 -1.69 -6.16
CA LYS A 968 25.42 -2.18 -6.75
C LYS A 968 25.64 -2.77 -8.14
N ASN A 969 26.38 -2.06 -9.00
CA ASN A 969 26.65 -2.52 -10.36
C ASN A 969 27.41 -3.85 -10.35
N ILE A 970 28.38 -4.01 -9.44
CA ILE A 970 29.17 -5.24 -9.27
C ILE A 970 28.29 -6.38 -8.75
N VAL A 971 27.42 -6.13 -7.76
CA VAL A 971 26.47 -7.15 -7.27
C VAL A 971 25.53 -7.62 -8.38
N GLU A 972 24.98 -6.71 -9.19
CA GLU A 972 24.09 -7.07 -10.28
C GLU A 972 24.82 -7.86 -11.38
N GLU A 973 26.06 -7.51 -11.73
CA GLU A 973 26.85 -8.31 -12.65
C GLU A 973 27.19 -9.70 -12.11
N PHE A 974 27.42 -9.83 -10.81
CA PHE A 974 27.64 -11.15 -10.22
C PHE A 974 26.38 -12.01 -10.22
N LYS A 975 25.19 -11.42 -10.08
CA LYS A 975 23.92 -12.16 -10.25
C LYS A 975 23.78 -12.71 -11.66
N LEU A 976 24.08 -11.91 -12.69
CA LEU A 976 24.07 -12.37 -14.08
C LEU A 976 25.10 -13.49 -14.29
N LEU A 977 26.27 -13.36 -13.68
CA LEU A 977 27.28 -14.39 -13.76
C LEU A 977 26.83 -15.73 -13.13
N LEU A 978 26.08 -15.69 -12.03
CA LEU A 978 25.48 -16.89 -11.45
C LEU A 978 24.43 -17.55 -12.37
N GLU A 979 23.78 -16.79 -13.24
CA GLU A 979 22.84 -17.32 -14.24
C GLU A 979 23.57 -18.01 -15.40
N GLU A 980 24.74 -17.51 -15.79
CA GLU A 980 25.59 -18.05 -16.84
C GLU A 980 26.27 -19.37 -16.43
N ARG A 981 26.70 -19.49 -15.16
CA ARG A 981 27.55 -20.59 -14.65
C ARG A 981 26.81 -21.86 -14.21
N LYS A 982 25.98 -22.41 -15.10
CA LYS A 982 25.26 -23.69 -14.89
C LYS A 982 26.19 -24.91 -14.76
N ASP A 983 27.42 -24.80 -15.26
CA ASP A 983 28.49 -25.78 -15.11
C ASP A 983 29.05 -25.83 -13.68
N LEU A 984 28.91 -24.75 -12.90
CA LEU A 984 29.44 -24.63 -11.55
C LEU A 984 28.38 -24.85 -10.47
N VAL A 985 27.24 -24.18 -10.60
CA VAL A 985 26.16 -24.16 -9.60
C VAL A 985 24.85 -24.71 -10.18
N ASP A 986 24.23 -25.63 -9.45
CA ASP A 986 22.88 -26.10 -9.77
C ASP A 986 21.80 -25.06 -9.44
N GLU A 987 20.58 -25.26 -9.96
CA GLU A 987 19.46 -24.32 -9.77
C GLU A 987 19.11 -24.07 -8.30
N TYR A 988 19.24 -25.09 -7.45
CA TYR A 988 18.98 -24.98 -6.01
C TYR A 988 20.00 -24.05 -5.33
N THR A 989 21.28 -24.30 -5.57
CA THR A 989 22.41 -23.50 -5.05
C THR A 989 22.36 -22.08 -5.60
N LYS A 990 22.08 -21.91 -6.90
CA LYS A 990 21.91 -20.60 -7.55
C LYS A 990 20.83 -19.77 -6.85
N LYS A 991 19.67 -20.36 -6.57
CA LYS A 991 18.58 -19.66 -5.85
C LYS A 991 19.00 -19.21 -4.45
N ASN A 992 19.80 -20.00 -3.74
CA ASN A 992 20.31 -19.63 -2.42
C ASN A 992 21.35 -18.50 -2.52
N TYR A 993 22.23 -18.54 -3.52
CA TYR A 993 23.26 -17.52 -3.73
C TYR A 993 22.66 -16.18 -4.15
N LEU A 994 21.66 -16.18 -5.04
CA LEU A 994 20.92 -14.96 -5.41
C LEU A 994 20.27 -14.31 -4.19
N LYS A 995 19.64 -15.10 -3.31
CA LYS A 995 19.09 -14.59 -2.04
C LYS A 995 20.15 -14.02 -1.11
N LYS A 996 21.36 -14.61 -1.08
CA LYS A 996 22.48 -14.10 -0.28
C LYS A 996 22.99 -12.76 -0.82
N LEU A 997 23.10 -12.63 -2.14
CA LEU A 997 23.43 -11.36 -2.80
C LEU A 997 22.38 -10.27 -2.59
N ASP A 998 21.09 -10.63 -2.63
CA ASP A 998 20.00 -9.69 -2.34
C ASP A 998 20.03 -9.15 -0.91
N LYS A 999 20.73 -9.83 0.01
CA LYS A 999 20.92 -9.43 1.41
C LYS A 999 22.32 -8.92 1.72
N LEU A 1000 23.23 -8.91 0.76
CA LEU A 1000 24.59 -8.40 0.92
C LEU A 1000 24.56 -6.87 0.96
N GLU A 1001 25.14 -6.28 2.00
CA GLU A 1001 25.13 -4.83 2.20
C GLU A 1001 26.54 -4.25 2.30
N LEU A 1002 26.77 -3.10 1.64
CA LEU A 1002 27.91 -2.24 1.93
C LEU A 1002 27.61 -1.42 3.19
N ASN A 1003 28.24 -1.78 4.31
CA ASN A 1003 27.91 -1.26 5.63
C ASN A 1003 28.81 -0.08 6.03
N ARG A 1004 28.19 1.06 6.35
CA ARG A 1004 28.85 2.27 6.88
C ARG A 1004 28.27 2.69 8.25
N LYS A 1005 27.41 1.85 8.82
CA LYS A 1005 26.68 2.17 10.06
C LYS A 1005 27.64 2.23 11.25
N TYR A 1006 28.61 1.32 11.31
CA TYR A 1006 29.54 1.22 12.42
C TYR A 1006 30.58 2.34 12.42
N HIS A 1007 31.03 2.84 11.26
CA HIS A 1007 31.83 4.08 11.19
C HIS A 1007 31.09 5.29 11.75
N LYS A 1008 29.78 5.38 11.54
CA LYS A 1008 28.97 6.47 12.12
C LYS A 1008 28.82 6.35 13.63
N TYR A 1009 28.80 5.13 14.16
CA TYR A 1009 28.80 4.89 15.60
C TYR A 1009 30.14 5.26 16.20
N LEU A 1010 31.24 4.84 15.56
CA LEU A 1010 32.59 5.22 15.94
C LEU A 1010 32.78 6.74 15.88
N ALA A 1011 32.30 7.41 14.83
CA ALA A 1011 32.39 8.86 14.63
C ALA A 1011 31.52 9.71 15.59
N ASN A 1012 30.72 9.11 16.47
CA ASN A 1012 29.83 9.86 17.36
C ASN A 1012 30.60 10.42 18.58
N LEU A 1013 31.09 11.65 18.44
CA LEU A 1013 31.87 12.31 19.50
C LEU A 1013 31.07 12.53 20.79
N SER A 1014 29.79 12.89 20.69
CA SER A 1014 28.96 13.09 21.89
C SER A 1014 28.75 11.79 22.67
N PHE A 1015 28.63 10.66 21.99
CA PHE A 1015 28.55 9.36 22.65
C PHE A 1015 29.90 8.97 23.28
N MET A 1016 31.00 9.21 22.57
CA MET A 1016 32.35 9.00 23.08
C MET A 1016 32.59 9.82 24.36
N GLU A 1017 32.29 11.13 24.33
CA GLU A 1017 32.41 12.02 25.48
C GLU A 1017 31.58 11.52 26.66
N LYS A 1018 30.34 11.09 26.42
CA LYS A 1018 29.46 10.55 27.46
C LYS A 1018 30.01 9.27 28.11
N CYS A 1019 30.70 8.40 27.36
CA CYS A 1019 31.36 7.25 27.97
C CYS A 1019 32.51 7.71 28.88
N TYR A 1020 33.40 8.59 28.39
CA TYR A 1020 34.54 9.07 29.19
C TYR A 1020 34.16 10.01 30.35
N GLU A 1021 32.96 10.60 30.38
CA GLU A 1021 32.48 11.42 31.52
C GLU A 1021 32.48 10.67 32.86
N TYR A 1022 32.33 9.34 32.86
CA TYR A 1022 32.36 8.51 34.07
C TYR A 1022 33.77 8.29 34.61
N PHE A 1023 34.80 8.47 33.77
CA PHE A 1023 36.20 8.34 34.17
C PHE A 1023 36.72 9.65 34.77
N LYS A 1024 36.87 9.67 36.10
CA LYS A 1024 37.43 10.81 36.83
C LYS A 1024 38.95 10.74 36.81
N PHE A 1025 39.57 11.83 36.36
CA PHE A 1025 41.02 12.03 36.39
C PHE A 1025 41.33 13.44 36.87
N SER A 1026 42.26 13.53 37.81
CA SER A 1026 42.88 14.77 38.25
C SER A 1026 44.35 14.78 37.87
N ASN A 1027 44.87 15.98 37.58
CA ASN A 1027 46.31 16.17 37.41
C ASN A 1027 47.10 15.89 38.71
N ASN A 1028 46.43 15.74 39.85
CA ASN A 1028 47.04 15.36 41.12
C ASN A 1028 47.10 13.84 41.36
N ASP A 1029 46.37 13.02 40.60
CA ASP A 1029 46.34 11.56 40.79
C ASP A 1029 47.72 10.97 40.49
N SER A 1030 48.18 9.97 41.25
CA SER A 1030 49.42 9.26 40.92
C SER A 1030 49.26 8.42 39.63
N PRO A 1031 50.34 8.11 38.90
CA PRO A 1031 50.25 7.21 37.75
C PRO A 1031 49.63 5.84 38.10
N GLU A 1032 49.89 5.30 39.30
CA GLU A 1032 49.31 4.06 39.81
C GLU A 1032 47.80 4.19 40.04
N GLU A 1033 47.34 5.27 40.65
CA GLU A 1033 45.92 5.56 40.86
C GLU A 1033 45.18 5.71 39.53
N MET A 1034 45.80 6.42 38.59
CA MET A 1034 45.31 6.56 37.22
C MET A 1034 45.16 5.18 36.53
N MET A 1035 46.16 4.30 36.64
CA MET A 1035 46.11 2.93 36.12
C MET A 1035 45.03 2.09 36.78
N TYR A 1036 44.90 2.18 38.10
CA TYR A 1036 43.86 1.51 38.87
C TYR A 1036 42.45 1.95 38.43
N ASN A 1037 42.24 3.25 38.20
CA ASN A 1037 40.96 3.79 37.74
C ASN A 1037 40.62 3.31 36.32
N MET A 1038 41.62 3.12 35.43
CA MET A 1038 41.40 2.59 34.08
C MET A 1038 40.97 1.13 34.11
N GLU A 1039 41.61 0.30 34.95
CA GLU A 1039 41.26 -1.12 35.10
C GLU A 1039 39.87 -1.32 35.71
N ASN A 1040 39.46 -0.40 36.59
CA ASN A 1040 38.16 -0.44 37.25
C ASN A 1040 37.07 0.42 36.56
N TYR A 1041 37.30 0.84 35.30
CA TYR A 1041 36.38 1.72 34.58
C TYR A 1041 34.94 1.17 34.52
N GLU A 1042 34.76 -0.15 34.38
CA GLU A 1042 33.44 -0.80 34.38
C GLU A 1042 32.61 -0.46 35.65
N PHE A 1043 33.25 -0.34 36.81
CA PHE A 1043 32.59 -0.03 38.07
C PHE A 1043 32.21 1.45 38.22
N THR A 1044 32.78 2.33 37.39
CA THR A 1044 32.48 3.77 37.42
C THR A 1044 31.14 4.11 36.75
N ILE A 1045 30.66 3.24 35.86
CA ILE A 1045 29.39 3.44 35.15
C ILE A 1045 28.24 2.87 36.00
N PRO A 1046 27.21 3.67 36.32
CA PRO A 1046 26.03 3.21 37.04
C PRO A 1046 25.30 2.04 36.34
N ASP A 1047 24.76 1.11 37.12
CA ASP A 1047 24.03 -0.07 36.61
C ASP A 1047 22.59 0.22 36.16
N ASP A 1048 22.12 1.45 36.35
CA ASP A 1048 20.77 1.89 35.97
C ASP A 1048 20.51 1.72 34.46
N ASN A 1049 21.56 1.86 33.64
CA ASN A 1049 21.53 1.67 32.20
C ASN A 1049 22.52 0.60 31.74
N LYS A 1050 22.23 -0.66 32.09
CA LYS A 1050 23.02 -1.86 31.69
C LYS A 1050 23.41 -1.88 30.21
N LYS A 1051 22.54 -1.41 29.32
CA LYS A 1051 22.81 -1.37 27.87
C LYS A 1051 23.86 -0.33 27.52
N PHE A 1052 23.74 0.88 28.05
CA PHE A 1052 24.75 1.94 27.86
C PHE A 1052 26.10 1.52 28.46
N LYS A 1053 26.09 1.01 29.70
CA LYS A 1053 27.27 0.47 30.38
C LYS A 1053 27.98 -0.58 29.52
N LYS A 1054 27.25 -1.59 29.04
CA LYS A 1054 27.80 -2.62 28.14
C LYS A 1054 28.45 -2.02 26.89
N ILE A 1055 27.80 -1.08 26.22
CA ILE A 1055 28.34 -0.46 25.01
C ILE A 1055 29.64 0.30 25.29
N CYS A 1056 29.72 1.07 26.38
CA CYS A 1056 30.94 1.78 26.72
C CYS A 1056 32.08 0.83 27.09
N ILE A 1057 31.79 -0.28 27.78
CA ILE A 1057 32.78 -1.35 28.08
C ILE A 1057 33.26 -2.00 26.78
N ASP A 1058 32.34 -2.38 25.90
CA ASP A 1058 32.69 -2.97 24.61
C ASP A 1058 33.59 -2.03 23.80
N TYR A 1059 33.32 -0.73 23.80
CA TYR A 1059 34.04 0.24 22.99
C TYR A 1059 35.42 0.59 23.57
N ILE A 1060 35.53 0.79 24.89
CA ILE A 1060 36.77 1.28 25.55
C ILE A 1060 37.66 0.13 26.02
N VAL A 1061 37.08 -0.94 26.58
CA VAL A 1061 37.82 -2.03 27.22
C VAL A 1061 38.06 -3.18 26.24
N ASN A 1062 37.00 -3.61 25.55
CA ASN A 1062 37.07 -4.70 24.57
C ASN A 1062 37.53 -4.21 23.19
N LEU A 1063 37.56 -2.89 22.95
CA LEU A 1063 37.94 -2.27 21.68
C LEU A 1063 37.12 -2.80 20.49
N GLN A 1064 35.82 -2.98 20.70
CA GLN A 1064 34.90 -3.57 19.74
C GLN A 1064 33.62 -2.76 19.58
N ILE A 1065 33.17 -2.59 18.35
CA ILE A 1065 31.81 -2.12 18.04
C ILE A 1065 31.00 -3.28 17.51
N ASN A 1066 30.10 -3.81 18.35
CA ASN A 1066 29.27 -4.94 18.00
C ASN A 1066 30.13 -6.18 17.67
N GLU A 1067 30.14 -6.67 16.43
CA GLU A 1067 30.98 -7.81 16.01
C GLU A 1067 32.28 -7.39 15.29
N TYR A 1068 32.63 -6.09 15.33
CA TYR A 1068 33.86 -5.56 14.71
C TYR A 1068 34.86 -5.15 15.76
N ASP A 1069 36.11 -5.55 15.58
CA ASP A 1069 37.23 -4.91 16.25
C ASP A 1069 37.36 -3.46 15.73
N LEU A 1070 37.82 -2.54 16.58
CA LEU A 1070 38.04 -1.16 16.15
C LEU A 1070 39.06 -1.07 15.01
N ASP A 1071 40.04 -1.96 14.99
CA ASP A 1071 41.07 -2.06 13.95
C ASP A 1071 40.45 -2.31 12.57
N ASP A 1072 39.45 -3.20 12.50
CA ASP A 1072 38.69 -3.49 11.28
C ASP A 1072 38.00 -2.24 10.71
N LEU A 1073 37.63 -1.28 11.57
CA LEU A 1073 36.96 -0.04 11.16
C LEU A 1073 37.94 1.10 10.83
N LEU A 1074 39.21 0.95 11.18
CA LEU A 1074 40.26 1.97 11.04
C LEU A 1074 41.26 1.65 9.92
N SER A 1075 41.44 0.37 9.62
CA SER A 1075 42.41 -0.15 8.64
C SER A 1075 42.21 0.44 7.24
N SER A 1076 43.25 0.46 6.41
CA SER A 1076 43.19 0.90 5.02
C SER A 1076 42.67 -0.16 4.04
N VAL A 1077 42.20 -1.30 4.54
CA VAL A 1077 41.69 -2.42 3.74
C VAL A 1077 40.16 -2.52 3.80
N ALA A 1078 39.58 -3.13 2.78
CA ALA A 1078 38.18 -3.55 2.80
C ALA A 1078 38.11 -4.99 3.32
N HIS A 1079 36.95 -5.40 3.86
CA HIS A 1079 36.74 -6.78 4.28
C HIS A 1079 35.26 -7.18 4.19
N TYR A 1080 35.02 -8.45 3.87
CA TYR A 1080 33.75 -9.12 4.00
C TYR A 1080 33.63 -9.81 5.36
N HIS A 1081 32.55 -9.51 6.09
CA HIS A 1081 32.28 -10.07 7.41
C HIS A 1081 31.32 -11.25 7.34
N LEU A 1082 31.85 -12.47 7.55
CA LEU A 1082 31.13 -13.74 7.37
C LEU A 1082 29.88 -13.87 8.24
N SER A 1083 29.92 -13.45 9.51
CA SER A 1083 28.79 -13.60 10.45
C SER A 1083 27.69 -12.56 10.23
N LEU A 1084 27.98 -11.50 9.46
CA LEU A 1084 27.03 -10.43 9.17
C LEU A 1084 26.58 -10.36 7.71
N ASN A 1085 27.20 -11.13 6.81
CA ASN A 1085 26.96 -11.08 5.36
C ASN A 1085 26.99 -9.65 4.82
N ASN A 1086 28.05 -8.90 5.16
CA ASN A 1086 28.22 -7.51 4.74
C ASN A 1086 29.67 -7.20 4.38
N ILE A 1087 29.87 -6.10 3.66
CA ILE A 1087 31.20 -5.61 3.27
C ILE A 1087 31.41 -4.25 3.92
N ILE A 1088 32.59 -4.04 4.48
CA ILE A 1088 33.04 -2.75 4.99
C ILE A 1088 34.16 -2.23 4.11
N ILE A 1089 34.05 -0.96 3.73
CA ILE A 1089 35.13 -0.20 3.11
C ILE A 1089 35.42 0.98 4.01
N ASN A 1090 36.60 0.99 4.61
CA ASN A 1090 37.01 2.05 5.51
C ASN A 1090 37.31 3.33 4.74
N PRO A 1091 37.07 4.52 5.32
CA PRO A 1091 37.35 5.75 4.61
C PRO A 1091 38.85 5.93 4.31
N SER A 1092 39.73 5.35 5.13
CA SER A 1092 41.19 5.28 4.90
C SER A 1092 41.57 4.56 3.59
N ALA A 1093 40.71 3.66 3.08
CA ALA A 1093 40.92 2.95 1.82
C ALA A 1093 40.59 3.82 0.58
N LEU A 1094 39.85 4.93 0.74
CA LEU A 1094 39.38 5.77 -0.37
C LEU A 1094 40.40 6.85 -0.76
N LYS A 1095 41.63 6.41 -1.07
CA LYS A 1095 42.77 7.27 -1.43
C LYS A 1095 43.54 6.76 -2.66
N GLU A 1096 44.36 7.63 -3.23
CA GLU A 1096 45.26 7.28 -4.34
C GLU A 1096 46.33 6.28 -3.88
N PRO A 1097 46.79 5.36 -4.75
CA PRO A 1097 46.49 5.25 -6.18
C PRO A 1097 45.13 4.58 -6.50
N CYS A 1098 44.52 3.92 -5.53
CA CYS A 1098 43.38 3.03 -5.76
C CYS A 1098 42.07 3.77 -6.09
N PHE A 1099 41.84 4.91 -5.44
CA PHE A 1099 40.60 5.66 -5.60
C PHE A 1099 40.82 7.16 -5.58
N ASN A 1100 40.20 7.85 -6.54
CA ASN A 1100 39.98 9.28 -6.44
C ASN A 1100 38.63 9.61 -7.11
N PRO A 1101 37.76 10.41 -6.46
CA PRO A 1101 36.49 10.81 -7.07
C PRO A 1101 36.64 11.60 -8.39
N GLN A 1102 37.82 12.15 -8.68
CA GLN A 1102 38.16 12.87 -9.92
C GLN A 1102 38.75 11.96 -11.02
N PHE A 1103 38.95 10.67 -10.75
CA PHE A 1103 39.40 9.75 -11.78
C PHE A 1103 38.26 9.37 -12.73
N PRO A 1104 38.56 9.13 -14.02
CA PRO A 1104 37.70 8.31 -14.87
C PRO A 1104 37.39 6.96 -14.20
N MET A 1105 36.23 6.41 -14.48
CA MET A 1105 35.71 5.23 -13.83
C MET A 1105 36.52 3.97 -14.15
N PHE A 1106 37.20 3.86 -15.30
CA PHE A 1106 38.13 2.74 -15.54
C PHE A 1106 39.21 2.62 -14.44
N LEU A 1107 39.73 3.73 -13.91
CA LEU A 1107 40.70 3.67 -12.80
C LEU A 1107 39.99 3.21 -11.51
N ASN A 1108 38.87 3.83 -11.15
CA ASN A 1108 38.17 3.48 -9.92
C ASN A 1108 37.67 2.02 -9.94
N TYR A 1109 37.05 1.57 -11.03
CA TYR A 1109 36.66 0.16 -11.21
C TYR A 1109 37.87 -0.78 -11.23
N GLY A 1110 38.97 -0.38 -11.87
CA GLY A 1110 40.20 -1.16 -11.94
C GLY A 1110 40.77 -1.52 -10.56
N CYS A 1111 40.66 -0.62 -9.58
CA CYS A 1111 41.15 -0.86 -8.22
C CYS A 1111 40.02 -1.06 -7.18
N ILE A 1112 39.34 0.01 -6.72
CA ILE A 1112 38.34 -0.16 -5.65
C ILE A 1112 37.17 -1.04 -6.10
N GLY A 1113 36.82 -1.03 -7.39
CA GLY A 1113 35.83 -1.95 -7.95
C GLY A 1113 36.28 -3.40 -7.85
N THR A 1114 37.54 -3.69 -8.16
CA THR A 1114 38.11 -5.03 -8.03
C THR A 1114 38.18 -5.47 -6.56
N ILE A 1115 38.52 -4.57 -5.63
CA ILE A 1115 38.48 -4.84 -4.19
C ILE A 1115 37.04 -5.16 -3.75
N ILE A 1116 36.04 -4.38 -4.18
CA ILE A 1116 34.63 -4.68 -3.89
C ILE A 1116 34.26 -6.07 -4.44
N GLY A 1117 34.65 -6.38 -5.68
CA GLY A 1117 34.43 -7.69 -6.28
C GLY A 1117 35.10 -8.81 -5.48
N HIS A 1118 36.33 -8.60 -5.02
CA HIS A 1118 37.10 -9.52 -4.19
C HIS A 1118 36.36 -9.83 -2.89
N GLU A 1119 35.90 -8.80 -2.16
CA GLU A 1119 35.10 -8.97 -0.95
C GLU A 1119 33.75 -9.66 -1.20
N ILE A 1120 33.10 -9.39 -2.34
CA ILE A 1120 31.89 -10.12 -2.73
C ILE A 1120 32.21 -11.60 -2.93
N ILE A 1121 33.34 -11.94 -3.55
CA ILE A 1121 33.74 -13.34 -3.77
C ILE A 1121 34.03 -14.05 -2.45
N HIS A 1122 34.53 -13.39 -1.40
CA HIS A 1122 34.66 -14.03 -0.08
C HIS A 1122 33.32 -14.53 0.49
N ALA A 1123 32.19 -13.94 0.09
CA ALA A 1123 30.87 -14.48 0.42
C ALA A 1123 30.56 -15.83 -0.25
N PHE A 1124 31.33 -16.20 -1.28
CA PHE A 1124 31.16 -17.40 -2.12
C PHE A 1124 32.49 -18.15 -2.38
N ASP A 1125 33.52 -17.90 -1.58
CA ASP A 1125 34.77 -18.68 -1.59
C ASP A 1125 34.58 -20.03 -0.87
N LEU A 1126 35.64 -20.83 -0.70
CA LEU A 1126 35.51 -22.15 -0.09
C LEU A 1126 34.95 -22.10 1.35
N LEU A 1127 35.08 -20.98 2.06
CA LEU A 1127 34.48 -20.76 3.38
C LEU A 1127 33.06 -20.19 3.25
N GLY A 1128 32.91 -19.10 2.49
CA GLY A 1128 31.69 -18.32 2.35
C GLY A 1128 30.49 -19.10 1.81
N ILE A 1129 30.72 -20.10 0.96
CA ILE A 1129 29.67 -21.00 0.47
C ILE A 1129 28.95 -21.78 1.60
N ASN A 1130 29.54 -21.86 2.80
CA ASN A 1130 28.94 -22.53 3.95
C ASN A 1130 28.13 -21.59 4.86
N PHE A 1131 27.99 -20.31 4.50
CA PHE A 1131 27.28 -19.31 5.31
C PHE A 1131 26.01 -18.81 4.59
N ASP A 1132 24.91 -18.73 5.34
CA ASP A 1132 23.62 -18.25 4.84
C ASP A 1132 23.50 -16.71 4.81
N THR A 1133 22.31 -16.22 4.45
CA THR A 1133 21.98 -14.78 4.37
C THR A 1133 22.07 -14.03 5.70
N LYS A 1134 22.18 -14.74 6.83
CA LYS A 1134 22.28 -14.19 8.19
C LYS A 1134 23.67 -14.43 8.78
N GLY A 1135 24.64 -14.88 7.97
CA GLY A 1135 25.98 -15.22 8.41
C GLY A 1135 26.05 -16.43 9.34
N LYS A 1136 25.05 -17.33 9.31
CA LYS A 1136 25.10 -18.59 10.04
C LYS A 1136 25.63 -19.70 9.17
N ILE A 1137 26.42 -20.60 9.76
CA ILE A 1137 26.87 -21.82 9.07
C ILE A 1137 25.64 -22.64 8.68
N ASN A 1138 25.47 -22.87 7.39
CA ASN A 1138 24.38 -23.65 6.81
C ASN A 1138 24.90 -24.45 5.61
N GLN A 1139 25.16 -25.74 5.84
CA GLN A 1139 25.70 -26.63 4.82
C GLN A 1139 24.75 -26.87 3.63
N ASN A 1140 23.46 -26.54 3.78
CA ASN A 1140 22.45 -26.64 2.73
C ASN A 1140 22.45 -25.44 1.78
N MET A 1141 23.29 -24.43 1.99
CA MET A 1141 23.43 -23.32 1.03
C MET A 1141 23.92 -23.81 -0.34
N THR A 1142 24.84 -24.78 -0.32
CA THR A 1142 25.48 -25.35 -1.50
C THR A 1142 25.27 -26.85 -1.53
N ASN A 1143 24.63 -27.33 -2.59
CA ASN A 1143 24.40 -28.76 -2.77
C ASN A 1143 25.73 -29.51 -3.02
N LYS A 1144 25.74 -30.82 -2.74
CA LYS A 1144 26.93 -31.68 -2.83
C LYS A 1144 27.59 -31.64 -4.21
N GLU A 1145 26.79 -31.64 -5.26
CA GLU A 1145 27.27 -31.62 -6.65
C GLU A 1145 27.93 -30.26 -7.00
N SER A 1146 27.28 -29.15 -6.65
CA SER A 1146 27.85 -27.81 -6.81
C SER A 1146 29.16 -27.65 -6.01
N ARG A 1147 29.22 -28.18 -4.77
CA ARG A 1147 30.43 -28.17 -3.94
C ARG A 1147 31.58 -28.98 -4.57
N LYS A 1148 31.28 -30.12 -5.17
CA LYS A 1148 32.27 -30.96 -5.88
C LYS A 1148 32.87 -30.21 -7.08
N ARG A 1149 32.03 -29.65 -7.95
CA ARG A 1149 32.44 -28.87 -9.14
C ARG A 1149 33.26 -27.65 -8.75
N TYR A 1150 32.84 -26.95 -7.69
CA TYR A 1150 33.57 -25.80 -7.16
C TYR A 1150 34.98 -26.19 -6.67
N LYS A 1151 35.10 -27.30 -5.94
CA LYS A 1151 36.39 -27.82 -5.48
C LYS A 1151 37.30 -28.21 -6.64
N GLU A 1152 36.76 -28.86 -7.68
CA GLU A 1152 37.52 -29.23 -8.88
C GLU A 1152 38.08 -28.00 -9.61
N LYS A 1153 37.27 -26.95 -9.80
CA LYS A 1153 37.72 -25.68 -10.39
C LYS A 1153 38.75 -24.96 -9.52
N SER A 1154 38.56 -24.97 -8.20
CA SER A 1154 39.50 -24.37 -7.24
C SER A 1154 40.86 -25.10 -7.23
N ASN A 1155 40.87 -26.42 -7.44
CA ASN A 1155 42.11 -27.18 -7.56
C ASN A 1155 42.94 -26.77 -8.78
N CYS A 1156 42.31 -26.38 -9.89
CA CYS A 1156 43.02 -25.83 -11.06
C CYS A 1156 43.84 -24.60 -10.67
N LEU A 1157 43.19 -23.62 -10.00
CA LEU A 1157 43.89 -22.43 -9.50
C LEU A 1157 45.02 -22.82 -8.54
N SER A 1158 44.75 -23.69 -7.57
CA SER A 1158 45.79 -24.18 -6.65
C SER A 1158 47.04 -24.67 -7.38
N LEU A 1159 46.87 -25.50 -8.43
CA LEU A 1159 47.97 -26.05 -9.22
C LEU A 1159 48.84 -25.00 -9.92
N GLN A 1160 48.27 -23.87 -10.32
CA GLN A 1160 49.02 -22.80 -10.98
C GLN A 1160 49.92 -21.99 -10.02
N TYR A 1161 49.66 -22.06 -8.72
CA TYR A 1161 50.49 -21.45 -7.67
C TYR A 1161 51.45 -22.47 -7.02
N THR A 1162 51.34 -23.78 -7.26
CA THR A 1162 52.09 -24.80 -6.48
C THR A 1162 53.51 -25.12 -6.91
N ASN A 1163 53.96 -24.83 -8.14
CA ASN A 1163 55.24 -25.41 -8.60
C ASN A 1163 56.52 -24.70 -8.11
N GLU A 1164 56.47 -23.43 -7.71
CA GLU A 1164 57.65 -22.71 -7.20
C GLU A 1164 57.38 -21.95 -5.90
N SER A 1165 56.17 -21.41 -5.69
CA SER A 1165 55.91 -20.47 -4.60
C SER A 1165 55.29 -21.10 -3.33
N LEU A 1166 54.82 -22.36 -3.35
CA LEU A 1166 54.17 -22.99 -2.18
C LEU A 1166 55.05 -23.98 -1.39
N LYS A 1167 56.27 -24.29 -1.84
CA LYS A 1167 57.16 -25.21 -1.11
C LYS A 1167 57.50 -24.72 0.31
N GLU A 1168 57.44 -23.42 0.57
CA GLU A 1168 57.71 -22.80 1.88
C GLU A 1168 56.51 -22.79 2.86
N TYR A 1169 55.33 -23.31 2.48
CA TYR A 1169 54.11 -23.15 3.29
C TYR A 1169 53.80 -24.42 4.11
N GLY A 1170 54.29 -24.45 5.35
CA GLY A 1170 54.29 -25.63 6.24
C GLY A 1170 52.94 -26.16 6.77
N SER A 1171 51.78 -25.55 6.49
CA SER A 1171 50.48 -26.05 7.01
C SER A 1171 49.32 -26.04 6.01
N ASN A 1172 48.42 -27.04 6.10
CA ASN A 1172 47.23 -27.17 5.25
C ASN A 1172 46.25 -25.99 5.40
N ARG A 1173 46.11 -25.45 6.62
CA ARG A 1173 45.25 -24.27 6.88
C ARG A 1173 45.74 -23.06 6.08
N LYS A 1174 47.05 -22.85 6.00
CA LYS A 1174 47.63 -21.73 5.28
C LYS A 1174 47.46 -21.86 3.77
N LYS A 1175 47.67 -23.06 3.22
CA LYS A 1175 47.39 -23.34 1.79
C LYS A 1175 45.94 -23.02 1.41
N TYR A 1176 45.00 -23.31 2.31
CA TYR A 1176 43.58 -23.04 2.10
C TYR A 1176 43.24 -21.55 2.16
N LEU A 1177 43.81 -20.79 3.11
CA LEU A 1177 43.65 -19.33 3.17
C LEU A 1177 44.17 -18.67 1.89
N VAL A 1178 45.40 -19.00 1.49
CA VAL A 1178 46.04 -18.49 0.26
C VAL A 1178 45.19 -18.80 -0.98
N LEU A 1179 44.58 -19.99 -1.05
CA LEU A 1179 43.71 -20.36 -2.16
C LEU A 1179 42.43 -19.51 -2.21
N ASN A 1180 41.81 -19.21 -1.06
CA ASN A 1180 40.62 -18.35 -1.02
C ASN A 1180 40.93 -16.94 -1.52
N GLU A 1181 42.06 -16.37 -1.10
CA GLU A 1181 42.53 -15.06 -1.59
C GLU A 1181 42.70 -15.04 -3.11
N ASN A 1182 43.30 -16.10 -3.67
CA ASN A 1182 43.49 -16.22 -5.11
C ASN A 1182 42.16 -16.39 -5.86
N ILE A 1183 41.20 -17.12 -5.29
CA ILE A 1183 39.83 -17.24 -5.83
C ILE A 1183 39.16 -15.87 -5.84
N ALA A 1184 39.31 -15.10 -4.76
CA ALA A 1184 38.77 -13.75 -4.62
C ALA A 1184 39.39 -12.77 -5.61
N ASP A 1185 40.70 -12.80 -5.83
CA ASP A 1185 41.37 -11.98 -6.86
C ASP A 1185 40.85 -12.28 -8.27
N ASN A 1186 40.76 -13.55 -8.63
CA ASN A 1186 40.34 -13.98 -9.97
C ASN A 1186 38.85 -13.70 -10.23
N GLY A 1187 38.00 -13.91 -9.23
CA GLY A 1187 36.57 -13.59 -9.36
C GLY A 1187 36.29 -12.09 -9.27
N GLY A 1188 37.00 -11.38 -8.38
CA GLY A 1188 36.78 -9.97 -8.11
C GLY A 1188 37.10 -9.08 -9.31
N ILE A 1189 38.23 -9.32 -9.97
CA ILE A 1189 38.57 -8.58 -11.19
C ILE A 1189 37.54 -8.81 -12.29
N LYS A 1190 37.06 -10.05 -12.45
CA LYS A 1190 36.08 -10.40 -13.48
C LYS A 1190 34.79 -9.62 -13.31
N ILE A 1191 34.22 -9.64 -12.11
CA ILE A 1191 32.93 -8.99 -11.85
C ILE A 1191 33.08 -7.47 -11.98
N SER A 1192 34.17 -6.91 -11.45
CA SER A 1192 34.46 -5.48 -11.58
C SER A 1192 34.62 -5.05 -13.04
N HIS A 1193 35.38 -5.82 -13.83
CA HIS A 1193 35.59 -5.53 -15.24
C HIS A 1193 34.27 -5.59 -16.04
N ARG A 1194 33.43 -6.60 -15.82
CA ARG A 1194 32.10 -6.67 -16.45
C ARG A 1194 31.21 -5.49 -16.05
N ALA A 1195 31.22 -5.12 -14.77
CA ALA A 1195 30.45 -3.98 -14.27
C ALA A 1195 30.95 -2.67 -14.88
N TYR A 1196 32.27 -2.57 -15.12
CA TYR A 1196 32.88 -1.46 -15.81
C TYR A 1196 32.47 -1.40 -17.29
N MET A 1197 32.60 -2.49 -18.04
CA MET A 1197 32.25 -2.51 -19.47
C MET A 1197 30.78 -2.17 -19.70
N LYS A 1198 29.87 -2.68 -18.84
CA LYS A 1198 28.46 -2.29 -18.88
C LYS A 1198 28.22 -0.83 -18.49
N TYR A 1199 28.99 -0.29 -17.54
CA TYR A 1199 28.97 1.14 -17.24
C TYR A 1199 29.43 1.95 -18.47
N LEU A 1200 30.51 1.54 -19.12
CA LEU A 1200 31.08 2.19 -20.30
C LEU A 1200 30.07 2.21 -21.44
N GLU A 1201 29.41 1.08 -21.73
CA GLU A 1201 28.29 1.00 -22.67
C GLU A 1201 27.15 1.97 -22.31
N SER A 1202 26.80 2.06 -21.03
CA SER A 1202 25.69 2.91 -20.56
C SER A 1202 25.94 4.41 -20.77
N ILE A 1203 27.21 4.84 -20.80
CA ILE A 1203 27.61 6.23 -21.05
C ILE A 1203 27.95 6.53 -22.52
N GLY A 1204 27.79 5.55 -23.42
CA GLY A 1204 28.02 5.71 -24.86
C GLY A 1204 29.37 5.17 -25.36
N GLY A 1205 30.09 4.41 -24.55
CA GLY A 1205 31.24 3.62 -24.98
C GLY A 1205 32.60 4.30 -24.84
N SER A 1206 32.72 5.50 -24.25
CA SER A 1206 34.02 6.15 -24.05
C SER A 1206 34.03 7.07 -22.82
N GLU A 1207 35.20 7.19 -22.19
CA GLU A 1207 35.49 8.11 -21.09
C GLU A 1207 36.55 9.16 -21.48
N ALA A 1208 36.78 10.14 -20.59
CA ALA A 1208 37.83 11.12 -20.80
C ALA A 1208 39.21 10.44 -20.90
N LYS A 1209 39.86 10.58 -22.07
CA LYS A 1209 41.24 10.14 -22.29
C LYS A 1209 42.21 10.90 -21.40
N ILE A 1210 43.26 10.23 -20.92
CA ILE A 1210 44.25 10.81 -20.03
C ILE A 1210 45.42 11.34 -20.87
N PRO A 1211 45.78 12.63 -20.74
CA PRO A 1211 46.88 13.20 -21.53
C PRO A 1211 48.23 12.51 -21.30
N GLY A 1212 48.89 12.09 -22.36
CA GLY A 1212 50.12 11.27 -22.36
C GLY A 1212 49.89 9.76 -22.32
N PHE A 1213 48.64 9.30 -22.32
CA PHE A 1213 48.23 7.90 -22.34
C PHE A 1213 47.09 7.65 -23.34
N GLU A 1214 46.93 8.52 -24.35
CA GLU A 1214 45.85 8.47 -25.35
C GLU A 1214 45.89 7.21 -26.23
N GLU A 1215 47.07 6.61 -26.38
CA GLU A 1215 47.28 5.36 -27.12
C GLU A 1215 46.70 4.14 -26.39
N TYR A 1216 46.44 4.25 -25.09
CA TYR A 1216 45.83 3.19 -24.31
C TYR A 1216 44.30 3.28 -24.28
N THR A 1217 43.66 2.12 -24.38
CA THR A 1217 42.20 2.03 -24.21
C THR A 1217 41.81 2.18 -22.74
N GLU A 1218 40.56 2.56 -22.50
CA GLU A 1218 39.98 2.62 -21.16
C GLU A 1218 40.09 1.26 -20.44
N GLU A 1219 39.87 0.17 -21.18
CA GLU A 1219 40.03 -1.21 -20.72
C GLU A 1219 41.49 -1.57 -20.37
N GLN A 1220 42.46 -1.17 -21.19
CA GLN A 1220 43.88 -1.34 -20.87
C GLN A 1220 44.27 -0.61 -19.57
N LEU A 1221 43.78 0.62 -19.39
CA LEU A 1221 44.04 1.43 -18.19
C LEU A 1221 43.30 0.92 -16.94
N PHE A 1222 42.17 0.23 -17.10
CA PHE A 1222 41.53 -0.52 -16.01
C PHE A 1222 42.50 -1.56 -15.44
N PHE A 1223 43.14 -2.37 -16.30
CA PHE A 1223 44.10 -3.40 -15.87
C PHE A 1223 45.37 -2.81 -15.26
N VAL A 1224 45.84 -1.66 -15.76
CA VAL A 1224 46.95 -0.94 -15.11
C VAL A 1224 46.58 -0.56 -13.68
N ASN A 1225 45.38 -0.03 -13.45
CA ASN A 1225 45.00 0.38 -12.10
C ASN A 1225 44.74 -0.79 -11.15
N PHE A 1226 44.29 -1.93 -11.66
CA PHE A 1226 44.28 -3.19 -10.91
C PHE A 1226 45.68 -3.54 -10.41
N ALA A 1227 46.69 -3.50 -11.27
CA ALA A 1227 48.04 -3.89 -10.89
C ALA A 1227 48.71 -2.89 -9.94
N ARG A 1228 48.43 -1.58 -10.07
CA ARG A 1228 48.97 -0.53 -9.18
C ARG A 1228 48.73 -0.80 -7.68
N PHE A 1229 47.62 -1.48 -7.34
CA PHE A 1229 47.30 -1.85 -5.97
C PHE A 1229 48.26 -2.88 -5.37
N PHE A 1230 48.77 -3.78 -6.20
CA PHE A 1230 49.64 -4.88 -5.78
C PHE A 1230 51.14 -4.57 -5.96
N CYS A 1231 51.53 -3.34 -6.34
CA CYS A 1231 52.95 -3.02 -6.44
C CYS A 1231 53.66 -3.16 -5.08
N THR A 1232 54.74 -3.93 -5.05
CA THR A 1232 55.55 -4.18 -3.84
C THR A 1232 57.05 -4.13 -4.16
N LEU A 1233 57.89 -3.84 -3.17
CA LEU A 1233 59.34 -3.93 -3.37
C LEU A 1233 59.76 -5.41 -3.27
N GLN A 1234 60.21 -6.01 -4.37
CA GLN A 1234 60.75 -7.38 -4.40
C GLN A 1234 62.08 -7.46 -3.63
N ARG A 1235 62.05 -7.52 -2.28
CA ARG A 1235 63.26 -7.84 -1.49
C ARG A 1235 63.07 -8.64 -0.20
N LYS A 1236 61.87 -9.06 0.18
CA LYS A 1236 61.73 -9.96 1.34
C LYS A 1236 61.32 -11.34 0.84
N GLN A 1237 62.24 -12.30 1.00
CA GLN A 1237 61.92 -13.72 1.14
C GLN A 1237 60.61 -13.80 1.92
N TYR A 1238 59.67 -14.60 1.44
CA TYR A 1238 58.36 -14.69 2.04
C TYR A 1238 58.51 -15.12 3.50
N THR A 1239 58.49 -14.18 4.45
CA THR A 1239 58.44 -14.51 5.86
C THR A 1239 57.09 -15.17 6.05
N GLY A 1240 57.06 -16.46 6.42
CA GLY A 1240 55.89 -17.32 6.41
C GLY A 1240 54.68 -16.91 7.27
N GLY A 1241 54.49 -15.63 7.62
CA GLY A 1241 53.34 -15.09 8.33
C GLY A 1241 52.20 -14.53 7.47
N SER A 1242 52.44 -14.10 6.22
CA SER A 1242 51.35 -13.53 5.37
C SER A 1242 50.35 -14.61 4.90
N THR A 1243 49.13 -14.18 4.56
CA THR A 1243 48.08 -15.00 3.90
C THR A 1243 48.00 -14.74 2.39
N HIS A 1244 48.69 -13.72 1.87
CA HIS A 1244 48.70 -13.38 0.44
C HIS A 1244 50.07 -13.67 -0.20
N PHE A 1245 50.08 -13.94 -1.50
CA PHE A 1245 51.32 -13.95 -2.28
C PHE A 1245 51.87 -12.53 -2.49
N PRO A 1246 53.18 -12.39 -2.77
CA PRO A 1246 53.77 -11.17 -3.31
C PRO A 1246 52.99 -10.64 -4.52
N GLY A 1247 52.97 -9.31 -4.67
CA GLY A 1247 52.06 -8.65 -5.58
C GLY A 1247 52.33 -8.92 -7.06
N ASP A 1248 53.58 -9.16 -7.44
CA ASP A 1248 53.98 -9.62 -8.77
C ASP A 1248 53.33 -10.95 -9.15
N ILE A 1249 53.25 -11.90 -8.20
CA ILE A 1249 52.55 -13.17 -8.40
C ILE A 1249 51.05 -12.93 -8.50
N ARG A 1250 50.45 -12.12 -7.61
CA ARG A 1250 49.00 -11.83 -7.63
C ARG A 1250 48.57 -11.20 -8.95
N ILE A 1251 49.34 -10.22 -9.45
CA ILE A 1251 49.10 -9.57 -10.75
C ILE A 1251 49.22 -10.59 -11.88
N THR A 1252 50.37 -11.26 -11.97
CA THR A 1252 50.69 -12.15 -13.09
C THR A 1252 49.70 -13.31 -13.16
N LYS A 1253 49.42 -13.99 -12.05
CA LYS A 1253 48.55 -15.17 -12.03
C LYS A 1253 47.08 -14.83 -12.21
N THR A 1254 46.63 -13.67 -11.74
CA THR A 1254 45.24 -13.24 -11.93
C THR A 1254 44.98 -12.81 -13.38
N LEU A 1255 45.85 -11.96 -13.95
CA LEU A 1255 45.63 -11.43 -15.30
C LEU A 1255 45.93 -12.46 -16.40
N SER A 1256 46.91 -13.35 -16.20
CA SER A 1256 47.19 -14.43 -17.17
C SER A 1256 46.05 -15.44 -17.28
N ASN A 1257 45.24 -15.59 -16.23
CA ASN A 1257 44.02 -16.37 -16.28
C ASN A 1257 42.84 -15.61 -16.88
N TYR A 1258 42.92 -14.29 -17.10
CA TYR A 1258 41.77 -13.51 -17.53
C TYR A 1258 41.81 -13.24 -19.04
N GLN A 1259 41.03 -13.99 -19.82
CA GLN A 1259 41.04 -13.89 -21.28
C GLN A 1259 40.81 -12.45 -21.83
N PRO A 1260 39.89 -11.63 -21.30
CA PRO A 1260 39.72 -10.24 -21.73
C PRO A 1260 40.98 -9.37 -21.57
N PHE A 1261 41.83 -9.64 -20.57
CA PHE A 1261 43.12 -8.95 -20.45
C PHE A 1261 44.03 -9.25 -21.66
N ALA A 1262 44.12 -10.53 -22.04
CA ALA A 1262 44.94 -10.93 -23.17
C ALA A 1262 44.43 -10.34 -24.50
N GLU A 1263 43.10 -10.20 -24.64
CA GLU A 1263 42.47 -9.55 -25.78
C GLU A 1263 42.74 -8.04 -25.80
N ALA A 1264 42.57 -7.36 -24.67
CA ALA A 1264 42.81 -5.91 -24.56
C ALA A 1264 44.24 -5.51 -24.95
N TYR A 1265 45.23 -6.35 -24.66
CA TYR A 1265 46.65 -6.11 -25.00
C TYR A 1265 47.15 -6.88 -26.24
N ASN A 1266 46.28 -7.61 -26.94
CA ASN A 1266 46.63 -8.47 -28.08
C ASN A 1266 47.77 -9.47 -27.78
N CYS A 1267 47.80 -10.05 -26.58
CA CYS A 1267 48.81 -11.03 -26.20
C CYS A 1267 48.58 -12.36 -26.93
N LYS A 1268 49.64 -12.94 -27.49
CA LYS A 1268 49.58 -14.21 -28.23
C LYS A 1268 49.50 -15.39 -27.29
N VAL A 1269 48.73 -16.42 -27.67
CA VAL A 1269 48.62 -17.66 -26.90
C VAL A 1269 50.00 -18.31 -26.74
N GLY A 1270 50.41 -18.54 -25.49
CA GLY A 1270 51.73 -19.05 -25.12
C GLY A 1270 52.67 -18.01 -24.53
N GLU A 1271 52.38 -16.71 -24.65
CA GLU A 1271 53.09 -15.66 -23.92
C GLU A 1271 52.80 -15.75 -22.41
N LYS A 1272 53.69 -15.18 -21.58
CA LYS A 1272 53.62 -15.30 -20.11
C LYS A 1272 52.27 -14.85 -19.56
N MET A 1273 51.72 -13.78 -20.11
CA MET A 1273 50.41 -13.23 -19.71
C MET A 1273 49.23 -13.76 -20.53
N ASN A 1274 49.45 -14.72 -21.44
CA ASN A 1274 48.38 -15.44 -22.14
C ASN A 1274 48.72 -16.94 -22.29
N PRO A 1275 48.84 -17.69 -21.17
CA PRO A 1275 49.15 -19.11 -21.19
C PRO A 1275 48.08 -19.93 -21.91
N LYS A 1276 48.49 -21.06 -22.50
CA LYS A 1276 47.59 -22.02 -23.17
C LYS A 1276 46.52 -22.58 -22.21
N SER A 1277 46.90 -22.84 -20.96
CA SER A 1277 46.02 -23.39 -19.93
C SER A 1277 45.71 -22.33 -18.88
N LYS A 1278 44.46 -21.88 -18.86
CA LYS A 1278 43.93 -20.94 -17.87
C LYS A 1278 43.09 -21.68 -16.83
N CYS A 1279 43.11 -21.21 -15.60
CA CYS A 1279 42.28 -21.73 -14.52
C CYS A 1279 41.36 -20.62 -14.01
N GLU A 1280 40.06 -20.89 -14.04
CA GLU A 1280 39.07 -19.91 -13.65
C GLU A 1280 37.95 -20.60 -12.86
N VAL A 1281 37.60 -20.02 -11.70
CA VAL A 1281 36.47 -20.52 -10.89
C VAL A 1281 35.17 -19.88 -11.35
N TRP A 1282 35.15 -18.57 -11.54
CA TRP A 1282 33.96 -17.76 -11.85
C TRP A 1282 33.89 -17.24 -13.31
N LEU A 1283 34.80 -17.60 -14.24
CA LEU A 1283 34.64 -17.19 -15.66
C LEU A 1283 33.58 -17.91 -16.46
#